data_AF-A0A947TPH2-F1
#
_entry.id   AF-A0A947TPH2-F1
#
_cell.length_a   1.000
_cell.length_b   1.000
_cell.length_c   1.000
_cell.angle_alpha   90.00
_cell.angle_beta   90.00
_cell.angle_gamma   90.00
#
_symmetry.space_group_name_H-M   'P 1'
#
loop_
_entity.id
_entity.type
_entity.pdbx_description
1 polymer ?
#
loop_
_entity_poly.entity_id
_entity_poly.type
_entity_poly.pdbx_seq_one_letter_code
_entity_poly.pdbx_strand_id
1 'polypeptide(L)'
;MTPNTSITSKPLHITYPDLPVSARRDDILAALKTNRVLILCGETGSGKTTQIPKMCMEARLGSEAAHPGKLIGCTQPRRIAARSVAARIAQELGSELGGIVGYKVRFTDTVRHDTAIKVMTDGILLAESQGDPLLSRYDTIIIDEAHERSLNIDFLLGYLKTLVEKRADLRVVITSATIDAERFSKHFNDAPVIEVSGRTYPVEIRWRPIEREEPATPAKGEREKKDKDAPDQIAAILDATDELARVGSGDILVFLPGEREIRDTAEALRKHHPPGTEILPLFSRLSVAEQDAIFKPTNALRRIVLATNVAETSLTVPGIRYVIDPGNARVKRYSARNKVEQLLIEKISQASANQRAGRCGRVADGICIRLYDEADFNNRPRFTDPELLRSSLAGVILRMKTLGLGDVVGFPFIDPPSSRLVTDGYQLLAELHALDEAGQLTAIGKKLGKLPLDPRIARMLLAAEQQRCVREVLIIASALSVQDPRDRPMERAQAADEKHKLFADERSDFMGWLKLWRWYEEQVQHKKTNRQLQTLLQDHFLSPRRMREWRDIHGQLHAQMAELGLKDNEKDAGYDTIHQALLTGLLGNIGFKSDDAKSRPKPGEGNYQGARGIKLSIHPGSALAKKAPKWIMAAELTDTGRLLARTVAEVRPEWIEAAGRHLLTRMFIEPHWEKDGARVVAFERVSLYGITLVPRRKIHYGPIDPVLSRELFIRGALVAGEYDTRAPWFAHNRALIQEIEDLEHKARKSGVWLDEERIFRIFDARIPADLHNGAAFEKWRAEAEAADPKILFLKREDILGEALGADHALFPETMAVDGVTCRLKYRFEPGHPLDGVTLHLPLYLLNRIEPAQIDWLVPGLIREKLTLLLKSLPKDKRRPLIPLPDTVTAFLSVAKPGEQTLTAALAAFIHKKRGIDIHPDEWKGELPAHLHMNVSVIDDSGQELASGRDLAALRQQLGGAARITYGGGAEDSEFERTGLVEWNFGDLPEQVKFKRGGRELIGYPALVDNGESVDLRLLDAPDVAAMETRRGVVRLLRIALAAQFKQLDKDLARETALALKYRSFGSPEQLRAALIDAIATRALLGDDDTPRDAKAFAKQKERAKPKISVVKQALLRDVAEILDLHAQVTARLAAKPQFTAAMRDETAHLAALLPPDFITATPWTHLKDLPRYLRGILKRLEKLPAAEQRDSRGMAGVLTLQNKYQARRGQVKGEVPAALEDFRWQLEELRISLFAQELKTPYPVSAKRLDKLWNELARQPLY
;
A
#
# COMPACT_ATOMS: atom_id res chain seq x y z
N MET A 1 14.07 -77.58 9.43
CA MET A 1 15.18 -78.57 9.40
C MET A 1 15.43 -78.97 7.96
N THR A 2 16.47 -78.40 7.36
CA THR A 2 17.40 -78.99 6.37
C THR A 2 18.49 -77.93 6.15
N PRO A 3 19.78 -78.28 6.33
CA PRO A 3 20.88 -77.32 6.30
C PRO A 3 21.34 -77.11 4.85
N ASN A 4 21.40 -75.87 4.37
CA ASN A 4 21.98 -75.58 3.06
C ASN A 4 23.28 -74.77 3.24
N THR A 5 24.37 -75.54 3.20
CA THR A 5 25.62 -75.28 2.48
C THR A 5 26.25 -73.89 2.63
N SER A 6 27.30 -73.88 3.45
CA SER A 6 28.39 -72.92 3.49
C SER A 6 28.89 -72.55 2.09
N ILE A 7 28.65 -71.32 1.66
CA ILE A 7 29.48 -70.68 0.63
C ILE A 7 30.81 -70.36 1.31
N THR A 8 31.82 -71.17 1.00
CA THR A 8 33.23 -70.88 1.29
C THR A 8 33.61 -69.55 0.64
N SER A 9 33.58 -68.45 1.40
CA SER A 9 34.13 -67.17 0.97
C SER A 9 35.66 -67.31 0.90
N LYS A 10 36.25 -67.08 -0.28
CA LYS A 10 37.69 -66.79 -0.39
C LYS A 10 38.06 -65.73 0.68
N PRO A 11 39.16 -65.88 1.42
CA PRO A 11 39.59 -64.86 2.36
C PRO A 11 39.78 -63.54 1.61
N LEU A 12 39.09 -62.49 2.06
CA LEU A 12 39.18 -61.17 1.45
C LEU A 12 40.58 -60.60 1.73
N HIS A 13 41.44 -60.55 0.73
CA HIS A 13 42.78 -59.99 0.87
C HIS A 13 42.74 -58.48 0.64
N ILE A 14 42.79 -57.69 1.72
CA ILE A 14 42.79 -56.22 1.63
C ILE A 14 44.22 -55.74 1.37
N THR A 15 44.44 -55.03 0.27
CA THR A 15 45.73 -54.39 -0.05
C THR A 15 45.60 -52.86 -0.06
N TYR A 16 46.70 -52.18 0.28
CA TYR A 16 46.79 -50.73 0.36
C TYR A 16 47.88 -50.22 -0.60
N PRO A 17 47.57 -49.29 -1.52
CA PRO A 17 48.57 -48.63 -2.35
C PRO A 17 49.45 -47.69 -1.50
N ASP A 18 50.65 -47.36 -2.00
CA ASP A 18 51.57 -46.39 -1.37
C ASP A 18 51.01 -44.96 -1.46
N LEU A 19 50.09 -44.65 -0.56
CA LEU A 19 49.45 -43.35 -0.38
C LEU A 19 49.72 -42.84 1.04
N PRO A 20 49.74 -41.53 1.28
CA PRO A 20 50.01 -40.98 2.61
C PRO A 20 49.14 -41.54 3.73
N VAL A 21 47.85 -41.79 3.46
CA VAL A 21 46.95 -42.40 4.47
C VAL A 21 47.31 -43.85 4.77
N SER A 22 47.82 -44.59 3.78
CA SER A 22 48.21 -45.99 3.95
C SER A 22 49.41 -46.13 4.88
N ALA A 23 50.32 -45.16 4.89
CA ALA A 23 51.46 -45.12 5.81
C ALA A 23 51.03 -44.94 7.28
N ARG A 24 49.84 -44.39 7.53
CA ARG A 24 49.24 -44.23 8.86
C ARG A 24 48.21 -45.32 9.19
N ARG A 25 48.18 -46.42 8.43
CA ARG A 25 47.21 -47.52 8.60
C ARG A 25 47.19 -48.05 10.03
N ASP A 26 48.35 -48.36 10.60
CA ASP A 26 48.42 -49.01 11.92
C ASP A 26 47.92 -48.07 13.04
N ASP A 27 48.24 -46.78 12.96
CA ASP A 27 47.72 -45.74 13.86
C ASP A 27 46.19 -45.63 13.77
N ILE A 28 45.64 -45.63 12.55
CA ILE A 28 44.19 -45.54 12.32
C ILE A 28 43.49 -46.80 12.85
N LEU A 29 44.02 -47.99 12.59
CA LEU A 29 43.47 -49.25 13.09
C LEU A 29 43.52 -49.32 14.63
N ALA A 30 44.61 -48.85 15.24
CA ALA A 30 44.71 -48.75 16.70
C ALA A 30 43.65 -47.80 17.26
N ALA A 31 43.48 -46.62 16.66
CA ALA A 31 42.49 -45.64 17.11
C ALA A 31 41.04 -46.14 16.94
N LEU A 32 40.72 -46.86 15.86
CA LEU A 32 39.40 -47.46 15.62
C LEU A 32 39.05 -48.58 16.62
N LYS A 33 40.06 -49.22 17.24
CA LYS A 33 39.86 -50.23 18.29
C LYS A 33 39.50 -49.59 19.63
N THR A 34 40.16 -48.49 20.01
CA THR A 34 40.01 -47.88 21.34
C THR A 34 38.97 -46.77 21.39
N ASN A 35 38.59 -46.18 20.25
CA ASN A 35 37.71 -45.02 20.20
C ASN A 35 36.46 -45.28 19.35
N ARG A 36 35.32 -44.77 19.81
CA ARG A 36 34.05 -44.83 19.05
C ARG A 36 33.94 -43.73 18.00
N VAL A 37 34.60 -42.60 18.22
CA VAL A 37 34.65 -41.48 17.27
C VAL A 37 36.10 -41.20 16.91
N LEU A 38 36.39 -41.04 15.63
CA LEU A 38 37.72 -40.73 15.11
C LEU A 38 37.65 -39.64 14.05
N ILE A 39 38.53 -38.64 14.14
CA ILE A 39 38.64 -37.56 13.16
C ILE A 39 39.93 -37.73 12.38
N LEU A 40 39.81 -37.76 11.05
CA LEU A 40 40.91 -38.00 10.13
C LEU A 40 41.06 -36.79 9.20
N CYS A 41 42.13 -36.03 9.39
CA CYS A 41 42.42 -34.84 8.62
C CYS A 41 43.54 -35.11 7.63
N GLY A 42 43.44 -34.55 6.43
CA GLY A 42 44.52 -34.63 5.45
C GLY A 42 44.09 -34.08 4.12
N GLU A 43 45.01 -33.65 3.27
CA GLU A 43 44.65 -32.95 2.04
C GLU A 43 43.93 -33.85 1.01
N THR A 44 43.27 -33.23 0.04
CA THR A 44 42.67 -33.96 -1.08
C THR A 44 43.75 -34.68 -1.91
N GLY A 45 43.57 -35.98 -2.18
CA GLY A 45 44.57 -36.82 -2.85
C GLY A 45 45.44 -37.70 -1.93
N SER A 46 45.35 -37.52 -0.61
CA SER A 46 46.03 -38.39 0.38
C SER A 46 45.52 -39.84 0.44
N GLY A 47 44.40 -40.15 -0.24
CA GLY A 47 43.78 -41.47 -0.27
C GLY A 47 42.69 -41.74 0.77
N LYS A 48 42.39 -40.78 1.67
CA LYS A 48 41.42 -40.95 2.79
C LYS A 48 40.13 -41.65 2.38
N THR A 49 39.41 -41.08 1.42
CA THR A 49 38.11 -41.52 0.94
C THR A 49 38.09 -42.97 0.42
N THR A 50 39.17 -43.43 -0.20
CA THR A 50 39.24 -44.79 -0.78
C THR A 50 39.83 -45.81 0.18
N GLN A 51 40.71 -45.41 1.10
CA GLN A 51 41.41 -46.34 1.98
C GLN A 51 40.72 -46.55 3.33
N ILE A 52 40.11 -45.50 3.91
CA ILE A 52 39.50 -45.58 5.25
C ILE A 52 38.34 -46.59 5.31
N PRO A 53 37.41 -46.67 4.34
CA PRO A 53 36.39 -47.72 4.35
C PRO A 53 36.97 -49.13 4.37
N LYS A 54 38.10 -49.36 3.67
CA LYS A 54 38.82 -50.65 3.71
C LYS A 54 39.45 -50.90 5.08
N MET A 55 40.04 -49.89 5.72
CA MET A 55 40.58 -49.99 7.09
C MET A 55 39.48 -50.27 8.12
N CYS A 56 38.31 -49.66 8.00
CA CYS A 56 37.15 -49.98 8.85
C CYS A 56 36.70 -51.44 8.64
N MET A 57 36.72 -51.93 7.39
CA MET A 57 36.42 -53.33 7.08
C MET A 57 37.48 -54.28 7.65
N GLU A 58 38.76 -53.93 7.58
CA GLU A 58 39.84 -54.70 8.19
C GLU A 58 39.69 -54.77 9.72
N ALA A 59 39.45 -53.62 10.37
CA ALA A 59 39.22 -53.54 11.81
C ALA A 59 38.01 -54.40 12.24
N ARG A 60 36.98 -54.49 11.38
CA ARG A 60 35.81 -55.35 11.61
C ARG A 60 36.16 -56.84 11.48
N LEU A 61 36.93 -57.23 10.47
CA LEU A 61 37.34 -58.63 10.27
C LEU A 61 38.25 -59.14 11.39
N GLY A 62 39.05 -58.26 12.01
CA GLY A 62 39.94 -58.58 13.11
C GLY A 62 39.33 -58.49 14.52
N SER A 63 38.01 -58.32 14.65
CA SER A 63 37.31 -58.14 15.93
C SER A 63 36.37 -59.32 16.23
N GLU A 64 36.46 -59.92 17.44
CA GLU A 64 35.52 -60.96 17.90
C GLU A 64 34.06 -60.48 17.96
N ALA A 65 33.84 -59.16 18.07
CA ALA A 65 32.54 -58.49 18.05
C ALA A 65 31.96 -58.23 16.63
N ALA A 66 32.48 -58.87 15.58
CA ALA A 66 31.96 -58.67 14.22
C ALA A 66 30.47 -59.05 14.15
N HIS A 67 29.59 -58.05 14.00
CA HIS A 67 28.16 -58.28 13.85
C HIS A 67 27.86 -58.79 12.43
N PRO A 68 27.48 -60.06 12.24
CA PRO A 68 27.15 -60.57 10.92
C PRO A 68 25.94 -59.80 10.37
N GLY A 69 26.05 -59.29 9.14
CA GLY A 69 24.96 -58.58 8.44
C GLY A 69 24.87 -57.05 8.63
N LYS A 70 25.75 -56.41 9.42
CA LYS A 70 25.82 -54.93 9.48
C LYS A 70 26.67 -54.33 8.35
N LEU A 71 26.47 -53.05 8.04
CA LEU A 71 27.14 -52.30 6.97
C LEU A 71 28.10 -51.25 7.50
N ILE A 72 29.15 -50.98 6.73
CA ILE A 72 29.95 -49.75 6.83
C ILE A 72 29.35 -48.74 5.86
N GLY A 73 28.76 -47.68 6.40
CA GLY A 73 28.20 -46.59 5.60
C GLY A 73 29.25 -45.50 5.38
N CYS A 74 29.51 -45.12 4.14
CA CYS A 74 30.38 -43.98 3.82
C CYS A 74 29.60 -42.92 3.07
N THR A 75 29.42 -41.74 3.66
CA THR A 75 28.69 -40.65 3.03
C THR A 75 29.59 -39.78 2.17
N GLN A 76 29.03 -39.22 1.11
CA GLN A 76 29.68 -38.31 0.18
C GLN A 76 28.70 -37.16 -0.15
N PRO A 77 29.17 -35.90 -0.26
CA PRO A 77 28.28 -34.78 -0.55
C PRO A 77 27.69 -34.84 -1.96
N ARG A 78 28.41 -35.44 -2.93
CA ARG A 78 28.05 -35.43 -4.35
C ARG A 78 27.81 -36.84 -4.89
N ARG A 79 26.78 -37.00 -5.73
CA ARG A 79 26.44 -38.31 -6.34
C ARG A 79 27.57 -38.89 -7.19
N ILE A 80 28.27 -38.03 -7.94
CA ILE A 80 29.37 -38.46 -8.80
C ILE A 80 30.53 -39.01 -7.95
N ALA A 81 30.85 -38.35 -6.84
CA ALA A 81 31.85 -38.79 -5.88
C ALA A 81 31.46 -40.14 -5.26
N ALA A 82 30.22 -40.29 -4.77
CA ALA A 82 29.74 -41.56 -4.24
C ALA A 82 29.93 -42.74 -5.21
N ARG A 83 29.57 -42.53 -6.49
CA ARG A 83 29.74 -43.55 -7.54
C ARG A 83 31.21 -43.84 -7.85
N SER A 84 32.03 -42.81 -8.06
CA SER A 84 33.44 -43.00 -8.42
C SER A 84 34.24 -43.64 -7.28
N VAL A 85 33.97 -43.23 -6.03
CA VAL A 85 34.58 -43.79 -4.82
C VAL A 85 34.20 -45.26 -4.66
N ALA A 86 32.92 -45.61 -4.78
CA ALA A 86 32.48 -47.00 -4.72
C ALA A 86 33.12 -47.87 -5.80
N ALA A 87 33.14 -47.39 -7.05
CA ALA A 87 33.80 -48.08 -8.16
C ALA A 87 35.30 -48.29 -7.90
N ARG A 88 35.97 -47.29 -7.34
CA ARG A 88 37.40 -47.37 -7.03
C ARG A 88 37.70 -48.35 -5.90
N ILE A 89 36.92 -48.32 -4.81
CA ILE A 89 37.08 -49.26 -3.69
C ILE A 89 36.80 -50.69 -4.18
N ALA A 90 35.76 -50.89 -5.00
CA ALA A 90 35.44 -52.21 -5.57
C ALA A 90 36.60 -52.74 -6.42
N GLN A 91 37.17 -51.89 -7.29
CA GLN A 91 38.33 -52.22 -8.12
C GLN A 91 39.56 -52.60 -7.27
N GLU A 92 39.87 -51.83 -6.23
CA GLU A 92 41.02 -52.09 -5.35
C GLU A 92 40.85 -53.36 -4.50
N LEU A 93 39.61 -53.75 -4.18
CA LEU A 93 39.30 -55.00 -3.49
C LEU A 93 39.16 -56.20 -4.43
N GLY A 94 39.31 -56.03 -5.75
CA GLY A 94 39.12 -57.09 -6.73
C GLY A 94 37.69 -57.63 -6.78
N SER A 95 36.69 -56.79 -6.46
CA SER A 95 35.27 -57.15 -6.40
C SER A 95 34.45 -56.42 -7.47
N GLU A 96 33.33 -57.01 -7.89
CA GLU A 96 32.37 -56.32 -8.75
C GLU A 96 31.61 -55.24 -7.98
N LEU A 97 31.38 -54.10 -8.63
CA LEU A 97 30.56 -53.02 -8.08
C LEU A 97 29.12 -53.52 -7.88
N GLY A 98 28.62 -53.42 -6.64
CA GLY A 98 27.34 -53.95 -6.20
C GLY A 98 27.42 -55.28 -5.47
N GLY A 99 28.59 -55.94 -5.43
CA GLY A 99 28.85 -57.06 -4.51
C GLY A 99 29.21 -56.54 -3.11
N ILE A 100 30.44 -56.82 -2.66
CA ILE A 100 30.98 -56.38 -1.35
C ILE A 100 30.95 -54.86 -1.18
N VAL A 101 31.14 -54.11 -2.28
CA VAL A 101 31.05 -52.65 -2.29
C VAL A 101 29.87 -52.24 -3.16
N GLY A 102 28.87 -51.65 -2.53
CA GLY A 102 27.69 -51.08 -3.20
C GLY A 102 27.64 -49.57 -3.03
N TYR A 103 26.80 -48.92 -3.84
CA TYR A 103 26.48 -47.52 -3.60
C TYR A 103 24.98 -47.24 -3.71
N LYS A 104 24.55 -46.23 -2.96
CA LYS A 104 23.18 -45.74 -3.02
C LYS A 104 23.15 -44.22 -3.10
N VAL A 105 22.68 -43.72 -4.23
CA VAL A 105 22.43 -42.30 -4.47
C VAL A 105 20.98 -42.12 -4.89
N ARG A 106 20.51 -40.87 -4.95
CA ARG A 106 19.20 -40.60 -5.53
C ARG A 106 19.16 -41.17 -6.97
N PHE A 107 18.14 -41.99 -7.28
CA PHE A 107 17.93 -42.69 -8.56
C PHE A 107 18.74 -43.96 -8.83
N THR A 108 19.65 -44.36 -7.95
CA THR A 108 20.43 -45.59 -8.20
C THR A 108 20.80 -46.27 -6.89
N ASP A 109 20.43 -47.54 -6.78
CA ASP A 109 20.79 -48.41 -5.67
C ASP A 109 21.42 -49.68 -6.25
N THR A 110 22.67 -49.94 -5.88
CA THR A 110 23.40 -51.16 -6.28
C THR A 110 23.69 -52.07 -5.09
N VAL A 111 23.14 -51.75 -3.90
CA VAL A 111 23.39 -52.51 -2.67
C VAL A 111 22.67 -53.86 -2.72
N ARG A 112 23.38 -54.92 -2.37
CA ARG A 112 22.89 -56.30 -2.27
C ARG A 112 23.01 -56.82 -0.83
N HIS A 113 22.49 -58.02 -0.59
CA HIS A 113 22.53 -58.66 0.73
C HIS A 113 23.96 -58.97 1.24
N ASP A 114 24.91 -59.14 0.31
CA ASP A 114 26.33 -59.43 0.55
C ASP A 114 27.22 -58.18 0.57
N THR A 115 26.63 -56.99 0.41
CA THR A 115 27.37 -55.72 0.52
C THR A 115 27.86 -55.52 1.95
N ALA A 116 29.14 -55.17 2.11
CA ALA A 116 29.76 -54.82 3.39
C ALA A 116 30.01 -53.32 3.50
N ILE A 117 30.43 -52.67 2.40
CA ILE A 117 30.66 -51.23 2.31
C ILE A 117 29.59 -50.61 1.42
N LYS A 118 28.82 -49.69 1.97
CA LYS A 118 27.84 -48.90 1.25
C LYS A 118 28.29 -47.45 1.17
N VAL A 119 28.65 -47.01 -0.02
CA VAL A 119 28.91 -45.59 -0.29
C VAL A 119 27.60 -44.91 -0.66
N MET A 120 27.28 -43.79 -0.05
CA MET A 120 25.99 -43.11 -0.29
C MET A 120 26.13 -41.61 -0.22
N THR A 121 25.10 -40.89 -0.67
CA THR A 121 25.05 -39.45 -0.40
C THR A 121 24.56 -39.17 1.02
N ASP A 122 24.96 -38.05 1.62
CA ASP A 122 24.50 -37.63 2.96
C ASP A 122 22.97 -37.67 3.10
N GLY A 123 22.27 -37.20 2.07
CA GLY A 123 20.81 -37.20 2.03
C GLY A 123 20.16 -38.59 2.04
N ILE A 124 20.88 -39.64 1.60
CA ILE A 124 20.38 -41.03 1.65
C ILE A 124 20.49 -41.58 3.07
N LEU A 125 21.61 -41.36 3.75
CA LEU A 125 21.74 -41.75 5.16
C LEU A 125 20.69 -41.05 6.02
N LEU A 126 20.47 -39.76 5.76
CA LEU A 126 19.45 -38.98 6.44
C LEU A 126 18.03 -39.49 6.15
N ALA A 127 17.72 -39.88 4.91
CA ALA A 127 16.42 -40.49 4.60
C ALA A 127 16.23 -41.84 5.31
N GLU A 128 17.29 -42.66 5.42
CA GLU A 128 17.23 -43.94 6.12
C GLU A 128 17.00 -43.78 7.63
N SER A 129 17.47 -42.68 8.23
CA SER A 129 17.18 -42.36 9.64
C SER A 129 15.68 -42.19 9.95
N GLN A 130 14.84 -41.91 8.95
CA GLN A 130 13.40 -41.79 9.15
C GLN A 130 12.70 -43.14 9.35
N GLY A 131 13.15 -44.18 8.63
CA GLY A 131 12.65 -45.54 8.76
C GLY A 131 13.36 -46.34 9.85
N ASP A 132 14.62 -46.01 10.11
CA ASP A 132 15.47 -46.62 11.14
C ASP A 132 16.19 -45.52 11.95
N PRO A 133 15.53 -44.92 12.96
CA PRO A 133 16.14 -43.88 13.78
C PRO A 133 17.41 -44.32 14.50
N LEU A 134 17.58 -45.61 14.80
CA LEU A 134 18.80 -46.10 15.43
C LEU A 134 19.91 -46.38 14.41
N LEU A 135 19.64 -46.27 13.11
CA LEU A 135 20.55 -46.67 12.03
C LEU A 135 21.12 -48.08 12.27
N SER A 136 20.27 -48.97 12.79
CA SER A 136 20.60 -50.31 13.30
C SER A 136 21.34 -51.19 12.28
N ARG A 137 21.13 -50.94 10.97
CA ARG A 137 21.84 -51.62 9.87
C ARG A 137 23.34 -51.32 9.80
N TYR A 138 23.81 -50.23 10.41
CA TYR A 138 25.20 -49.80 10.38
C TYR A 138 25.90 -50.06 11.72
N ASP A 139 27.13 -50.56 11.66
CA ASP A 139 28.07 -50.58 12.80
C ASP A 139 29.09 -49.44 12.72
N THR A 140 29.35 -48.94 11.52
CA THR A 140 30.34 -47.89 11.26
C THR A 140 29.75 -46.91 10.26
N ILE A 141 29.80 -45.62 10.60
CA ILE A 141 29.39 -44.53 9.71
C ILE A 141 30.59 -43.60 9.50
N ILE A 142 30.93 -43.37 8.24
CA ILE A 142 31.99 -42.47 7.81
C ILE A 142 31.31 -41.25 7.19
N ILE A 143 31.51 -40.07 7.78
CA ILE A 143 31.09 -38.79 7.21
C ILE A 143 32.29 -38.19 6.47
N ASP A 144 32.30 -38.32 5.15
CA ASP A 144 33.39 -37.82 4.32
C ASP A 144 33.17 -36.40 3.84
N GLU A 145 34.30 -35.72 3.54
CA GLU A 145 34.33 -34.34 3.08
C GLU A 145 33.60 -33.38 4.04
N ALA A 146 33.71 -33.61 5.35
CA ALA A 146 33.00 -32.85 6.39
C ALA A 146 33.28 -31.33 6.36
N HIS A 147 34.40 -30.93 5.72
CA HIS A 147 34.75 -29.53 5.47
C HIS A 147 33.82 -28.81 4.48
N GLU A 148 33.01 -29.52 3.67
CA GLU A 148 32.00 -28.86 2.83
C GLU A 148 30.89 -28.20 3.68
N ARG A 149 30.72 -28.64 4.95
CA ARG A 149 29.77 -28.06 5.92
C ARG A 149 28.37 -27.83 5.32
N SER A 150 27.89 -28.85 4.57
CA SER A 150 26.56 -28.86 3.99
C SER A 150 25.50 -29.01 5.08
N LEU A 151 24.26 -28.59 4.79
CA LEU A 151 23.18 -28.67 5.76
C LEU A 151 22.88 -30.12 6.20
N ASN A 152 23.04 -31.09 5.31
CA ASN A 152 22.86 -32.51 5.65
C ASN A 152 24.01 -33.03 6.52
N ILE A 153 25.26 -32.63 6.24
CA ILE A 153 26.44 -33.02 7.03
C ILE A 153 26.31 -32.49 8.46
N ASP A 154 26.03 -31.21 8.63
CA ASP A 154 25.89 -30.59 9.97
C ASP A 154 24.76 -31.24 10.78
N PHE A 155 23.65 -31.56 10.12
CA PHE A 155 22.56 -32.31 10.75
C PHE A 155 22.99 -33.71 11.17
N LEU A 156 23.64 -34.46 10.28
CA LEU A 156 24.11 -35.82 10.55
C LEU A 156 25.14 -35.85 11.68
N LEU A 157 26.05 -34.87 11.75
CA LEU A 157 27.05 -34.79 12.82
C LEU A 157 26.37 -34.62 14.19
N GLY A 158 25.41 -33.69 14.30
CA GLY A 158 24.63 -33.55 15.53
C GLY A 158 23.76 -34.77 15.85
N TYR A 159 23.19 -35.40 14.82
CA TYR A 159 22.41 -36.62 14.99
C TYR A 159 23.25 -37.77 15.52
N LEU A 160 24.41 -38.00 14.90
CA LEU A 160 25.37 -39.03 15.29
C LEU A 160 25.96 -38.78 16.67
N LYS A 161 26.15 -37.51 17.07
CA LYS A 161 26.55 -37.17 18.45
C LYS A 161 25.57 -37.76 19.47
N THR A 162 24.27 -37.56 19.24
CA THR A 162 23.23 -38.14 20.12
C THR A 162 23.13 -39.65 19.99
N LEU A 163 23.38 -40.20 18.80
CA LEU A 163 23.24 -41.63 18.53
C LEU A 163 24.38 -42.44 19.14
N VAL A 164 25.62 -41.95 19.10
CA VAL A 164 26.79 -42.61 19.72
C VAL A 164 26.63 -42.71 21.24
N GLU A 165 25.93 -41.77 21.88
CA GLU A 165 25.58 -41.87 23.31
C GLU A 165 24.56 -42.99 23.59
N LYS A 166 23.62 -43.23 22.66
CA LYS A 166 22.60 -44.28 22.77
C LYS A 166 23.06 -45.65 22.27
N ARG A 167 24.04 -45.71 21.36
CA ARG A 167 24.55 -46.92 20.72
C ARG A 167 26.03 -47.11 21.04
N ALA A 168 26.31 -47.97 22.01
CA ALA A 168 27.67 -48.36 22.38
C ALA A 168 28.41 -49.07 21.24
N ASP A 169 27.69 -49.72 20.32
CA ASP A 169 28.23 -50.51 19.22
C ASP A 169 28.55 -49.71 17.94
N LEU A 170 28.09 -48.45 17.85
CA LEU A 170 28.27 -47.61 16.67
C LEU A 170 29.61 -46.89 16.70
N ARG A 171 30.39 -47.02 15.61
CA ARG A 171 31.58 -46.22 15.34
C ARG A 171 31.29 -45.11 14.34
N VAL A 172 31.88 -43.94 14.56
CA VAL A 172 31.77 -42.77 13.67
C VAL A 172 33.17 -42.30 13.27
N VAL A 173 33.40 -42.16 11.98
CA VAL A 173 34.64 -41.62 11.43
C VAL A 173 34.32 -40.35 10.65
N ILE A 174 35.04 -39.26 10.92
CA ILE A 174 34.83 -37.97 10.27
C ILE A 174 36.09 -37.63 9.50
N THR A 175 35.97 -37.45 8.19
CA THR A 175 37.12 -37.11 7.34
C THR A 175 37.00 -35.69 6.79
N SER A 176 38.11 -34.95 6.86
CA SER A 176 38.18 -33.54 6.47
C SER A 176 39.45 -33.22 5.70
N ALA A 177 39.35 -32.32 4.72
CA ALA A 177 40.49 -31.82 3.95
C ALA A 177 41.14 -30.58 4.58
N THR A 178 40.50 -29.98 5.59
CA THR A 178 40.93 -28.73 6.24
C THR A 178 41.31 -28.98 7.69
N ILE A 179 42.20 -28.13 8.23
CA ILE A 179 42.76 -28.18 9.59
C ILE A 179 41.73 -27.79 10.69
N ASP A 180 40.45 -27.59 10.36
CA ASP A 180 39.38 -27.35 11.36
C ASP A 180 39.00 -28.60 12.19
N ALA A 181 39.97 -29.50 12.41
CA ALA A 181 39.85 -30.75 13.13
C ALA A 181 39.41 -30.55 14.58
N GLU A 182 39.90 -29.47 15.21
CA GLU A 182 39.60 -29.13 16.60
C GLU A 182 38.11 -28.92 16.85
N ARG A 183 37.38 -28.31 15.91
CA ARG A 183 35.94 -28.10 16.08
C ARG A 183 35.18 -29.41 16.08
N PHE A 184 35.52 -30.31 15.15
CA PHE A 184 34.96 -31.66 15.12
C PHE A 184 35.32 -32.43 16.40
N SER A 185 36.56 -32.29 16.89
CA SER A 185 37.05 -32.98 18.09
C SER A 185 36.26 -32.54 19.32
N LYS A 186 36.18 -31.22 19.56
CA LYS A 186 35.39 -30.62 20.65
C LYS A 186 33.93 -31.04 20.59
N HIS A 187 33.33 -31.05 19.40
CA HIS A 187 31.94 -31.48 19.22
C HIS A 187 31.70 -32.92 19.70
N PHE A 188 32.67 -33.81 19.49
CA PHE A 188 32.59 -35.22 19.89
C PHE A 188 33.33 -35.55 21.20
N ASN A 189 33.36 -34.62 22.16
CA ASN A 189 34.01 -34.78 23.48
C ASN A 189 35.52 -35.07 23.36
N ASP A 190 36.23 -34.19 22.66
CA ASP A 190 37.68 -34.26 22.42
C ASP A 190 38.11 -35.58 21.75
N ALA A 191 37.34 -36.00 20.74
CA ALA A 191 37.65 -37.19 19.96
C ALA A 191 39.03 -37.10 19.29
N PRO A 192 39.80 -38.21 19.21
CA PRO A 192 41.15 -38.19 18.67
C PRO A 192 41.19 -37.72 17.23
N VAL A 193 42.21 -36.91 16.93
CA VAL A 193 42.51 -36.40 15.59
C VAL A 193 43.78 -37.07 15.08
N ILE A 194 43.74 -37.66 13.88
CA ILE A 194 44.93 -38.12 13.17
C ILE A 194 45.09 -37.28 11.91
N GLU A 195 46.23 -36.61 11.82
CA GLU A 195 46.61 -35.84 10.63
C GLU A 195 47.45 -36.69 9.66
N VAL A 196 47.06 -36.65 8.39
CA VAL A 196 47.70 -37.33 7.28
C VAL A 196 48.23 -36.26 6.32
N SER A 197 49.52 -35.96 6.43
CA SER A 197 50.20 -34.99 5.56
C SER A 197 50.18 -35.47 4.10
N GLY A 198 49.80 -34.61 3.17
CA GLY A 198 49.82 -34.92 1.74
C GLY A 198 51.24 -34.97 1.15
N ARG A 199 51.36 -35.53 -0.06
CA ARG A 199 52.51 -35.30 -0.95
C ARG A 199 52.17 -34.10 -1.85
N THR A 200 52.27 -32.87 -1.35
CA THR A 200 52.06 -31.65 -2.15
C THR A 200 53.38 -30.99 -2.49
N TYR A 201 53.52 -30.59 -3.75
CA TYR A 201 54.63 -29.77 -4.21
C TYR A 201 54.42 -28.30 -3.78
N PRO A 202 55.50 -27.54 -3.54
CA PRO A 202 55.42 -26.12 -3.23
C PRO A 202 54.61 -25.33 -4.27
N VAL A 203 53.81 -24.36 -3.81
CA VAL A 203 53.06 -23.43 -4.65
C VAL A 203 53.55 -22.01 -4.40
N GLU A 204 54.06 -21.35 -5.44
CA GLU A 204 54.41 -19.93 -5.40
C GLU A 204 53.13 -19.08 -5.49
N ILE A 205 52.92 -18.14 -4.55
CA ILE A 205 51.79 -17.22 -4.58
C ILE A 205 52.26 -15.87 -5.13
N ARG A 206 51.60 -15.38 -6.19
CA ARG A 206 51.84 -14.06 -6.78
C ARG A 206 50.60 -13.17 -6.62
N TRP A 207 50.79 -11.99 -6.05
CA TRP A 207 49.73 -11.00 -5.87
C TRP A 207 49.74 -10.01 -7.05
N ARG A 208 48.59 -9.84 -7.71
CA ARG A 208 48.38 -8.96 -8.87
C ARG A 208 47.05 -8.20 -8.70
N PRO A 209 46.94 -7.30 -7.72
CA PRO A 209 45.71 -6.54 -7.51
C PRO A 209 45.32 -5.77 -8.78
N ILE A 210 44.02 -5.76 -9.09
CA ILE A 210 43.47 -4.95 -10.18
C ILE A 210 43.42 -3.49 -9.68
N GLU A 211 44.24 -2.61 -10.26
CA GLU A 211 44.24 -1.18 -9.93
C GLU A 211 42.85 -0.58 -10.25
N ARG A 212 42.22 0.02 -9.23
CA ARG A 212 40.97 0.78 -9.41
C ARG A 212 41.33 2.25 -9.38
N GLU A 213 41.09 2.98 -10.47
CA GLU A 213 41.07 4.43 -10.40
C GLU A 213 39.91 4.84 -9.48
N GLU A 214 40.22 5.25 -8.25
CA GLU A 214 39.24 5.93 -7.39
C GLU A 214 38.89 7.27 -8.06
N PRO A 215 37.60 7.55 -8.36
CA PRO A 215 37.24 8.89 -8.79
C PRO A 215 37.50 9.84 -7.62
N ALA A 216 38.42 10.78 -7.81
CA ALA A 216 38.68 11.84 -6.87
C ALA A 216 37.37 12.61 -6.59
N THR A 217 36.95 12.59 -5.32
CA THR A 217 35.78 13.28 -4.72
C THR A 217 34.38 12.80 -5.16
N PRO A 218 33.50 12.39 -4.21
CA PRO A 218 32.11 12.11 -4.52
C PRO A 218 31.32 13.43 -4.62
N ALA A 219 30.91 13.80 -5.83
CA ALA A 219 29.84 14.78 -6.02
C ALA A 219 28.52 14.16 -5.48
N LYS A 220 27.89 14.84 -4.53
CA LYS A 220 26.59 14.43 -3.96
C LYS A 220 25.55 14.28 -5.08
N GLY A 221 25.13 13.05 -5.35
CA GLY A 221 23.85 12.80 -6.04
C GLY A 221 23.79 11.62 -7.01
N GLU A 222 24.90 11.01 -7.41
CA GLU A 222 24.84 9.91 -8.38
C GLU A 222 24.86 8.53 -7.70
N ARG A 223 23.78 7.77 -7.93
CA ARG A 223 23.70 6.36 -7.57
C ARG A 223 24.74 5.58 -8.38
N GLU A 224 25.66 4.92 -7.69
CA GLU A 224 26.61 3.96 -8.25
C GLU A 224 25.89 2.96 -9.17
N LYS A 225 26.21 3.02 -10.47
CA LYS A 225 25.86 1.97 -11.45
C LYS A 225 26.89 0.84 -11.33
N LYS A 226 26.50 -0.24 -10.66
CA LYS A 226 27.28 -1.47 -10.37
C LYS A 226 27.63 -2.38 -11.56
N ASP A 227 27.72 -1.88 -12.79
CA ASP A 227 27.84 -2.74 -13.99
C ASP A 227 29.06 -2.42 -14.90
N LYS A 228 30.08 -1.72 -14.39
CA LYS A 228 31.31 -1.39 -15.15
C LYS A 228 32.58 -2.18 -14.74
N ASP A 229 32.48 -3.20 -13.89
CA ASP A 229 33.65 -3.94 -13.36
C ASP A 229 34.21 -5.05 -14.29
N ALA A 230 33.49 -5.44 -15.35
CA ALA A 230 33.85 -6.60 -16.18
C ALA A 230 35.10 -6.42 -17.09
N PRO A 231 35.39 -5.24 -17.68
CA PRO A 231 36.53 -5.07 -18.57
C PRO A 231 37.88 -5.28 -17.88
N ASP A 232 38.02 -4.79 -16.64
CA ASP A 232 39.30 -4.77 -15.93
C ASP A 232 39.71 -6.17 -15.42
N GLN A 233 38.74 -6.99 -14.98
CA GLN A 233 39.04 -8.35 -14.53
C GLN A 233 39.45 -9.26 -15.70
N ILE A 234 38.80 -9.14 -16.86
CA ILE A 234 39.15 -9.96 -18.04
C ILE A 234 40.56 -9.60 -18.52
N ALA A 235 40.90 -8.31 -18.60
CA ALA A 235 42.25 -7.86 -18.96
C ALA A 235 43.30 -8.44 -18.00
N ALA A 236 43.08 -8.37 -16.68
CA ALA A 236 43.99 -8.95 -15.69
C ALA A 236 44.15 -10.47 -15.82
N ILE A 237 43.09 -11.20 -16.22
CA ILE A 237 43.18 -12.64 -16.51
C ILE A 237 44.03 -12.92 -17.75
N LEU A 238 43.93 -12.08 -18.80
CA LEU A 238 44.76 -12.19 -20.00
C LEU A 238 46.23 -11.95 -19.65
N ASP A 239 46.54 -10.87 -18.91
CA ASP A 239 47.90 -10.54 -18.48
C ASP A 239 48.51 -11.64 -17.60
N ALA A 240 47.74 -12.19 -16.67
CA ALA A 240 48.15 -13.32 -15.84
C ALA A 240 48.38 -14.59 -16.68
N THR A 241 47.57 -14.82 -17.71
CA THR A 241 47.75 -15.95 -18.64
C THR A 241 49.06 -15.82 -19.41
N ASP A 242 49.40 -14.61 -19.87
CA ASP A 242 50.64 -14.32 -20.57
C ASP A 242 51.87 -14.41 -19.65
N GLU A 243 51.76 -13.94 -18.40
CA GLU A 243 52.80 -14.09 -17.39
C GLU A 243 53.13 -15.58 -17.18
N LEU A 244 52.11 -16.40 -16.94
CA LEU A 244 52.27 -17.85 -16.76
C LEU A 244 52.77 -18.53 -18.04
N ALA A 245 52.40 -18.01 -19.21
CA ALA A 245 52.86 -18.52 -20.48
C ALA A 245 54.38 -18.39 -20.65
N ARG A 246 54.96 -17.29 -20.17
CA ARG A 246 56.39 -17.00 -20.20
C ARG A 246 57.19 -17.83 -19.19
N VAL A 247 56.57 -18.28 -18.09
CA VAL A 247 57.25 -19.10 -17.07
C VAL A 247 57.59 -20.50 -17.58
N GLY A 248 56.67 -21.16 -18.30
CA GLY A 248 56.93 -22.49 -18.87
C GLY A 248 55.68 -23.30 -19.19
N SER A 249 55.87 -24.54 -19.64
CA SER A 249 54.77 -25.46 -19.99
C SER A 249 53.90 -25.84 -18.79
N GLY A 250 52.64 -26.21 -19.05
CA GLY A 250 51.68 -26.62 -18.04
C GLY A 250 50.32 -25.93 -18.22
N ASP A 251 49.27 -26.60 -17.74
CA ASP A 251 47.89 -26.15 -17.90
C ASP A 251 47.51 -25.13 -16.81
N ILE A 252 46.61 -24.21 -17.20
CA ILE A 252 46.12 -23.12 -16.36
C ILE A 252 44.68 -23.41 -15.95
N LEU A 253 44.38 -23.26 -14.66
CA LEU A 253 43.01 -23.28 -14.12
C LEU A 253 42.63 -21.87 -13.67
N VAL A 254 41.55 -21.32 -14.23
CA VAL A 254 41.02 -19.99 -13.86
C VAL A 254 39.71 -20.16 -13.12
N PHE A 255 39.61 -19.57 -11.92
CA PHE A 255 38.36 -19.58 -11.15
C PHE A 255 37.47 -18.40 -11.51
N LEU A 256 36.19 -18.65 -11.79
CA LEU A 256 35.22 -17.62 -12.16
C LEU A 256 33.89 -17.83 -11.43
N PRO A 257 33.14 -16.75 -11.10
CA PRO A 257 31.95 -16.84 -10.26
C PRO A 257 30.73 -17.46 -10.96
N GLY A 258 30.71 -17.53 -12.29
CA GLY A 258 29.53 -18.02 -13.02
C GLY A 258 29.75 -18.30 -14.49
N GLU A 259 28.69 -18.81 -15.13
CA GLU A 259 28.69 -19.20 -16.55
C GLU A 259 28.92 -18.00 -17.48
N ARG A 260 28.32 -16.85 -17.18
CA ARG A 260 28.49 -15.64 -17.99
C ARG A 260 29.95 -15.22 -18.03
N GLU A 261 30.56 -15.11 -16.85
CA GLU A 261 31.95 -14.70 -16.70
C GLU A 261 32.91 -15.70 -17.38
N ILE A 262 32.61 -17.00 -17.31
CA ILE A 262 33.35 -18.05 -18.04
C ILE A 262 33.27 -17.84 -19.55
N ARG A 263 32.08 -17.57 -20.09
CA ARG A 263 31.91 -17.36 -21.54
C ARG A 263 32.60 -16.08 -22.02
N ASP A 264 32.41 -14.98 -21.30
CA ASP A 264 33.03 -13.68 -21.64
C ASP A 264 34.57 -13.80 -21.61
N THR A 265 35.12 -14.47 -20.60
CA THR A 265 36.58 -14.75 -20.50
C THR A 265 37.05 -15.70 -21.59
N ALA A 266 36.28 -16.75 -21.93
CA ALA A 266 36.60 -17.68 -23.01
C ALA A 266 36.65 -16.98 -24.37
N GLU A 267 35.70 -16.09 -24.64
CA GLU A 267 35.67 -15.30 -25.86
C GLU A 267 36.87 -14.34 -25.93
N ALA A 268 37.18 -13.65 -24.83
CA ALA A 268 38.34 -12.78 -24.74
C ALA A 268 39.65 -13.54 -24.98
N LEU A 269 39.84 -14.70 -24.35
CA LEU A 269 41.01 -15.57 -24.56
C LEU A 269 41.09 -16.07 -26.01
N ARG A 270 39.96 -16.43 -26.64
CA ARG A 270 39.94 -16.84 -28.05
C ARG A 270 40.35 -15.70 -28.99
N LYS A 271 39.93 -14.46 -28.70
CA LYS A 271 40.34 -13.26 -29.44
C LYS A 271 41.81 -12.90 -29.20
N HIS A 272 42.29 -13.09 -27.97
CA HIS A 272 43.69 -12.91 -27.59
C HIS A 272 44.62 -13.94 -28.28
N HIS A 273 44.08 -15.08 -28.69
CA HIS A 273 44.74 -16.14 -29.46
C HIS A 273 46.09 -16.63 -28.84
N PRO A 274 46.09 -17.09 -27.58
CA PRO A 274 47.30 -17.63 -26.96
C PRO A 274 47.83 -18.82 -27.79
N PRO A 275 49.13 -18.84 -28.17
CA PRO A 275 49.68 -19.83 -29.08
C PRO A 275 49.47 -21.27 -28.60
N GLY A 276 49.01 -22.15 -29.49
CA GLY A 276 48.90 -23.60 -29.24
C GLY A 276 48.02 -23.98 -28.04
N THR A 277 47.05 -23.13 -27.66
CA THR A 277 46.28 -23.26 -26.43
C THR A 277 44.82 -23.68 -26.68
N GLU A 278 44.33 -24.63 -25.89
CA GLU A 278 42.94 -25.08 -25.90
C GLU A 278 42.16 -24.46 -24.72
N ILE A 279 40.99 -23.89 -24.98
CA ILE A 279 40.17 -23.18 -23.96
C ILE A 279 38.94 -24.02 -23.63
N LEU A 280 38.86 -24.49 -22.38
CA LEU A 280 37.84 -25.45 -21.93
C LEU A 280 37.00 -24.86 -20.78
N PRO A 281 35.68 -24.70 -20.94
CA PRO A 281 34.81 -24.29 -19.85
C PRO A 281 34.49 -25.46 -18.89
N LEU A 282 34.32 -25.17 -17.60
CA LEU A 282 33.92 -26.13 -16.56
C LEU A 282 32.92 -25.53 -15.56
N PHE A 283 31.63 -25.79 -15.78
CA PHE A 283 30.55 -25.44 -14.87
C PHE A 283 29.44 -26.50 -14.86
N SER A 284 28.62 -26.50 -13.80
CA SER A 284 27.66 -27.58 -13.51
C SER A 284 26.64 -27.88 -14.61
N ARG A 285 26.30 -26.88 -15.43
CA ARG A 285 25.28 -26.99 -16.49
C ARG A 285 25.78 -27.71 -17.76
N LEU A 286 27.10 -27.90 -17.92
CA LEU A 286 27.69 -28.59 -19.08
C LEU A 286 27.19 -30.04 -19.22
N SER A 287 27.18 -30.54 -20.45
CA SER A 287 26.90 -31.96 -20.71
C SER A 287 28.00 -32.86 -20.14
N VAL A 288 27.68 -34.14 -19.94
CA VAL A 288 28.67 -35.12 -19.43
C VAL A 288 29.86 -35.23 -20.39
N ALA A 289 29.61 -35.23 -21.70
CA ALA A 289 30.68 -35.30 -22.70
C ALA A 289 31.61 -34.07 -22.66
N GLU A 290 31.07 -32.88 -22.42
CA GLU A 290 31.87 -31.64 -22.26
C GLU A 290 32.65 -31.63 -20.95
N GLN A 291 32.07 -32.14 -19.86
CA GLN A 291 32.80 -32.30 -18.59
C GLN A 291 33.90 -33.36 -18.72
N ASP A 292 33.62 -34.46 -19.42
CA ASP A 292 34.56 -35.55 -19.66
C ASP A 292 35.72 -35.13 -20.59
N ALA A 293 35.51 -34.13 -21.46
CA ALA A 293 36.54 -33.61 -22.35
C ALA A 293 37.77 -33.10 -21.58
N ILE A 294 37.59 -32.62 -20.34
CA ILE A 294 38.66 -32.12 -19.48
C ILE A 294 39.61 -33.23 -19.02
N PHE A 295 39.12 -34.48 -18.99
CA PHE A 295 39.92 -35.65 -18.61
C PHE A 295 40.60 -36.32 -19.80
N LYS A 296 40.27 -35.94 -21.03
CA LYS A 296 40.86 -36.54 -22.22
C LYS A 296 42.28 -35.98 -22.45
N PRO A 297 43.23 -36.83 -22.89
CA PRO A 297 44.53 -36.35 -23.37
C PRO A 297 44.32 -35.41 -24.56
N THR A 298 45.10 -34.33 -24.61
CA THR A 298 45.08 -33.36 -25.73
C THR A 298 46.47 -33.28 -26.38
N ASN A 299 46.51 -32.88 -27.65
CA ASN A 299 47.75 -32.55 -28.35
C ASN A 299 48.10 -31.05 -28.25
N ALA A 300 47.26 -30.25 -27.56
CA ALA A 300 47.54 -28.84 -27.34
C ALA A 300 48.79 -28.65 -26.46
N LEU A 301 49.56 -27.57 -26.72
CA LEU A 301 50.72 -27.22 -25.90
C LEU A 301 50.31 -26.79 -24.48
N ARG A 302 49.09 -26.27 -24.34
CA ARG A 302 48.50 -25.85 -23.07
C ARG A 302 46.98 -25.93 -23.11
N ARG A 303 46.36 -26.27 -21.98
CA ARG A 303 44.93 -26.07 -21.72
C ARG A 303 44.71 -24.92 -20.74
N ILE A 304 43.71 -24.10 -21.01
CA ILE A 304 43.16 -23.13 -20.06
C ILE A 304 41.75 -23.57 -19.70
N VAL A 305 41.60 -24.04 -18.46
CA VAL A 305 40.33 -24.51 -17.92
C VAL A 305 39.67 -23.38 -17.14
N LEU A 306 38.51 -22.91 -17.60
CA LEU A 306 37.74 -21.84 -16.99
C LEU A 306 36.63 -22.43 -16.12
N ALA A 307 36.80 -22.43 -14.80
CA ALA A 307 36.00 -23.20 -13.88
C ALA A 307 35.28 -22.37 -12.81
N THR A 308 34.11 -22.83 -12.39
CA THR A 308 33.50 -22.42 -11.11
C THR A 308 34.12 -23.20 -9.94
N ASN A 309 33.60 -23.03 -8.72
CA ASN A 309 34.02 -23.79 -7.53
C ASN A 309 33.87 -25.33 -7.66
N VAL A 310 33.31 -25.83 -8.77
CA VAL A 310 33.30 -27.27 -9.09
C VAL A 310 34.71 -27.87 -9.07
N ALA A 311 35.72 -27.12 -9.50
CA ALA A 311 37.12 -27.57 -9.49
C ALA A 311 37.83 -27.40 -8.13
N GLU A 312 37.21 -26.70 -7.17
CA GLU A 312 37.82 -26.32 -5.89
C GLU A 312 37.96 -27.49 -4.91
N THR A 313 37.02 -28.43 -4.86
CA THR A 313 37.04 -29.56 -3.92
C THR A 313 36.98 -30.90 -4.64
N SER A 314 35.81 -31.25 -5.19
CA SER A 314 35.47 -32.64 -5.53
C SER A 314 35.86 -33.11 -6.93
N LEU A 315 36.51 -32.27 -7.74
CA LEU A 315 37.02 -32.65 -9.06
C LEU A 315 38.52 -32.35 -9.16
N THR A 316 39.30 -33.34 -9.57
CA THR A 316 40.74 -33.20 -9.80
C THR A 316 40.99 -33.09 -11.30
N VAL A 317 41.18 -31.86 -11.79
CA VAL A 317 41.58 -31.65 -13.19
C VAL A 317 43.04 -32.09 -13.37
N PRO A 318 43.34 -33.02 -14.28
CA PRO A 318 44.71 -33.50 -14.49
C PRO A 318 45.55 -32.43 -15.21
N GLY A 319 46.86 -32.39 -14.92
CA GLY A 319 47.83 -31.56 -15.66
C GLY A 319 47.90 -30.07 -15.27
N ILE A 320 47.11 -29.62 -14.29
CA ILE A 320 47.13 -28.24 -13.81
C ILE A 320 48.46 -27.94 -13.11
N ARG A 321 49.19 -26.97 -13.64
CA ARG A 321 50.43 -26.43 -13.05
C ARG A 321 50.29 -24.98 -12.61
N TYR A 322 49.30 -24.26 -13.13
CA TYR A 322 49.08 -22.87 -12.80
C TYR A 322 47.63 -22.59 -12.45
N VAL A 323 47.41 -21.66 -11.52
CA VAL A 323 46.07 -21.21 -11.11
C VAL A 323 45.99 -19.69 -11.21
N ILE A 324 44.89 -19.19 -11.75
CA ILE A 324 44.50 -17.77 -11.68
C ILE A 324 43.25 -17.68 -10.82
N ASP A 325 43.35 -16.96 -9.70
CA ASP A 325 42.27 -16.77 -8.73
C ASP A 325 41.88 -15.29 -8.62
N PRO A 326 40.76 -14.88 -9.24
CA PRO A 326 40.16 -13.56 -9.03
C PRO A 326 39.60 -13.34 -7.63
N GLY A 327 39.48 -14.39 -6.81
CA GLY A 327 39.11 -14.28 -5.40
C GLY A 327 37.61 -14.15 -5.12
N ASN A 328 36.75 -14.35 -6.11
CA ASN A 328 35.29 -14.26 -5.94
C ASN A 328 34.60 -15.60 -6.24
N ALA A 329 33.42 -15.78 -5.66
CA ALA A 329 32.54 -16.91 -5.93
C ALA A 329 31.07 -16.48 -5.83
N ARG A 330 30.19 -17.20 -6.52
CA ARG A 330 28.74 -17.01 -6.38
C ARG A 330 28.22 -17.92 -5.27
N VAL A 331 27.72 -17.34 -4.19
CA VAL A 331 27.28 -18.02 -2.97
C VAL A 331 25.77 -17.85 -2.82
N LYS A 332 25.10 -18.94 -2.45
CA LYS A 332 23.67 -18.94 -2.14
C LYS A 332 23.45 -18.44 -0.70
N ARG A 333 22.62 -17.42 -0.53
CA ARG A 333 22.26 -16.81 0.76
C ARG A 333 20.76 -16.78 0.92
N TYR A 334 20.28 -16.99 2.14
CA TYR A 334 18.86 -16.89 2.48
C TYR A 334 18.58 -15.57 3.23
N SER A 335 17.67 -14.77 2.69
CA SER A 335 17.19 -13.57 3.36
C SER A 335 15.98 -13.92 4.22
N ALA A 336 16.19 -14.10 5.52
CA ALA A 336 15.11 -14.36 6.48
C ALA A 336 14.05 -13.24 6.51
N ARG A 337 14.42 -12.00 6.17
CA ARG A 337 13.48 -10.86 6.10
C ARG A 337 12.50 -11.04 4.95
N ASN A 338 13.01 -11.33 3.76
CA ASN A 338 12.22 -11.43 2.55
C ASN A 338 11.69 -12.84 2.31
N LYS A 339 12.22 -13.83 3.06
CA LYS A 339 12.03 -15.27 2.89
C LYS A 339 12.42 -15.79 1.50
N VAL A 340 13.46 -15.21 0.92
CA VAL A 340 13.91 -15.52 -0.45
C VAL A 340 15.36 -15.94 -0.50
N GLU A 341 15.68 -16.76 -1.49
CA GLU A 341 17.05 -17.14 -1.80
C GLU A 341 17.69 -16.11 -2.73
N GLN A 342 18.94 -15.76 -2.43
CA GLN A 342 19.77 -14.81 -3.15
C GLN A 342 21.01 -15.53 -3.66
N LEU A 343 21.46 -15.19 -4.86
CA LEU A 343 22.73 -15.65 -5.43
C LEU A 343 23.66 -14.44 -5.53
N LEU A 344 24.50 -14.27 -4.52
CA LEU A 344 25.40 -13.12 -4.41
C LEU A 344 26.81 -13.49 -4.86
N ILE A 345 27.50 -12.56 -5.52
CA ILE A 345 28.94 -12.68 -5.77
C ILE A 345 29.64 -12.09 -4.55
N GLU A 346 30.44 -12.90 -3.88
CA GLU A 346 31.15 -12.55 -2.64
C GLU A 346 32.64 -12.93 -2.75
N LYS A 347 33.48 -12.30 -1.93
CA LYS A 347 34.89 -12.69 -1.75
C LYS A 347 34.95 -14.08 -1.10
N ILE A 348 35.84 -14.94 -1.59
CA ILE A 348 36.05 -16.27 -1.00
C ILE A 348 36.81 -16.19 0.32
N SER A 349 36.67 -17.20 1.18
CA SER A 349 37.43 -17.32 2.43
C SER A 349 38.92 -17.62 2.18
N GLN A 350 39.76 -17.45 3.21
CA GLN A 350 41.18 -17.83 3.14
C GLN A 350 41.34 -19.33 2.85
N ALA A 351 40.55 -20.19 3.51
CA ALA A 351 40.55 -21.62 3.26
C ALA A 351 40.21 -21.97 1.81
N SER A 352 39.18 -21.36 1.23
CA SER A 352 38.84 -21.54 -0.20
C SER A 352 39.96 -21.06 -1.12
N ALA A 353 40.55 -19.90 -0.85
CA ALA A 353 41.67 -19.37 -1.65
C ALA A 353 42.91 -20.29 -1.59
N ASN A 354 43.19 -20.88 -0.43
CA ASN A 354 44.28 -21.84 -0.27
C ASN A 354 43.97 -23.18 -0.96
N GLN A 355 42.72 -23.65 -0.91
CA GLN A 355 42.30 -24.84 -1.67
C GLN A 355 42.37 -24.65 -3.19
N ARG A 356 42.02 -23.45 -3.68
CA ARG A 356 42.19 -23.07 -5.09
C ARG A 356 43.66 -23.07 -5.49
N ALA A 357 44.53 -22.47 -4.69
CA ALA A 357 45.98 -22.48 -4.92
C ALA A 357 46.55 -23.91 -4.90
N GLY A 358 46.11 -24.77 -3.98
CA GLY A 358 46.53 -26.17 -3.90
C GLY A 358 46.20 -27.02 -5.13
N ARG A 359 45.40 -26.50 -6.10
CA ARG A 359 45.09 -27.23 -7.34
C ARG A 359 46.28 -27.31 -8.31
N CYS A 360 47.25 -26.41 -8.24
CA CYS A 360 48.47 -26.50 -9.05
C CYS A 360 49.64 -27.25 -8.40
N GLY A 361 49.62 -27.50 -7.08
CA GLY A 361 50.71 -28.18 -6.35
C GLY A 361 50.60 -29.70 -6.27
N ARG A 362 49.85 -30.34 -7.17
CA ARG A 362 49.53 -31.79 -7.08
C ARG A 362 50.48 -32.71 -7.84
N VAL A 363 51.04 -32.24 -8.94
CA VAL A 363 51.86 -33.07 -9.84
C VAL A 363 53.31 -32.60 -9.85
N ALA A 364 53.54 -31.29 -9.72
CA ALA A 364 54.84 -30.64 -9.67
C ALA A 364 54.68 -29.24 -9.03
N ASP A 365 55.79 -28.52 -8.87
CA ASP A 365 55.82 -27.13 -8.43
C ASP A 365 54.94 -26.26 -9.33
N GLY A 366 54.05 -25.48 -8.70
CA GLY A 366 53.03 -24.69 -9.36
C GLY A 366 53.02 -23.22 -8.95
N ILE A 367 52.36 -22.38 -9.73
CA ILE A 367 52.19 -20.94 -9.42
C ILE A 367 50.70 -20.63 -9.33
N CYS A 368 50.30 -19.89 -8.29
CA CYS A 368 48.98 -19.33 -8.16
C CYS A 368 49.05 -17.79 -8.20
N ILE A 369 48.46 -17.20 -9.24
CA ILE A 369 48.29 -15.75 -9.35
C ILE A 369 46.93 -15.37 -8.74
N ARG A 370 46.95 -14.51 -7.72
CA ARG A 370 45.76 -13.93 -7.07
C ARG A 370 45.56 -12.51 -7.59
N LEU A 371 44.39 -12.20 -8.13
CA LEU A 371 44.08 -10.87 -8.72
C LEU A 371 43.61 -9.85 -7.66
N TYR A 372 44.12 -9.97 -6.45
CA TYR A 372 43.85 -9.14 -5.28
C TYR A 372 45.16 -9.03 -4.47
N ASP A 373 45.25 -8.06 -3.59
CA ASP A 373 46.44 -7.87 -2.76
C ASP A 373 46.46 -8.78 -1.52
N GLU A 374 47.62 -8.86 -0.87
CA GLU A 374 47.82 -9.68 0.32
C GLU A 374 47.05 -9.17 1.53
N ALA A 375 46.85 -7.85 1.65
CA ALA A 375 46.07 -7.27 2.74
C ALA A 375 44.59 -7.64 2.63
N ASP A 376 44.04 -7.66 1.42
CA ASP A 376 42.70 -8.13 1.12
C ASP A 376 42.53 -9.58 1.55
N PHE A 377 43.47 -10.48 1.21
CA PHE A 377 43.47 -11.88 1.65
C PHE A 377 43.49 -12.02 3.17
N ASN A 378 44.38 -11.31 3.85
CA ASN A 378 44.52 -11.39 5.31
C ASN A 378 43.26 -10.89 6.04
N ASN A 379 42.53 -9.95 5.44
CA ASN A 379 41.27 -9.43 5.96
C ASN A 379 40.05 -10.32 5.66
N ARG A 380 40.18 -11.38 4.85
CA ARG A 380 39.06 -12.30 4.55
C ARG A 380 38.78 -13.23 5.73
N PRO A 381 37.53 -13.72 5.88
CA PRO A 381 37.24 -14.75 6.88
C PRO A 381 38.07 -16.00 6.63
N ARG A 382 38.54 -16.65 7.71
CA ARG A 382 39.36 -17.87 7.62
C ARG A 382 38.63 -19.01 6.91
N PHE A 383 37.35 -19.19 7.23
CA PHE A 383 36.50 -20.26 6.69
C PHE A 383 35.23 -19.68 6.06
N THR A 384 34.67 -20.42 5.12
CA THR A 384 33.38 -20.12 4.52
C THR A 384 32.27 -20.50 5.51
N ASP A 385 31.25 -19.65 5.67
CA ASP A 385 30.12 -19.95 6.57
C ASP A 385 29.50 -21.33 6.24
N PRO A 386 29.07 -22.13 7.22
CA PRO A 386 28.32 -23.36 6.98
C PRO A 386 27.00 -23.09 6.23
N GLU A 387 26.53 -24.05 5.45
CA GLU A 387 25.24 -23.93 4.75
C GLU A 387 24.06 -23.74 5.71
N LEU A 388 24.13 -24.37 6.88
CA LEU A 388 23.15 -24.24 7.96
C LEU A 388 22.87 -22.77 8.34
N LEU A 389 23.90 -21.92 8.30
CA LEU A 389 23.79 -20.50 8.70
C LEU A 389 23.27 -19.58 7.58
N ARG A 390 23.09 -20.10 6.36
CA ARG A 390 22.75 -19.31 5.17
C ARG A 390 21.60 -19.87 4.33
N SER A 391 20.93 -20.92 4.81
CA SER A 391 19.79 -21.58 4.13
C SER A 391 18.54 -21.59 5.02
N SER A 392 17.38 -21.86 4.42
CA SER A 392 16.12 -22.04 5.16
C SER A 392 16.17 -23.28 6.06
N LEU A 393 15.72 -23.15 7.31
CA LEU A 393 15.75 -24.23 8.30
C LEU A 393 14.44 -25.02 8.39
N ALA A 394 13.40 -24.67 7.64
CA ALA A 394 12.10 -25.34 7.76
C ALA A 394 12.18 -26.86 7.52
N GLY A 395 12.98 -27.30 6.54
CA GLY A 395 13.20 -28.73 6.29
C GLY A 395 13.94 -29.44 7.44
N VAL A 396 14.91 -28.77 8.07
CA VAL A 396 15.65 -29.28 9.22
C VAL A 396 14.71 -29.42 10.43
N ILE A 397 13.99 -28.35 10.77
CA ILE A 397 13.06 -28.30 11.90
C ILE A 397 11.99 -29.40 11.76
N LEU A 398 11.43 -29.55 10.55
CA LEU A 398 10.43 -30.58 10.27
C LEU A 398 11.00 -31.98 10.54
N ARG A 399 12.20 -32.27 10.03
CA ARG A 399 12.87 -33.56 10.25
C ARG A 399 13.17 -33.81 11.72
N MET A 400 13.67 -32.81 12.44
CA MET A 400 13.92 -32.91 13.89
C MET A 400 12.66 -33.28 14.66
N LYS A 401 11.56 -32.60 14.39
CA LYS A 401 10.27 -32.85 15.03
C LYS A 401 9.74 -34.24 14.66
N THR A 402 9.90 -34.69 13.40
CA THR A 402 9.48 -36.03 12.97
C THR A 402 10.28 -37.15 13.64
N LEU A 403 11.58 -36.94 13.85
CA LEU A 403 12.48 -37.89 14.52
C LEU A 403 12.44 -37.80 16.06
N GLY A 404 11.72 -36.82 16.63
CA GLY A 404 11.63 -36.62 18.08
C GLY A 404 12.94 -36.14 18.72
N LEU A 405 13.73 -35.33 18.00
CA LEU A 405 15.07 -34.89 18.44
C LEU A 405 15.08 -33.62 19.32
N GLY A 406 13.94 -33.21 19.84
CA GLY A 406 13.80 -32.01 20.66
C GLY A 406 13.79 -30.72 19.86
N ASP A 407 14.10 -29.60 20.53
CA ASP A 407 14.15 -28.27 19.92
C ASP A 407 15.49 -28.00 19.24
N VAL A 408 15.46 -27.19 18.18
CA VAL A 408 16.60 -26.82 17.33
C VAL A 408 17.67 -26.09 18.12
N VAL A 409 17.27 -25.30 19.11
CA VAL A 409 18.21 -24.55 19.96
C VAL A 409 19.03 -25.48 20.85
N GLY A 410 18.45 -26.59 21.31
CA GLY A 410 19.13 -27.57 22.17
C GLY A 410 19.85 -28.68 21.41
N PHE A 411 19.73 -28.73 20.09
CA PHE A 411 20.37 -29.77 19.29
C PHE A 411 21.85 -29.48 19.10
N PRO A 412 22.72 -30.49 19.20
CA PRO A 412 24.16 -30.30 19.10
C PRO A 412 24.55 -30.03 17.64
N PHE A 413 24.42 -28.80 17.17
CA PHE A 413 25.08 -28.34 15.95
C PHE A 413 26.52 -27.91 16.27
N ILE A 414 27.43 -28.04 15.29
CA ILE A 414 28.80 -27.51 15.44
C ILE A 414 28.76 -25.99 15.54
N ASP A 415 28.06 -25.35 14.61
CA ASP A 415 27.78 -23.93 14.64
C ASP A 415 26.25 -23.75 14.71
N PRO A 416 25.68 -23.36 15.86
CA PRO A 416 24.23 -23.27 16.00
C PRO A 416 23.64 -22.15 15.12
N PRO A 417 22.47 -22.37 14.51
CA PRO A 417 21.82 -21.35 13.69
C PRO A 417 21.34 -20.16 14.53
N SER A 418 21.28 -18.98 13.91
CA SER A 418 20.72 -17.80 14.57
C SER A 418 19.23 -17.98 14.93
N SER A 419 18.82 -17.41 16.07
CA SER A 419 17.42 -17.43 16.52
C SER A 419 16.43 -16.90 15.49
N ARG A 420 16.87 -15.94 14.66
CA ARG A 420 16.08 -15.38 13.55
C ARG A 420 15.76 -16.42 12.48
N LEU A 421 16.74 -17.23 12.06
CA LEU A 421 16.53 -18.29 11.06
C LEU A 421 15.66 -19.42 11.62
N VAL A 422 15.83 -19.75 12.91
CA VAL A 422 15.01 -20.75 13.59
C VAL A 422 13.55 -20.30 13.64
N THR A 423 13.29 -19.08 14.10
CA THR A 423 11.94 -18.49 14.16
C THR A 423 11.29 -18.46 12.77
N ASP A 424 12.03 -18.06 11.75
CA ASP A 424 11.54 -18.03 10.38
C ASP A 424 11.15 -19.41 9.84
N GLY A 425 11.96 -20.43 10.13
CA GLY A 425 11.66 -21.81 9.76
C GLY A 425 10.41 -22.35 10.45
N TYR A 426 10.21 -22.06 11.73
CA TYR A 426 8.97 -22.37 12.45
C TYR A 426 7.75 -21.67 11.84
N GLN A 427 7.88 -20.38 11.51
CA GLN A 427 6.81 -19.64 10.82
C GLN A 427 6.47 -20.21 9.45
N LEU A 428 7.46 -20.70 8.69
CA LEU A 428 7.20 -21.37 7.41
C LEU A 428 6.46 -22.70 7.62
N LEU A 429 6.82 -23.48 8.63
CA LEU A 429 6.09 -24.72 8.93
C LEU A 429 4.66 -24.44 9.42
N ALA A 430 4.43 -23.37 10.18
CA ALA A 430 3.10 -22.90 10.51
C ALA A 430 2.32 -22.42 9.26
N GLU A 431 2.97 -21.70 8.33
CA GLU A 431 2.40 -21.30 7.04
C GLU A 431 1.87 -22.52 6.27
N LEU A 432 2.66 -23.60 6.23
CA LEU A 432 2.29 -24.84 5.55
C LEU A 432 1.28 -25.70 6.32
N HIS A 433 0.84 -25.25 7.50
CA HIS A 433 -0.01 -25.99 8.43
C HIS A 433 0.64 -27.32 8.89
N ALA A 434 1.97 -27.39 8.88
CA ALA A 434 2.75 -28.51 9.38
C ALA A 434 2.84 -28.50 10.92
N LEU A 435 2.76 -27.30 11.52
CA LEU A 435 2.74 -27.08 12.96
C LEU A 435 1.44 -26.38 13.38
N ASP A 436 0.97 -26.69 14.59
CA ASP A 436 -0.11 -25.97 15.26
C ASP A 436 0.41 -24.74 16.04
N GLU A 437 -0.49 -24.02 16.72
CA GLU A 437 -0.16 -22.84 17.52
C GLU A 437 0.80 -23.14 18.69
N ALA A 438 0.81 -24.38 19.18
CA ALA A 438 1.73 -24.85 20.22
C ALA A 438 3.09 -25.35 19.66
N GLY A 439 3.30 -25.26 18.34
CA GLY A 439 4.53 -25.71 17.68
C GLY A 439 4.69 -27.23 17.62
N GLN A 440 3.58 -27.98 17.69
CA GLN A 440 3.54 -29.44 17.57
C GLN A 440 3.16 -29.88 16.16
N LEU A 441 3.60 -31.08 15.75
CA LEU A 441 3.30 -31.61 14.41
C LEU A 441 1.81 -31.93 14.24
N THR A 442 1.19 -31.29 13.26
CA THR A 442 -0.17 -31.62 12.81
C THR A 442 -0.20 -32.95 12.05
N ALA A 443 -1.40 -33.45 11.72
CA ALA A 443 -1.54 -34.59 10.83
C ALA A 443 -0.88 -34.36 9.46
N ILE A 444 -0.94 -33.13 8.95
CA ILE A 444 -0.25 -32.71 7.72
C ILE A 444 1.27 -32.73 7.97
N GLY A 445 1.76 -32.14 9.06
CA GLY A 445 3.19 -32.14 9.41
C GLY A 445 3.80 -33.53 9.50
N LYS A 446 3.09 -34.48 10.10
CA LYS A 446 3.53 -35.89 10.17
C LYS A 446 3.64 -36.54 8.79
N LYS A 447 2.72 -36.25 7.86
CA LYS A 447 2.80 -36.74 6.47
C LYS A 447 3.92 -36.06 5.69
N LEU A 448 4.10 -34.74 5.85
CA LEU A 448 5.18 -33.99 5.20
C LEU A 448 6.56 -34.51 5.60
N GLY A 449 6.77 -34.83 6.88
CA GLY A 449 8.05 -35.34 7.38
C GLY A 449 8.50 -36.65 6.74
N LYS A 450 7.57 -37.44 6.19
CA LYS A 450 7.87 -38.71 5.48
C LYS A 450 8.35 -38.50 4.04
N LEU A 451 8.21 -37.29 3.49
CA LEU A 451 8.59 -37.00 2.12
C LEU A 451 9.99 -36.39 2.04
N PRO A 452 10.89 -36.92 1.18
CA PRO A 452 12.24 -36.40 1.00
C PRO A 452 12.25 -35.18 0.06
N LEU A 453 11.37 -34.22 0.33
CA LEU A 453 11.14 -33.03 -0.49
C LEU A 453 11.23 -31.76 0.35
N ASP A 454 11.36 -30.62 -0.32
CA ASP A 454 11.13 -29.33 0.32
C ASP A 454 9.69 -29.30 0.91
N PRO A 455 9.49 -28.81 2.15
CA PRO A 455 8.19 -28.79 2.79
C PRO A 455 7.09 -28.11 1.96
N ARG A 456 7.41 -27.08 1.17
CA ARG A 456 6.43 -26.40 0.30
C ARG A 456 5.95 -27.33 -0.81
N ILE A 457 6.88 -28.00 -1.51
CA ILE A 457 6.56 -28.92 -2.60
C ILE A 457 5.78 -30.13 -2.07
N ALA A 458 6.22 -30.68 -0.94
CA ALA A 458 5.50 -31.77 -0.27
C ALA A 458 4.07 -31.36 0.12
N ARG A 459 3.87 -30.10 0.57
CA ARG A 459 2.54 -29.57 0.92
C ARG A 459 1.59 -29.49 -0.27
N MET A 460 2.11 -29.11 -1.44
CA MET A 460 1.33 -29.09 -2.70
C MET A 460 0.87 -30.50 -3.09
N LEU A 461 1.75 -31.49 -3.01
CA LEU A 461 1.42 -32.90 -3.31
C LEU A 461 0.32 -33.44 -2.38
N LEU A 462 0.43 -33.18 -1.07
CA LEU A 462 -0.62 -33.59 -0.14
C LEU A 462 -1.95 -32.86 -0.36
N ALA A 463 -1.92 -31.60 -0.81
CA ALA A 463 -3.14 -30.87 -1.18
C ALA A 463 -3.79 -31.42 -2.44
N ALA A 464 -3.00 -31.97 -3.35
CA ALA A 464 -3.46 -32.46 -4.64
C ALA A 464 -4.46 -33.62 -4.51
N GLU A 465 -4.35 -34.43 -3.46
CA GLU A 465 -5.33 -35.46 -3.13
C GLU A 465 -6.72 -34.86 -2.85
N GLN A 466 -6.76 -33.84 -1.99
CA GLN A 466 -8.01 -33.15 -1.62
C GLN A 466 -8.68 -32.48 -2.83
N GLN A 467 -7.86 -31.96 -3.75
CA GLN A 467 -8.30 -31.31 -4.98
C GLN A 467 -8.48 -32.27 -6.17
N ARG A 468 -8.21 -33.57 -5.99
CA ARG A 468 -8.25 -34.62 -7.03
C ARG A 468 -7.42 -34.26 -8.27
N CYS A 469 -6.20 -33.79 -8.07
CA CYS A 469 -5.27 -33.38 -9.12
C CYS A 469 -3.84 -33.89 -8.87
N VAL A 470 -3.71 -35.08 -8.25
CA VAL A 470 -2.43 -35.69 -7.87
C VAL A 470 -1.53 -35.85 -9.08
N ARG A 471 -2.04 -36.36 -10.20
CA ARG A 471 -1.25 -36.62 -11.41
C ARG A 471 -0.61 -35.36 -11.97
N GLU A 472 -1.37 -34.27 -12.08
CA GLU A 472 -0.87 -32.99 -12.61
C GLU A 472 0.09 -32.31 -11.64
N VAL A 473 -0.24 -32.26 -10.34
CA VAL A 473 0.63 -31.62 -9.34
C VAL A 473 1.92 -32.42 -9.14
N LEU A 474 1.91 -33.74 -9.33
CA LEU A 474 3.11 -34.58 -9.30
C LEU A 474 4.09 -34.25 -10.43
N ILE A 475 3.59 -34.04 -11.64
CA ILE A 475 4.39 -33.55 -12.78
C ILE A 475 5.00 -32.19 -12.47
N ILE A 476 4.22 -31.27 -11.90
CA ILE A 476 4.71 -29.93 -11.55
C ILE A 476 5.73 -30.00 -10.40
N ALA A 477 5.43 -30.71 -9.32
CA ALA A 477 6.30 -30.86 -8.15
C ALA A 477 7.65 -31.49 -8.50
N SER A 478 7.64 -32.49 -9.39
CA SER A 478 8.87 -33.08 -9.93
C SER A 478 9.65 -32.09 -10.78
N ALA A 479 8.99 -31.25 -11.58
CA ALA A 479 9.64 -30.19 -12.38
C ALA A 479 10.31 -29.14 -11.49
N LEU A 480 9.63 -28.69 -10.42
CA LEU A 480 10.17 -27.73 -9.44
C LEU A 480 11.33 -28.30 -8.61
N SER A 481 11.49 -29.62 -8.58
CA SER A 481 12.55 -30.31 -7.85
C SER A 481 13.82 -30.56 -8.68
N VAL A 482 13.80 -30.24 -9.97
CA VAL A 482 14.93 -30.41 -10.90
C VAL A 482 15.34 -29.08 -11.52
N GLN A 483 16.50 -29.08 -12.19
CA GLN A 483 16.88 -27.97 -13.04
C GLN A 483 15.98 -27.93 -14.28
N ASP A 484 15.55 -26.72 -14.67
CA ASP A 484 14.72 -26.51 -15.87
C ASP A 484 15.36 -27.16 -17.13
N PRO A 485 14.64 -28.07 -17.83
CA PRO A 485 15.13 -28.71 -19.04
C PRO A 485 15.20 -27.78 -20.25
N ARG A 486 14.55 -26.61 -20.22
CA ARG A 486 14.62 -25.62 -21.31
C ARG A 486 15.96 -24.91 -21.30
N ASP A 487 16.66 -24.98 -22.44
CA ASP A 487 17.89 -24.26 -22.66
C ASP A 487 17.58 -22.96 -23.42
N ARG A 488 18.12 -21.82 -22.95
CA ARG A 488 17.96 -20.52 -23.62
C ARG A 488 19.33 -19.88 -23.84
N PRO A 489 20.11 -20.36 -24.83
CA PRO A 489 21.43 -19.81 -25.13
C PRO A 489 21.33 -18.35 -25.54
N MET A 490 22.22 -17.47 -25.07
CA MET A 490 22.16 -16.02 -25.36
C MET A 490 22.20 -15.73 -26.88
N GLU A 491 23.06 -16.43 -27.62
CA GLU A 491 23.21 -16.28 -29.09
C GLU A 491 21.97 -16.73 -29.88
N ARG A 492 21.17 -17.64 -29.32
CA ARG A 492 19.99 -18.23 -29.96
C ARG A 492 18.72 -18.00 -29.14
N ALA A 493 18.71 -16.93 -28.35
CA ALA A 493 17.64 -16.67 -27.39
C ALA A 493 16.27 -16.54 -28.06
N GLN A 494 16.21 -15.84 -29.20
CA GLN A 494 14.98 -15.66 -29.96
C GLN A 494 14.45 -16.98 -30.56
N ALA A 495 15.33 -17.81 -31.13
CA ALA A 495 14.94 -19.12 -31.66
C ALA A 495 14.47 -20.07 -30.55
N ALA A 496 15.13 -20.05 -29.38
CA ALA A 496 14.68 -20.79 -28.21
C ALA A 496 13.31 -20.32 -27.71
N ASP A 497 13.11 -19.00 -27.59
CA ASP A 497 11.82 -18.41 -27.20
C ASP A 497 10.69 -18.81 -28.17
N GLU A 498 10.96 -18.83 -29.48
CA GLU A 498 10.01 -19.28 -30.50
C GLU A 498 9.64 -20.75 -30.35
N LYS A 499 10.62 -21.64 -30.11
CA LYS A 499 10.34 -23.07 -29.87
C LYS A 499 9.61 -23.30 -28.56
N HIS A 500 9.93 -22.55 -27.51
CA HIS A 500 9.32 -22.71 -26.19
C HIS A 500 7.90 -22.14 -26.10
N LYS A 501 7.48 -21.28 -27.02
CA LYS A 501 6.06 -20.83 -27.13
C LYS A 501 5.09 -22.00 -27.26
N LEU A 502 5.50 -23.12 -27.86
CA LEU A 502 4.69 -24.34 -27.95
C LEU A 502 4.20 -24.81 -26.57
N PHE A 503 5.00 -24.59 -25.54
CA PHE A 503 4.71 -25.01 -24.17
C PHE A 503 4.14 -23.88 -23.31
N ALA A 504 3.99 -22.66 -23.85
CA ALA A 504 3.50 -21.53 -23.09
C ALA A 504 2.00 -21.67 -22.79
N ASP A 505 1.57 -21.09 -21.68
CA ASP A 505 0.17 -20.91 -21.35
C ASP A 505 -0.06 -19.45 -20.96
N GLU A 506 -1.14 -18.87 -21.46
CA GLU A 506 -1.41 -17.43 -21.29
C GLU A 506 -1.76 -17.04 -19.85
N ARG A 507 -2.11 -18.03 -19.01
CA ARG A 507 -2.56 -17.80 -17.63
C ARG A 507 -1.63 -18.42 -16.59
N SER A 508 -0.79 -19.39 -16.96
CA SER A 508 0.07 -20.09 -15.98
C SER A 508 1.31 -20.77 -16.54
N ASP A 509 2.49 -20.37 -16.07
CA ASP A 509 3.73 -21.09 -16.36
C ASP A 509 3.71 -22.53 -15.81
N PHE A 510 2.90 -22.83 -14.78
CA PHE A 510 2.73 -24.19 -14.26
C PHE A 510 2.01 -25.09 -15.25
N MET A 511 0.99 -24.57 -15.94
CA MET A 511 0.33 -25.30 -17.03
C MET A 511 1.30 -25.54 -18.19
N GLY A 512 2.28 -24.66 -18.37
CA GLY A 512 3.34 -24.87 -19.37
C GLY A 512 4.20 -26.10 -19.09
N TRP A 513 4.45 -26.44 -17.81
CA TRP A 513 5.10 -27.71 -17.45
C TRP A 513 4.25 -28.91 -17.87
N LEU A 514 2.94 -28.87 -17.66
CA LEU A 514 2.06 -29.96 -18.09
C LEU A 514 2.04 -30.13 -19.62
N LYS A 515 2.04 -29.01 -20.37
CA LYS A 515 2.12 -29.03 -21.84
C LYS A 515 3.43 -29.64 -22.31
N LEU A 516 4.56 -29.20 -21.74
CA LEU A 516 5.88 -29.75 -22.06
C LEU A 516 5.97 -31.24 -21.74
N TRP A 517 5.44 -31.66 -20.59
CA TRP A 517 5.43 -33.07 -20.19
C TRP A 517 4.61 -33.93 -21.14
N ARG A 518 3.39 -33.52 -21.47
CA ARG A 518 2.51 -34.23 -22.42
C ARG A 518 3.17 -34.37 -23.79
N TRP A 519 3.72 -33.26 -24.31
CA TRP A 519 4.46 -33.28 -25.56
C TRP A 519 5.63 -34.25 -25.51
N TYR A 520 6.41 -34.24 -24.42
CA TYR A 520 7.55 -35.14 -24.27
C TYR A 520 7.14 -36.61 -24.19
N GLU A 521 6.12 -36.97 -23.42
CA GLU A 521 5.62 -38.34 -23.33
C GLU A 521 5.11 -38.84 -24.69
N GLU A 522 4.42 -38.00 -25.46
CA GLU A 522 4.01 -38.30 -26.84
C GLU A 522 5.24 -38.57 -27.73
N GLN A 523 6.27 -37.72 -27.66
CA GLN A 523 7.51 -37.94 -28.42
C GLN A 523 8.23 -39.22 -27.96
N VAL A 524 8.19 -39.56 -26.67
CA VAL A 524 8.79 -40.79 -26.14
C VAL A 524 8.04 -42.03 -26.60
N GLN A 525 6.72 -41.96 -26.69
CA GLN A 525 5.86 -43.06 -27.15
C GLN A 525 6.01 -43.31 -28.66
N HIS A 526 6.14 -42.25 -29.45
CA HIS A 526 6.22 -42.33 -30.92
C HIS A 526 7.66 -42.32 -31.49
N LYS A 527 8.69 -42.26 -30.65
CA LYS A 527 10.09 -42.29 -31.13
C LYS A 527 10.38 -43.60 -31.87
N LYS A 528 11.02 -43.52 -33.05
CA LYS A 528 11.58 -44.72 -33.68
C LYS A 528 12.89 -45.15 -33.02
N THR A 529 13.73 -44.18 -32.63
CA THR A 529 15.02 -44.44 -31.95
C THR A 529 15.32 -43.39 -30.87
N ASN A 530 16.14 -43.76 -29.87
CA ASN A 530 16.59 -42.83 -28.83
C ASN A 530 17.47 -41.68 -29.39
N ARG A 531 18.20 -41.91 -30.48
CA ARG A 531 19.03 -40.88 -31.13
C ARG A 531 18.16 -39.80 -31.78
N GLN A 532 17.10 -40.18 -32.48
CA GLN A 532 16.17 -39.23 -33.08
C GLN A 532 15.43 -38.39 -32.02
N LEU A 533 15.05 -39.00 -30.90
CA LEU A 533 14.47 -38.24 -29.78
C LEU A 533 15.47 -37.22 -29.23
N GLN A 534 16.75 -37.58 -29.07
CA GLN A 534 17.77 -36.63 -28.60
C GLN A 534 17.93 -35.45 -29.56
N THR A 535 17.98 -35.68 -30.87
CA THR A 535 18.05 -34.62 -31.88
C THR A 535 16.82 -33.73 -31.83
N LEU A 536 15.61 -34.30 -31.76
CA LEU A 536 14.37 -33.54 -31.66
C LEU A 536 14.34 -32.62 -30.43
N LEU A 537 14.77 -33.13 -29.27
CA LEU A 537 14.85 -32.34 -28.04
C LEU A 537 15.85 -31.19 -28.19
N GLN A 538 17.01 -31.43 -28.79
CA GLN A 538 18.01 -30.40 -29.05
C GLN A 538 17.49 -29.31 -30.01
N ASP A 539 16.77 -29.70 -31.07
CA ASP A 539 16.15 -28.77 -32.04
C ASP A 539 15.06 -27.89 -31.41
N HIS A 540 14.47 -28.36 -30.31
CA HIS A 540 13.51 -27.63 -29.48
C HIS A 540 14.16 -26.91 -28.28
N PHE A 541 15.50 -26.86 -28.22
CA PHE A 541 16.26 -26.29 -27.11
C PHE A 541 15.86 -26.89 -25.75
N LEU A 542 15.73 -28.21 -25.70
CA LEU A 542 15.47 -28.99 -24.49
C LEU A 542 16.64 -29.94 -24.22
N SER A 543 17.11 -29.97 -22.97
CA SER A 543 18.18 -30.87 -22.55
C SER A 543 17.68 -32.32 -22.40
N PRO A 544 18.15 -33.27 -23.23
CA PRO A 544 17.70 -34.67 -23.13
C PRO A 544 18.03 -35.33 -21.79
N ARG A 545 19.07 -34.83 -21.10
CA ARG A 545 19.46 -35.30 -19.77
C ARG A 545 18.47 -34.82 -18.72
N ARG A 546 18.16 -33.52 -18.67
CA ARG A 546 17.24 -32.95 -17.67
C ARG A 546 15.80 -33.44 -17.88
N MET A 547 15.39 -33.68 -19.13
CA MET A 547 14.08 -34.31 -19.41
C MET A 547 14.00 -35.73 -18.83
N ARG A 548 15.06 -36.54 -18.99
CA ARG A 548 15.11 -37.87 -18.37
C ARG A 548 15.15 -37.78 -16.84
N GLU A 549 15.97 -36.89 -16.29
CA GLU A 549 16.04 -36.67 -14.84
C GLU A 549 14.67 -36.29 -14.27
N TRP A 550 13.95 -35.37 -14.92
CA TRP A 550 12.58 -35.02 -14.54
C TRP A 550 11.66 -36.24 -14.54
N ARG A 551 11.72 -37.06 -15.59
CA ARG A 551 10.93 -38.30 -15.68
C ARG A 551 11.25 -39.30 -14.57
N ASP A 552 12.52 -39.42 -14.23
CA ASP A 552 12.99 -40.27 -13.14
C ASP A 552 12.52 -39.74 -11.77
N ILE A 553 12.56 -38.41 -11.52
CA ILE A 553 11.97 -37.81 -10.31
C ILE A 553 10.50 -38.14 -10.22
N HIS A 554 9.77 -37.92 -11.30
CA HIS A 554 8.33 -38.15 -11.36
C HIS A 554 7.99 -39.58 -10.98
N GLY A 555 8.67 -40.58 -11.57
CA GLY A 555 8.46 -41.99 -11.25
C GLY A 555 8.75 -42.32 -9.78
N GLN A 556 9.78 -41.72 -9.18
CA GLN A 556 10.07 -41.92 -7.75
C GLN A 556 9.03 -41.30 -6.83
N LEU A 557 8.66 -40.05 -7.11
CA LEU A 557 7.65 -39.38 -6.32
C LEU A 557 6.31 -40.11 -6.46
N HIS A 558 5.99 -40.62 -7.66
CA HIS A 558 4.82 -41.47 -7.88
C HIS A 558 4.82 -42.70 -6.99
N ALA A 559 5.94 -43.45 -6.93
CA ALA A 559 6.08 -44.60 -6.05
C ALA A 559 5.92 -44.22 -4.57
N GLN A 560 6.50 -43.12 -4.13
CA GLN A 560 6.37 -42.62 -2.75
C GLN A 560 4.94 -42.15 -2.43
N MET A 561 4.25 -41.52 -3.39
CA MET A 561 2.84 -41.16 -3.24
C MET A 561 1.99 -42.43 -3.09
N ALA A 562 2.25 -43.47 -3.88
CA ALA A 562 1.56 -44.75 -3.79
C ALA A 562 1.79 -45.44 -2.43
N GLU A 563 3.02 -45.42 -1.90
CA GLU A 563 3.34 -45.93 -0.55
C GLU A 563 2.59 -45.19 0.56
N LEU A 564 2.31 -43.90 0.38
CA LEU A 564 1.49 -43.09 1.29
C LEU A 564 -0.03 -43.26 1.07
N GLY A 565 -0.44 -44.09 0.11
CA GLY A 565 -1.84 -44.34 -0.25
C GLY A 565 -2.48 -43.26 -1.12
N LEU A 566 -1.69 -42.32 -1.67
CA LEU A 566 -2.16 -41.25 -2.55
C LEU A 566 -2.34 -41.80 -3.97
N LYS A 567 -3.53 -41.64 -4.53
CA LYS A 567 -3.89 -42.16 -5.86
C LYS A 567 -3.97 -41.06 -6.91
N ASP A 568 -3.61 -41.41 -8.14
CA ASP A 568 -3.83 -40.56 -9.30
C ASP A 568 -5.33 -40.34 -9.57
N ASN A 569 -5.65 -39.17 -10.09
CA ASN A 569 -6.99 -38.85 -10.58
C ASN A 569 -7.28 -39.51 -11.95
N GLU A 570 -8.51 -40.00 -12.12
CA GLU A 570 -8.96 -40.65 -13.36
C GLU A 570 -9.15 -39.67 -14.52
N LYS A 571 -9.67 -38.47 -14.22
CA LYS A 571 -9.91 -37.40 -15.21
C LYS A 571 -8.90 -36.29 -15.02
N ASP A 572 -8.52 -35.66 -16.13
CA ASP A 572 -7.67 -34.46 -16.13
C ASP A 572 -8.23 -33.37 -15.22
N ALA A 573 -7.38 -32.89 -14.30
CA ALA A 573 -7.74 -31.81 -13.41
C ALA A 573 -7.82 -30.47 -14.14
N GLY A 574 -8.79 -29.63 -13.74
CA GLY A 574 -8.95 -28.29 -14.29
C GLY A 574 -7.92 -27.30 -13.73
N TYR A 575 -7.80 -26.15 -14.39
CA TYR A 575 -6.92 -25.05 -13.97
C TYR A 575 -7.10 -24.71 -12.49
N ASP A 576 -8.34 -24.52 -12.04
CA ASP A 576 -8.68 -24.06 -10.69
C ASP A 576 -8.17 -25.03 -9.61
N THR A 577 -8.47 -26.32 -9.76
CA THR A 577 -8.10 -27.37 -8.78
C THR A 577 -6.58 -27.51 -8.63
N ILE A 578 -5.83 -27.42 -9.75
CA ILE A 578 -4.37 -27.49 -9.74
C ILE A 578 -3.81 -26.30 -8.97
N HIS A 579 -4.26 -25.08 -9.28
CA HIS A 579 -3.72 -23.87 -8.66
C HIS A 579 -4.12 -23.73 -7.18
N GLN A 580 -5.30 -24.22 -6.78
CA GLN A 580 -5.69 -24.33 -5.37
C GLN A 580 -4.77 -25.27 -4.59
N ALA A 581 -4.38 -26.41 -5.16
CA ALA A 581 -3.40 -27.30 -4.53
C ALA A 581 -2.02 -26.65 -4.40
N LEU A 582 -1.54 -26.02 -5.48
CA LEU A 582 -0.24 -25.32 -5.51
C LEU A 582 -0.17 -24.17 -4.49
N LEU A 583 -1.25 -23.40 -4.34
CA LEU A 583 -1.32 -22.27 -3.40
C LEU A 583 -0.97 -22.69 -1.97
N THR A 584 -1.32 -23.90 -1.54
CA THR A 584 -1.04 -24.37 -0.17
C THR A 584 0.45 -24.40 0.19
N GLY A 585 1.35 -24.54 -0.80
CA GLY A 585 2.79 -24.44 -0.60
C GLY A 585 3.39 -23.06 -0.91
N LEU A 586 2.61 -22.19 -1.56
CA LEU A 586 3.06 -20.93 -2.17
C LEU A 586 2.38 -19.68 -1.60
N LEU A 587 1.69 -19.77 -0.45
CA LEU A 587 1.02 -18.63 0.20
C LEU A 587 1.96 -17.45 0.46
N GLY A 588 3.22 -17.72 0.81
CA GLY A 588 4.24 -16.68 0.97
C GLY A 588 4.67 -15.98 -0.32
N ASN A 589 4.33 -16.52 -1.50
CA ASN A 589 4.77 -16.08 -2.82
C ASN A 589 3.62 -15.51 -3.67
N ILE A 590 2.59 -14.96 -3.03
CA ILE A 590 1.50 -14.26 -3.70
C ILE A 590 1.86 -12.80 -4.02
N GLY A 591 1.26 -12.25 -5.06
CA GLY A 591 1.40 -10.85 -5.45
C GLY A 591 0.08 -10.22 -5.86
N PHE A 592 -0.15 -8.98 -5.44
CA PHE A 592 -1.29 -8.15 -5.80
C PHE A 592 -0.84 -6.88 -6.53
N LYS A 593 -1.48 -6.56 -7.65
CA LYS A 593 -1.24 -5.34 -8.42
C LYS A 593 -2.34 -4.31 -8.13
N SER A 594 -1.95 -3.16 -7.58
CA SER A 594 -2.88 -2.05 -7.30
C SER A 594 -3.24 -1.26 -8.56
N ASP A 595 -4.44 -0.70 -8.62
CA ASP A 595 -4.94 0.05 -9.77
C ASP A 595 -4.25 1.43 -9.94
N ASP A 596 -3.61 1.94 -8.88
CA ASP A 596 -2.79 3.18 -8.89
C ASP A 596 -1.44 3.01 -9.63
N ALA A 597 -1.06 1.80 -10.01
CA ALA A 597 0.20 1.50 -10.70
C ALA A 597 0.16 1.79 -12.22
N LYS A 598 -0.55 2.84 -12.66
CA LYS A 598 -0.60 3.27 -14.08
C LYS A 598 0.71 3.90 -14.57
N SER A 599 1.59 4.34 -13.67
CA SER A 599 2.96 4.73 -14.01
C SER A 599 3.86 3.50 -14.13
N ARG A 600 4.65 3.40 -15.22
CA ARG A 600 5.77 2.45 -15.29
C ARG A 600 6.58 2.58 -13.99
N PRO A 601 6.83 1.48 -13.24
CA PRO A 601 7.61 1.57 -12.01
C PRO A 601 9.01 2.11 -12.34
N LYS A 602 9.59 2.87 -11.40
CA LYS A 602 10.98 3.31 -11.54
C LYS A 602 11.90 2.10 -11.70
N PRO A 603 13.05 2.23 -12.38
CA PRO A 603 14.04 1.16 -12.42
C PRO A 603 14.39 0.69 -10.99
N GLY A 604 14.09 -0.57 -10.68
CA GLY A 604 14.30 -1.16 -9.35
C GLY A 604 13.04 -1.32 -8.49
N GLU A 605 11.92 -0.68 -8.83
CA GLU A 605 10.65 -0.85 -8.10
C GLU A 605 9.80 -1.98 -8.71
N GLY A 606 9.29 -2.87 -7.86
CA GLY A 606 8.37 -3.94 -8.25
C GLY A 606 6.96 -3.42 -8.54
N ASN A 607 6.27 -3.99 -9.54
CA ASN A 607 4.90 -3.62 -9.90
C ASN A 607 3.81 -4.40 -9.13
N TYR A 608 4.18 -5.36 -8.31
CA TYR A 608 3.29 -6.09 -7.40
C TYR A 608 3.66 -5.84 -5.95
N GLN A 609 2.64 -5.73 -5.10
CA GLN A 609 2.75 -5.88 -3.66
C GLN A 609 2.64 -7.37 -3.30
N GLY A 610 3.73 -7.94 -2.84
CA GLY A 610 3.76 -9.30 -2.31
C GLY A 610 3.52 -9.35 -0.79
N ALA A 611 3.45 -10.57 -0.28
CA ALA A 611 3.28 -10.82 1.15
C ALA A 611 4.35 -10.10 1.98
N ARG A 612 3.99 -9.61 3.18
CA ARG A 612 4.93 -8.95 4.11
C ARG A 612 5.51 -7.63 3.56
N GLY A 613 4.81 -6.99 2.64
CA GLY A 613 5.19 -5.68 2.09
C GLY A 613 6.30 -5.71 1.04
N ILE A 614 6.71 -6.90 0.58
CA ILE A 614 7.72 -7.02 -0.48
C ILE A 614 7.19 -6.43 -1.79
N LYS A 615 8.08 -5.82 -2.58
CA LYS A 615 7.78 -5.36 -3.94
C LYS A 615 8.47 -6.31 -4.92
N LEU A 616 7.69 -6.88 -5.84
CA LEU A 616 8.19 -7.85 -6.81
C LEU A 616 7.71 -7.53 -8.22
N SER A 617 8.41 -8.10 -9.21
CA SER A 617 8.03 -8.05 -10.63
C SER A 617 8.02 -9.45 -11.22
N ILE A 618 7.17 -9.69 -12.21
CA ILE A 618 7.18 -10.95 -12.97
C ILE A 618 8.49 -11.05 -13.77
N HIS A 619 9.15 -12.21 -13.73
CA HIS A 619 10.35 -12.47 -14.50
C HIS A 619 10.05 -12.35 -16.01
N PRO A 620 10.92 -11.68 -16.81
CA PRO A 620 10.63 -11.42 -18.23
C PRO A 620 10.40 -12.66 -19.10
N GLY A 621 10.95 -13.80 -18.68
CA GLY A 621 10.76 -15.10 -19.36
C GLY A 621 9.41 -15.78 -19.10
N SER A 622 8.55 -15.22 -18.25
CA SER A 622 7.19 -15.74 -18.02
C SER A 622 6.24 -15.29 -19.11
N ALA A 623 5.30 -16.15 -19.51
CA ALA A 623 4.24 -15.79 -20.46
C ALA A 623 3.34 -14.66 -19.91
N LEU A 624 3.23 -14.54 -18.59
CA LEU A 624 2.40 -13.55 -17.91
C LEU A 624 3.04 -12.16 -17.80
N ALA A 625 4.32 -12.01 -18.14
CA ALA A 625 5.05 -10.75 -17.96
C ALA A 625 4.40 -9.56 -18.69
N LYS A 626 3.76 -9.83 -19.84
CA LYS A 626 3.02 -8.82 -20.63
C LYS A 626 1.61 -8.57 -20.12
N LYS A 627 0.85 -9.64 -19.83
CA LYS A 627 -0.55 -9.55 -19.38
C LYS A 627 -0.67 -8.93 -17.98
N ALA A 628 0.28 -9.24 -17.10
CA ALA A 628 0.40 -8.72 -15.74
C ALA A 628 -0.95 -8.73 -14.97
N PRO A 629 -1.51 -9.92 -14.68
CA PRO A 629 -2.83 -10.07 -14.04
C PRO A 629 -2.85 -9.49 -12.61
N LYS A 630 -4.04 -9.21 -12.09
CA LYS A 630 -4.21 -8.52 -10.79
C LYS A 630 -3.65 -9.30 -9.60
N TRP A 631 -3.87 -10.61 -9.61
CA TRP A 631 -3.41 -11.54 -8.58
C TRP A 631 -2.54 -12.62 -9.20
N ILE A 632 -1.39 -12.87 -8.58
CA ILE A 632 -0.45 -13.90 -8.99
C ILE A 632 -0.01 -14.77 -7.82
N MET A 633 0.37 -16.00 -8.13
CA MET A 633 1.24 -16.83 -7.30
C MET A 633 2.51 -17.15 -8.08
N ALA A 634 3.63 -17.34 -7.37
CA ALA A 634 4.91 -17.71 -7.97
C ALA A 634 5.53 -18.94 -7.27
N ALA A 635 6.19 -19.81 -8.03
CA ALA A 635 6.90 -20.95 -7.44
C ALA A 635 8.10 -20.48 -6.61
N GLU A 636 8.83 -19.49 -7.14
CA GLU A 636 10.03 -18.94 -6.51
C GLU A 636 10.11 -17.42 -6.67
N LEU A 637 10.73 -16.77 -5.68
CA LEU A 637 11.11 -15.36 -5.71
C LEU A 637 12.63 -15.30 -5.67
N THR A 638 13.26 -14.72 -6.69
CA THR A 638 14.71 -14.60 -6.80
C THR A 638 15.13 -13.14 -6.83
N ASP A 639 16.12 -12.78 -6.02
CA ASP A 639 16.69 -11.44 -6.04
C ASP A 639 17.95 -11.39 -6.92
N THR A 640 17.89 -10.67 -8.03
CA THR A 640 19.04 -10.42 -8.92
C THR A 640 19.34 -8.91 -9.04
N GLY A 641 19.08 -8.14 -7.98
CA GLY A 641 19.10 -6.68 -7.95
C GLY A 641 17.69 -6.04 -7.98
N ARG A 642 16.70 -6.83 -8.39
CA ARG A 642 15.26 -6.62 -8.18
C ARG A 642 14.64 -7.96 -7.85
N LEU A 643 13.57 -7.96 -7.05
CA LEU A 643 12.87 -9.20 -6.70
C LEU A 643 11.99 -9.67 -7.86
N LEU A 644 12.32 -10.83 -8.43
CA LEU A 644 11.65 -11.41 -9.58
C LEU A 644 10.87 -12.67 -9.20
N ALA A 645 9.60 -12.70 -9.55
CA ALA A 645 8.75 -13.88 -9.47
C ALA A 645 8.95 -14.76 -10.71
N ARG A 646 9.30 -16.04 -10.50
CA ARG A 646 9.51 -17.02 -11.58
C ARG A 646 8.50 -18.17 -11.44
N THR A 647 8.12 -18.74 -12.58
CA THR A 647 7.02 -19.70 -12.71
C THR A 647 5.75 -19.17 -12.05
N VAL A 648 5.03 -18.31 -12.79
CA VAL A 648 3.94 -17.49 -12.29
C VAL A 648 2.60 -17.98 -12.85
N ALA A 649 1.55 -17.85 -12.06
CA ALA A 649 0.18 -18.05 -12.53
C ALA A 649 -0.80 -17.02 -12.00
N GLU A 650 -1.84 -16.78 -12.77
CA GLU A 650 -3.02 -16.00 -12.39
C GLU A 650 -3.86 -16.80 -11.36
N VAL A 651 -4.18 -16.18 -10.23
CA VAL A 651 -5.00 -16.77 -9.16
C VAL A 651 -6.14 -15.84 -8.75
N ARG A 652 -7.08 -16.33 -7.95
CA ARG A 652 -8.20 -15.54 -7.42
C ARG A 652 -8.10 -15.40 -5.90
N PRO A 653 -8.55 -14.27 -5.32
CA PRO A 653 -8.41 -14.04 -3.88
C PRO A 653 -9.17 -15.07 -3.03
N GLU A 654 -10.28 -15.64 -3.52
CA GLU A 654 -11.06 -16.65 -2.78
C GLU A 654 -10.27 -17.95 -2.59
N TRP A 655 -9.40 -18.29 -3.56
CA TRP A 655 -8.51 -19.46 -3.46
C TRP A 655 -7.42 -19.25 -2.43
N ILE A 656 -6.88 -18.03 -2.37
CA ILE A 656 -5.87 -17.64 -1.39
C ILE A 656 -6.49 -17.66 0.02
N GLU A 657 -7.72 -17.14 0.17
CA GLU A 657 -8.47 -17.18 1.42
C GLU A 657 -8.70 -18.63 1.88
N ALA A 658 -9.15 -19.51 0.97
CA ALA A 658 -9.39 -20.91 1.29
C ALA A 658 -8.11 -21.65 1.71
N ALA A 659 -7.01 -21.47 0.95
CA ALA A 659 -5.74 -22.13 1.22
C ALA A 659 -5.05 -21.63 2.50
N GLY A 660 -5.23 -20.35 2.84
CA GLY A 660 -4.58 -19.69 3.97
C GLY A 660 -5.45 -19.52 5.22
N ARG A 661 -6.57 -20.25 5.36
CA ARG A 661 -7.59 -20.03 6.42
C ARG A 661 -7.02 -19.86 7.83
N HIS A 662 -6.02 -20.65 8.20
CA HIS A 662 -5.34 -20.64 9.52
C HIS A 662 -4.37 -19.47 9.72
N LEU A 663 -4.13 -18.66 8.69
CA LEU A 663 -3.19 -17.52 8.70
C LEU A 663 -3.90 -16.17 8.48
N LEU A 664 -5.21 -16.19 8.24
CA LEU A 664 -5.97 -14.99 7.92
C LEU A 664 -6.13 -14.11 9.16
N THR A 665 -5.88 -12.81 9.00
CA THR A 665 -6.28 -11.80 9.97
C THR A 665 -7.63 -11.23 9.53
N ARG A 666 -8.62 -11.35 10.40
CA ARG A 666 -9.99 -10.87 10.20
C ARG A 666 -10.21 -9.65 11.09
N MET A 667 -10.70 -8.57 10.49
CA MET A 667 -11.09 -7.36 11.19
C MET A 667 -12.55 -7.07 10.87
N PHE A 668 -13.36 -6.87 11.91
CA PHE A 668 -14.78 -6.55 11.77
C PHE A 668 -14.97 -5.05 11.99
N ILE A 669 -15.69 -4.39 11.08
CA ILE A 669 -15.95 -2.95 11.11
C ILE A 669 -17.45 -2.71 10.95
N GLU A 670 -17.92 -1.60 11.53
CA GLU A 670 -19.31 -1.13 11.43
C GLU A 670 -20.35 -2.20 11.81
N PRO A 671 -20.31 -2.79 13.02
CA PRO A 671 -21.40 -3.66 13.46
C PRO A 671 -22.68 -2.83 13.62
N HIS A 672 -23.77 -3.25 12.98
CA HIS A 672 -25.06 -2.55 13.02
C HIS A 672 -26.23 -3.54 12.88
N TRP A 673 -27.40 -3.11 13.34
CA TRP A 673 -28.66 -3.83 13.10
C TRP A 673 -29.08 -3.68 11.64
N GLU A 674 -29.57 -4.76 11.03
CA GLU A 674 -30.21 -4.71 9.72
C GLU A 674 -31.64 -5.23 9.80
N LYS A 675 -32.59 -4.34 9.46
CA LYS A 675 -34.03 -4.61 9.46
C LYS A 675 -34.43 -5.79 8.58
N ASP A 676 -34.08 -5.77 7.30
CA ASP A 676 -34.51 -6.79 6.32
C ASP A 676 -34.02 -8.20 6.69
N GLY A 677 -32.81 -8.28 7.25
CA GLY A 677 -32.19 -9.53 7.67
C GLY A 677 -32.54 -9.96 9.09
N ALA A 678 -33.27 -9.12 9.84
CA ALA A 678 -33.57 -9.23 11.27
C ALA A 678 -32.39 -9.76 12.10
N ARG A 679 -31.18 -9.22 11.86
CA ARG A 679 -29.96 -9.66 12.54
C ARG A 679 -28.91 -8.55 12.58
N VAL A 680 -27.98 -8.64 13.53
CA VAL A 680 -26.79 -7.77 13.53
C VAL A 680 -25.77 -8.26 12.51
N VAL A 681 -25.37 -7.34 11.65
CA VAL A 681 -24.38 -7.55 10.59
C VAL A 681 -23.18 -6.66 10.81
N ALA A 682 -22.02 -7.11 10.35
CA ALA A 682 -20.82 -6.29 10.29
C ALA A 682 -20.14 -6.50 8.94
N PHE A 683 -19.23 -5.61 8.58
CA PHE A 683 -18.36 -5.83 7.45
C PHE A 683 -17.03 -6.41 7.91
N GLU A 684 -16.65 -7.52 7.32
CA GLU A 684 -15.37 -8.18 7.55
C GLU A 684 -14.36 -7.76 6.47
N ARG A 685 -13.19 -7.34 6.92
CA ARG A 685 -11.98 -7.22 6.12
C ARG A 685 -11.07 -8.41 6.41
N VAL A 686 -10.71 -9.15 5.37
CA VAL A 686 -9.81 -10.30 5.46
C VAL A 686 -8.48 -9.96 4.82
N SER A 687 -7.39 -10.20 5.56
CA SER A 687 -6.03 -10.00 5.08
C SER A 687 -5.13 -11.20 5.35
N LEU A 688 -4.14 -11.39 4.48
CA LEU A 688 -3.10 -12.38 4.61
C LEU A 688 -1.74 -11.68 4.44
N TYR A 689 -0.90 -11.73 5.46
CA TYR A 689 0.44 -11.12 5.45
C TYR A 689 0.48 -9.65 5.01
N GLY A 690 -0.50 -8.86 5.43
CA GLY A 690 -0.62 -7.44 5.09
C GLY A 690 -1.19 -7.14 3.70
N ILE A 691 -1.52 -8.17 2.91
CA ILE A 691 -2.31 -8.02 1.68
C ILE A 691 -3.79 -8.18 2.03
N THR A 692 -4.64 -7.24 1.59
CA THR A 692 -6.09 -7.35 1.74
C THR A 692 -6.65 -8.27 0.65
N LEU A 693 -7.22 -9.41 1.05
CA LEU A 693 -7.87 -10.37 0.14
C LEU A 693 -9.32 -9.96 -0.11
N VAL A 694 -10.03 -9.66 0.98
CA VAL A 694 -11.44 -9.26 0.96
C VAL A 694 -11.53 -7.89 1.65
N PRO A 695 -11.80 -6.80 0.93
CA PRO A 695 -11.81 -5.47 1.52
C PRO A 695 -13.04 -5.24 2.42
N ARG A 696 -14.20 -5.77 2.02
CA ARG A 696 -15.48 -5.58 2.70
C ARG A 696 -16.43 -6.73 2.34
N ARG A 697 -16.64 -7.68 3.25
CA ARG A 697 -17.65 -8.75 3.14
C ARG A 697 -18.65 -8.63 4.27
N LYS A 698 -19.93 -8.53 3.94
CA LYS A 698 -21.00 -8.52 4.92
C LYS A 698 -21.13 -9.91 5.57
N ILE A 699 -21.16 -9.95 6.89
CA ILE A 699 -21.26 -11.19 7.67
C ILE A 699 -22.26 -11.06 8.81
N HIS A 700 -22.75 -12.19 9.30
CA HIS A 700 -23.53 -12.25 10.54
C HIS A 700 -22.60 -12.04 11.73
N TYR A 701 -22.81 -10.96 12.47
CA TYR A 701 -21.92 -10.56 13.57
C TYR A 701 -22.31 -11.18 14.91
N GLY A 702 -23.56 -11.63 15.04
CA GLY A 702 -24.12 -12.29 16.21
C GLY A 702 -23.20 -13.28 16.92
N PRO A 703 -22.72 -14.34 16.23
CA PRO A 703 -21.86 -15.35 16.85
C PRO A 703 -20.43 -14.88 17.18
N ILE A 704 -20.01 -13.72 16.67
CA ILE A 704 -18.65 -13.20 16.82
C ILE A 704 -18.54 -12.38 18.10
N ASP A 705 -19.50 -11.49 18.32
CA ASP A 705 -19.65 -10.76 19.57
C ASP A 705 -21.14 -10.75 19.95
N PRO A 706 -21.61 -11.79 20.68
CA PRO A 706 -23.01 -11.91 21.08
C PRO A 706 -23.46 -10.76 21.99
N VAL A 707 -22.55 -10.22 22.81
CA VAL A 707 -22.87 -9.16 23.78
C VAL A 707 -23.16 -7.86 23.04
N LEU A 708 -22.23 -7.41 22.19
CA LEU A 708 -22.43 -6.21 21.38
C LEU A 708 -23.57 -6.40 20.39
N SER A 709 -23.71 -7.58 19.79
CA SER A 709 -24.81 -7.87 18.87
C SER A 709 -26.17 -7.82 19.56
N ARG A 710 -26.27 -8.27 20.81
CA ARG A 710 -27.51 -8.15 21.56
C ARG A 710 -27.82 -6.68 21.88
N GLU A 711 -26.83 -5.89 22.28
CA GLU A 711 -27.01 -4.47 22.50
C GLU A 711 -27.53 -3.76 21.23
N LEU A 712 -26.88 -3.99 20.09
CA LEU A 712 -27.28 -3.44 18.80
C LEU A 712 -28.65 -3.92 18.34
N PHE A 713 -28.99 -5.19 18.61
CA PHE A 713 -30.33 -5.72 18.37
C PHE A 713 -31.37 -4.96 19.19
N ILE A 714 -31.19 -4.80 20.50
CA ILE A 714 -32.17 -4.10 21.34
C ILE A 714 -32.28 -2.64 20.90
N ARG A 715 -31.15 -1.93 20.75
CA ARG A 715 -31.14 -0.51 20.37
C ARG A 715 -31.76 -0.27 18.99
N GLY A 716 -31.36 -1.04 17.96
CA GLY A 716 -31.89 -0.86 16.61
C GLY A 716 -33.31 -1.40 16.45
N ALA A 717 -33.51 -2.69 16.77
CA ALA A 717 -34.77 -3.36 16.52
C ALA A 717 -35.90 -2.88 17.45
N LEU A 718 -35.62 -2.78 18.75
CA LEU A 718 -36.67 -2.61 19.77
C LEU A 718 -36.82 -1.16 20.25
N VAL A 719 -35.71 -0.44 20.45
CA VAL A 719 -35.74 0.97 20.89
C VAL A 719 -36.02 1.89 19.71
N ALA A 720 -35.21 1.84 18.65
CA ALA A 720 -35.39 2.66 17.45
C ALA A 720 -36.55 2.19 16.55
N GLY A 721 -37.15 1.04 16.85
CA GLY A 721 -38.32 0.53 16.14
C GLY A 721 -38.02 -0.03 14.74
N GLU A 722 -36.79 -0.46 14.47
CA GLU A 722 -36.39 -1.06 13.20
C GLU A 722 -36.64 -2.58 13.13
N TYR A 723 -37.71 -3.05 13.76
CA TYR A 723 -38.15 -4.44 13.73
C TYR A 723 -39.50 -4.56 13.02
N ASP A 724 -39.63 -5.53 12.12
CA ASP A 724 -40.91 -5.77 11.42
C ASP A 724 -41.70 -6.87 12.13
N THR A 725 -42.77 -6.48 12.83
CA THR A 725 -43.67 -7.41 13.51
C THR A 725 -45.09 -6.88 13.59
N ARG A 726 -46.07 -7.80 13.64
CA ARG A 726 -47.49 -7.50 13.84
C ARG A 726 -47.92 -7.62 15.30
N ALA A 727 -46.98 -7.86 16.21
CA ALA A 727 -47.28 -8.06 17.62
C ALA A 727 -47.85 -6.77 18.27
N PRO A 728 -48.93 -6.85 19.09
CA PRO A 728 -49.60 -5.68 19.63
C PRO A 728 -48.73 -4.74 20.47
N TRP A 729 -47.77 -5.29 21.23
CA TRP A 729 -46.86 -4.50 22.08
C TRP A 729 -46.01 -3.51 21.26
N PHE A 730 -45.63 -3.87 20.03
CA PHE A 730 -44.76 -3.05 19.20
C PHE A 730 -45.49 -1.81 18.68
N ALA A 731 -46.74 -1.99 18.23
CA ALA A 731 -47.60 -0.88 17.84
C ALA A 731 -47.95 0.02 19.03
N HIS A 732 -48.23 -0.57 20.20
CA HIS A 732 -48.47 0.16 21.45
C HIS A 732 -47.25 1.00 21.86
N ASN A 733 -46.06 0.40 21.91
CA ASN A 733 -44.84 1.09 22.30
C ASN A 733 -44.50 2.24 21.35
N ARG A 734 -44.65 2.03 20.02
CA ARG A 734 -44.47 3.11 19.04
C ARG A 734 -45.47 4.24 19.19
N ALA A 735 -46.74 3.92 19.45
CA ALA A 735 -47.76 4.95 19.70
C ALA A 735 -47.45 5.75 20.97
N LEU A 736 -46.97 5.08 22.03
CA LEU A 736 -46.59 5.72 23.29
C LEU A 736 -45.33 6.60 23.14
N ILE A 737 -44.33 6.14 22.40
CA ILE A 737 -43.14 6.94 22.06
C ILE A 737 -43.56 8.17 21.24
N GLN A 738 -44.39 7.99 20.21
CA GLN A 738 -44.91 9.10 19.40
C GLN A 738 -45.73 10.09 20.24
N GLU A 739 -46.56 9.61 21.18
CA GLU A 739 -47.31 10.48 22.09
C GLU A 739 -46.36 11.32 22.96
N ILE A 740 -45.27 10.72 23.45
CA ILE A 740 -44.27 11.41 24.27
C ILE A 740 -43.44 12.38 23.42
N GLU A 741 -43.03 12.02 22.21
CA GLU A 741 -42.39 12.93 21.25
C GLU A 741 -43.30 14.11 20.90
N ASP A 742 -44.59 13.87 20.65
CA ASP A 742 -45.59 14.91 20.41
C ASP A 742 -45.74 15.83 21.64
N LEU A 743 -45.59 15.29 22.85
CA LEU A 743 -45.59 16.06 24.10
C LEU A 743 -44.27 16.82 24.32
N GLU A 744 -43.12 16.27 23.96
CA GLU A 744 -41.83 16.97 23.95
C GLU A 744 -41.85 18.15 22.99
N HIS A 745 -42.41 17.94 21.79
CA HIS A 745 -42.64 18.98 20.80
C HIS A 745 -43.56 20.09 21.34
N LYS A 746 -44.59 19.73 22.12
CA LYS A 746 -45.46 20.70 22.80
C LYS A 746 -44.77 21.41 23.98
N ALA A 747 -43.89 20.72 24.71
CA ALA A 747 -43.25 21.19 25.95
C ALA A 747 -41.84 21.81 25.78
N ARG A 748 -41.35 21.99 24.54
CA ARG A 748 -40.07 22.66 24.19
C ARG A 748 -38.80 22.04 24.78
N LYS A 749 -38.81 20.76 25.11
CA LYS A 749 -37.66 20.04 25.64
C LYS A 749 -37.54 18.71 24.89
N SER A 750 -36.74 18.65 23.82
CA SER A 750 -36.41 17.36 23.17
C SER A 750 -35.33 16.65 23.97
N GLY A 751 -35.47 15.33 24.12
CA GLY A 751 -34.51 14.50 24.86
C GLY A 751 -34.54 14.70 26.37
N VAL A 752 -35.62 15.25 26.92
CA VAL A 752 -35.81 15.35 28.38
C VAL A 752 -36.83 14.32 28.88
N TRP A 753 -37.74 13.88 28.02
CA TRP A 753 -38.84 12.99 28.34
C TRP A 753 -38.70 11.63 27.62
N LEU A 754 -37.94 11.52 26.53
CA LEU A 754 -37.58 10.25 25.89
C LEU A 754 -36.16 9.85 26.29
N ASP A 755 -36.02 8.90 27.21
CA ASP A 755 -34.73 8.31 27.59
C ASP A 755 -34.55 6.94 26.91
N GLU A 756 -33.91 6.93 25.73
CA GLU A 756 -33.61 5.70 24.98
C GLU A 756 -32.74 4.72 25.78
N GLU A 757 -31.89 5.21 26.69
CA GLU A 757 -31.06 4.38 27.55
C GLU A 757 -31.90 3.68 28.63
N ARG A 758 -32.95 4.35 29.12
CA ARG A 758 -33.93 3.73 30.03
C ARG A 758 -34.77 2.67 29.31
N ILE A 759 -35.24 2.95 28.09
CA ILE A 759 -35.97 1.96 27.28
C ILE A 759 -35.06 0.76 26.99
N PHE A 760 -33.80 1.01 26.62
CA PHE A 760 -32.79 -0.03 26.43
C PHE A 760 -32.64 -0.90 27.68
N ARG A 761 -32.43 -0.31 28.86
CA ARG A 761 -32.28 -1.06 30.13
C ARG A 761 -33.49 -1.92 30.47
N ILE A 762 -34.69 -1.47 30.10
CA ILE A 762 -35.92 -2.23 30.33
C ILE A 762 -35.98 -3.46 29.44
N PHE A 763 -35.71 -3.31 28.14
CA PHE A 763 -35.60 -4.48 27.26
C PHE A 763 -34.42 -5.36 27.66
N ASP A 764 -33.30 -4.78 28.07
CA ASP A 764 -32.11 -5.49 28.53
C ASP A 764 -32.42 -6.38 29.75
N ALA A 765 -33.19 -5.89 30.72
CA ALA A 765 -33.59 -6.65 31.89
C ALA A 765 -34.60 -7.77 31.59
N ARG A 766 -35.43 -7.61 30.55
CA ARG A 766 -36.52 -8.55 30.22
C ARG A 766 -36.10 -9.63 29.22
N ILE A 767 -35.19 -9.31 28.30
CA ILE A 767 -34.79 -10.18 27.19
C ILE A 767 -33.56 -11.01 27.60
N PRO A 768 -33.57 -12.34 27.45
CA PRO A 768 -32.43 -13.20 27.71
C PRO A 768 -31.12 -12.77 27.03
N ALA A 769 -30.00 -13.06 27.67
CA ALA A 769 -28.66 -12.63 27.23
C ALA A 769 -28.19 -13.28 25.91
N ASP A 770 -28.77 -14.40 25.51
CA ASP A 770 -28.41 -15.16 24.31
C ASP A 770 -29.15 -14.70 23.04
N LEU A 771 -30.11 -13.77 23.15
CA LEU A 771 -30.93 -13.31 22.02
C LEU A 771 -30.33 -12.09 21.33
N HIS A 772 -30.02 -12.24 20.04
CA HIS A 772 -29.33 -11.22 19.24
C HIS A 772 -29.77 -11.23 17.75
N ASN A 773 -30.84 -11.97 17.45
CA ASN A 773 -31.45 -12.04 16.12
C ASN A 773 -32.97 -12.24 16.24
N GLY A 774 -33.71 -11.84 15.21
CA GLY A 774 -35.18 -11.87 15.20
C GLY A 774 -35.76 -13.27 15.31
N ALA A 775 -35.17 -14.29 14.67
CA ALA A 775 -35.71 -15.65 14.71
C ALA A 775 -35.71 -16.25 16.13
N ALA A 776 -34.61 -16.06 16.87
CA ALA A 776 -34.53 -16.49 18.26
C ALA A 776 -35.45 -15.65 19.16
N PHE A 777 -35.55 -14.33 18.90
CA PHE A 777 -36.43 -13.43 19.63
C PHE A 777 -37.92 -13.76 19.44
N GLU A 778 -38.39 -14.05 18.23
CA GLU A 778 -39.79 -14.43 17.98
C GLU A 778 -40.17 -15.71 18.72
N LYS A 779 -39.28 -16.71 18.72
CA LYS A 779 -39.51 -17.97 19.43
C LYS A 779 -39.66 -17.73 20.93
N TRP A 780 -38.68 -17.02 21.52
CA TRP A 780 -38.73 -16.67 22.93
C TRP A 780 -39.95 -15.80 23.27
N ARG A 781 -40.27 -14.82 22.43
CA ARG A 781 -41.41 -13.92 22.63
C ARG A 781 -42.72 -14.69 22.75
N ALA A 782 -42.99 -15.62 21.85
CA ALA A 782 -44.23 -16.39 21.87
C ALA A 782 -44.41 -17.18 23.17
N GLU A 783 -43.32 -17.77 23.69
CA GLU A 783 -43.29 -18.48 24.97
C GLU A 783 -43.46 -17.51 26.15
N ALA A 784 -42.78 -16.36 26.12
CA ALA A 784 -42.83 -15.34 27.17
C ALA A 784 -44.20 -14.63 27.24
N GLU A 785 -44.82 -14.29 26.11
CA GLU A 785 -46.15 -13.67 26.03
C GLU A 785 -47.27 -14.64 26.46
N ALA A 786 -47.06 -15.95 26.31
CA ALA A 786 -47.99 -16.95 26.83
C ALA A 786 -48.01 -16.98 28.38
N ALA A 787 -46.86 -16.68 29.01
CA ALA A 787 -46.74 -16.60 30.47
C ALA A 787 -47.15 -15.22 31.02
N ASP A 788 -46.74 -14.14 30.35
CA ASP A 788 -47.11 -12.75 30.65
C ASP A 788 -47.38 -11.96 29.36
N PRO A 789 -48.66 -11.78 28.98
CA PRO A 789 -49.03 -11.06 27.76
C PRO A 789 -48.56 -9.60 27.69
N LYS A 790 -48.12 -9.01 28.81
CA LYS A 790 -47.68 -7.61 28.89
C LYS A 790 -46.16 -7.46 29.02
N ILE A 791 -45.38 -8.54 28.95
CA ILE A 791 -43.93 -8.52 29.20
C ILE A 791 -43.15 -7.51 28.33
N LEU A 792 -43.55 -7.27 27.08
CA LEU A 792 -42.86 -6.32 26.18
C LEU A 792 -43.52 -4.93 26.09
N PHE A 793 -44.64 -4.71 26.78
CA PHE A 793 -45.32 -3.40 26.78
C PHE A 793 -44.53 -2.42 27.65
N LEU A 794 -44.26 -1.24 27.10
CA LEU A 794 -43.72 -0.10 27.83
C LEU A 794 -44.85 0.71 28.45
N LYS A 795 -44.59 1.22 29.65
CA LYS A 795 -45.43 2.21 30.32
C LYS A 795 -44.87 3.61 30.11
N ARG A 796 -45.68 4.63 30.36
CA ARG A 796 -45.24 6.02 30.27
C ARG A 796 -44.04 6.31 31.19
N GLU A 797 -44.05 5.77 32.41
CA GLU A 797 -42.96 5.87 33.39
C GLU A 797 -41.65 5.17 32.98
N ASP A 798 -41.75 4.18 32.08
CA ASP A 798 -40.61 3.43 31.55
C ASP A 798 -39.82 4.27 30.53
N ILE A 799 -40.46 5.32 29.99
CA ILE A 799 -39.95 6.16 28.91
C ILE A 799 -39.54 7.55 29.44
N LEU A 800 -40.33 8.12 30.37
CA LEU A 800 -40.14 9.48 30.92
C LEU A 800 -38.86 9.62 31.77
N GLY A 801 -38.06 10.67 31.50
CA GLY A 801 -36.96 11.13 32.36
C GLY A 801 -37.43 11.93 33.59
N GLU A 802 -36.57 12.11 34.61
CA GLU A 802 -36.85 12.95 35.79
C GLU A 802 -37.01 14.43 35.40
N ALA A 803 -38.23 14.93 35.35
CA ALA A 803 -38.53 16.30 34.96
C ALA A 803 -38.35 17.31 36.13
N LEU A 804 -37.39 18.23 36.03
CA LEU A 804 -37.42 19.52 36.73
C LEU A 804 -38.46 20.44 36.06
N GLY A 805 -39.45 20.88 36.85
CA GLY A 805 -40.57 21.73 36.42
C GLY A 805 -40.11 23.01 35.73
N ALA A 806 -40.77 23.35 34.61
CA ALA A 806 -40.59 24.63 33.94
C ALA A 806 -41.91 25.42 34.05
N ASP A 807 -41.81 26.59 34.65
CA ASP A 807 -42.91 27.54 34.86
C ASP A 807 -43.34 28.14 33.51
N HIS A 808 -44.62 28.02 33.13
CA HIS A 808 -45.13 28.51 31.84
C HIS A 808 -44.88 30.02 31.63
N ALA A 809 -44.71 30.79 32.71
CA ALA A 809 -44.36 32.21 32.67
C ALA A 809 -42.99 32.50 32.03
N LEU A 810 -42.08 31.53 31.98
CA LEU A 810 -40.74 31.70 31.41
C LEU A 810 -40.73 31.57 29.87
N PHE A 811 -41.75 30.97 29.26
CA PHE A 811 -41.83 30.74 27.82
C PHE A 811 -43.20 31.19 27.26
N PRO A 812 -43.47 32.50 27.16
CA PRO A 812 -44.77 33.06 26.76
C PRO A 812 -45.12 32.72 25.31
N GLU A 813 -46.41 32.54 24.99
CA GLU A 813 -46.90 32.23 23.64
C GLU A 813 -46.91 33.45 22.69
N THR A 814 -46.85 34.65 23.25
CA THR A 814 -46.88 35.91 22.49
C THR A 814 -45.89 36.92 23.06
N MET A 815 -45.47 37.88 22.23
CA MET A 815 -44.60 38.99 22.59
C MET A 815 -45.11 40.26 21.91
N ALA A 816 -45.08 41.39 22.63
CA ALA A 816 -45.45 42.68 22.06
C ALA A 816 -44.28 43.27 21.25
N VAL A 817 -44.54 43.65 20.01
CA VAL A 817 -43.60 44.35 19.12
C VAL A 817 -44.28 45.61 18.63
N ASP A 818 -43.73 46.78 18.99
CA ASP A 818 -44.29 48.10 18.64
C ASP A 818 -45.81 48.24 18.96
N GLY A 819 -46.23 47.68 20.10
CA GLY A 819 -47.64 47.69 20.54
C GLY A 819 -48.54 46.60 19.92
N VAL A 820 -48.03 45.81 18.97
CA VAL A 820 -48.77 44.70 18.34
C VAL A 820 -48.40 43.36 18.99
N THR A 821 -49.40 42.53 19.28
CA THR A 821 -49.17 41.19 19.86
C THR A 821 -48.79 40.20 18.77
N CYS A 822 -47.53 39.76 18.77
CA CYS A 822 -47.00 38.78 17.83
C CYS A 822 -46.89 37.39 18.47
N ARG A 823 -47.12 36.33 17.69
CA ARG A 823 -47.07 34.95 18.19
C ARG A 823 -45.64 34.41 18.20
N LEU A 824 -45.29 33.67 19.25
CA LEU A 824 -44.03 32.94 19.35
C LEU A 824 -44.24 31.46 19.01
N LYS A 825 -43.47 30.96 18.05
CA LYS A 825 -43.21 29.54 17.76
C LYS A 825 -41.75 29.23 18.06
N TYR A 826 -41.39 27.95 18.05
CA TYR A 826 -40.68 27.50 19.24
C TYR A 826 -40.37 26.01 19.10
N ARG A 827 -39.12 25.67 18.78
CA ARG A 827 -38.70 24.33 18.36
C ARG A 827 -37.40 23.99 19.07
N PHE A 828 -37.24 22.77 19.55
CA PHE A 828 -36.00 22.33 20.17
C PHE A 828 -35.50 21.10 19.42
N GLU A 829 -34.52 21.30 18.55
CA GLU A 829 -33.94 20.28 17.67
C GLU A 829 -32.50 20.73 17.30
N PRO A 830 -31.48 20.32 18.07
CA PRO A 830 -30.11 20.77 17.88
C PRO A 830 -29.60 20.53 16.46
N GLY A 831 -29.13 21.60 15.79
CA GLY A 831 -28.66 21.55 14.41
C GLY A 831 -29.73 21.86 13.35
N HIS A 832 -31.01 21.90 13.73
CA HIS A 832 -32.08 22.35 12.82
C HIS A 832 -32.07 23.88 12.66
N PRO A 833 -32.27 24.44 11.44
CA PRO A 833 -32.25 25.88 11.20
C PRO A 833 -33.23 26.70 12.05
N LEU A 834 -34.34 26.10 12.48
CA LEU A 834 -35.39 26.73 13.29
C LEU A 834 -35.29 26.45 14.81
N ASP A 835 -34.21 25.81 15.28
CA ASP A 835 -33.98 25.53 16.72
C ASP A 835 -34.02 26.81 17.58
N GLY A 836 -34.65 26.78 18.75
CA GLY A 836 -34.92 27.94 19.61
C GLY A 836 -36.29 28.59 19.41
N VAL A 837 -36.37 29.91 19.64
CA VAL A 837 -37.61 30.70 19.55
C VAL A 837 -37.71 31.43 18.21
N THR A 838 -38.88 31.34 17.58
CA THR A 838 -39.28 31.96 16.31
C THR A 838 -40.43 32.95 16.54
N LEU A 839 -40.21 34.22 16.28
CA LEU A 839 -41.22 35.28 16.27
C LEU A 839 -41.95 35.33 14.92
N HIS A 840 -43.26 35.14 14.92
CA HIS A 840 -44.09 35.37 13.75
C HIS A 840 -44.42 36.87 13.65
N LEU A 841 -43.79 37.56 12.71
CA LEU A 841 -43.85 39.00 12.53
C LEU A 841 -44.64 39.35 11.26
N PRO A 842 -45.76 40.08 11.34
CA PRO A 842 -46.44 40.61 10.17
C PRO A 842 -45.51 41.46 9.28
N LEU A 843 -45.61 41.32 7.96
CA LEU A 843 -44.73 41.97 6.98
C LEU A 843 -44.59 43.49 7.20
N TYR A 844 -45.69 44.19 7.52
CA TYR A 844 -45.68 45.65 7.73
C TYR A 844 -44.89 46.10 8.99
N LEU A 845 -44.62 45.19 9.94
CA LEU A 845 -43.81 45.48 11.13
C LEU A 845 -42.31 45.20 10.93
N LEU A 846 -41.92 44.55 9.83
CA LEU A 846 -40.52 44.17 9.56
C LEU A 846 -39.54 45.35 9.58
N ASN A 847 -39.96 46.50 9.06
CA ASN A 847 -39.15 47.72 9.04
C ASN A 847 -39.22 48.53 10.34
N ARG A 848 -40.15 48.20 11.26
CA ARG A 848 -40.37 48.91 12.53
C ARG A 848 -39.79 48.21 13.76
N ILE A 849 -39.59 46.89 13.71
CA ILE A 849 -39.04 46.13 14.82
C ILE A 849 -37.58 46.50 15.12
N GLU A 850 -37.27 46.99 16.31
CA GLU A 850 -35.89 47.31 16.67
C GLU A 850 -35.11 46.05 17.09
N PRO A 851 -33.81 45.90 16.74
CA PRO A 851 -33.00 44.76 17.17
C PRO A 851 -33.00 44.57 18.69
N ALA A 852 -33.07 45.67 19.44
CA ALA A 852 -33.17 45.68 20.90
C ALA A 852 -34.43 44.96 21.43
N GLN A 853 -35.51 44.84 20.66
CA GLN A 853 -36.74 44.16 21.09
C GLN A 853 -36.65 42.62 20.97
N ILE A 854 -35.78 42.10 20.10
CA ILE A 854 -35.63 40.66 19.86
C ILE A 854 -34.35 40.07 20.47
N ASP A 855 -33.35 40.89 20.75
CA ASP A 855 -32.06 40.45 21.32
C ASP A 855 -32.19 39.84 22.73
N TRP A 856 -33.21 40.24 23.51
CA TRP A 856 -33.42 39.74 24.87
C TRP A 856 -34.08 38.35 24.93
N LEU A 857 -34.54 37.80 23.81
CA LEU A 857 -35.30 36.55 23.74
C LEU A 857 -36.49 36.54 24.73
N VAL A 858 -36.79 35.36 25.28
CA VAL A 858 -37.82 35.13 26.30
C VAL A 858 -37.17 34.82 27.66
N PRO A 859 -37.88 35.01 28.79
CA PRO A 859 -37.32 34.85 30.13
C PRO A 859 -36.67 33.48 30.40
N GLY A 860 -37.13 32.42 29.73
CA GLY A 860 -36.61 31.06 29.87
C GLY A 860 -35.25 30.84 29.21
N LEU A 861 -34.85 31.66 28.23
CA LEU A 861 -33.58 31.53 27.50
C LEU A 861 -32.55 32.62 27.86
N ILE A 862 -33.00 33.74 28.44
CA ILE A 862 -32.13 34.90 28.69
C ILE A 862 -31.00 34.61 29.68
N ARG A 863 -31.24 33.76 30.70
CA ARG A 863 -30.22 33.44 31.72
C ARG A 863 -29.06 32.63 31.13
N GLU A 864 -29.35 31.70 30.23
CA GLU A 864 -28.33 30.93 29.51
C GLU A 864 -27.52 31.83 28.58
N LYS A 865 -28.20 32.65 27.76
CA LYS A 865 -27.57 33.64 26.88
C LYS A 865 -26.61 34.56 27.63
N LEU A 866 -27.06 35.14 28.74
CA LEU A 866 -26.24 36.01 29.59
C LEU A 866 -25.02 35.28 30.18
N THR A 867 -25.20 34.04 30.62
CA THR A 867 -24.11 33.24 31.20
C THR A 867 -23.02 32.96 30.16
N LEU A 868 -23.39 32.61 28.93
CA LEU A 868 -22.45 32.36 27.85
C LEU A 868 -21.76 33.65 27.37
N LEU A 869 -22.48 34.77 27.30
CA LEU A 869 -21.89 36.08 27.01
C LEU A 869 -20.85 36.49 28.06
N LEU A 870 -21.14 36.33 29.36
CA LEU A 870 -20.15 36.62 30.39
C LEU A 870 -18.96 35.65 30.36
N LYS A 871 -19.19 34.39 29.98
CA LYS A 871 -18.10 33.40 29.80
C LYS A 871 -17.21 33.75 28.61
N SER A 872 -17.74 34.39 27.57
CA SER A 872 -16.97 34.74 26.37
C SER A 872 -16.07 35.96 26.53
N LEU A 873 -16.26 36.74 27.60
CA LEU A 873 -15.38 37.87 27.91
C LEU A 873 -13.93 37.44 28.17
N PRO A 874 -12.95 38.29 27.82
CA PRO A 874 -11.55 38.11 28.18
C PRO A 874 -11.34 37.81 29.67
N LYS A 875 -10.36 36.96 29.99
CA LYS A 875 -10.15 36.41 31.33
C LYS A 875 -9.98 37.50 32.40
N ASP A 876 -9.31 38.59 32.05
CA ASP A 876 -9.08 39.79 32.86
C ASP A 876 -10.38 40.55 33.18
N LYS A 877 -11.31 40.66 32.22
CA LYS A 877 -12.64 41.29 32.40
C LYS A 877 -13.63 40.37 33.11
N ARG A 878 -13.53 39.06 32.90
CA ARG A 878 -14.42 38.04 33.46
C ARG A 878 -14.14 37.71 34.93
N ARG A 879 -12.86 37.64 35.32
CA ARG A 879 -12.43 37.28 36.70
C ARG A 879 -13.15 38.06 37.81
N PRO A 880 -13.33 39.39 37.73
CA PRO A 880 -14.06 40.17 38.75
C PRO A 880 -15.59 40.00 38.74
N LEU A 881 -16.15 39.28 37.77
CA LEU A 881 -17.59 39.01 37.64
C LEU A 881 -18.01 37.64 38.18
N ILE A 882 -17.05 36.84 38.66
CA ILE A 882 -17.27 35.50 39.23
C ILE A 882 -17.73 35.66 40.70
N PRO A 883 -18.79 34.96 41.14
CA PRO A 883 -19.57 33.95 40.40
C PRO A 883 -20.49 34.55 39.33
N LEU A 884 -20.40 34.04 38.10
CA LEU A 884 -21.20 34.55 36.98
C LEU A 884 -22.73 34.43 37.21
N PRO A 885 -23.26 33.35 37.82
CA PRO A 885 -24.70 33.24 38.10
C PRO A 885 -25.25 34.37 38.97
N ASP A 886 -24.46 34.86 39.93
CA ASP A 886 -24.86 35.96 40.82
C ASP A 886 -24.90 37.28 40.06
N THR A 887 -23.92 37.50 39.17
CA THR A 887 -23.88 38.67 38.28
C THR A 887 -25.06 38.68 37.31
N VAL A 888 -25.43 37.52 36.73
CA VAL A 888 -26.61 37.37 35.87
C VAL A 888 -27.89 37.65 36.64
N THR A 889 -28.04 37.10 37.85
CA THR A 889 -29.24 37.32 38.69
C THR A 889 -29.38 38.79 39.08
N ALA A 890 -28.28 39.44 39.48
CA ALA A 890 -28.29 40.84 39.82
C ALA A 890 -28.60 41.76 38.62
N PHE A 891 -28.11 41.42 37.43
CA PHE A 891 -28.45 42.16 36.21
C PHE A 891 -29.95 42.03 35.88
N LEU A 892 -30.49 40.80 35.87
CA LEU A 892 -31.89 40.55 35.57
C LEU A 892 -32.86 41.22 36.55
N SER A 893 -32.45 41.46 37.80
CA SER A 893 -33.28 42.16 38.79
C SER A 893 -33.49 43.66 38.52
N VAL A 894 -32.63 44.28 37.69
CA VAL A 894 -32.68 45.72 37.37
C VAL A 894 -32.81 46.01 35.88
N ALA A 895 -32.66 44.98 35.03
CA ALA A 895 -32.71 45.10 33.60
C ALA A 895 -34.14 45.36 33.11
N LYS A 896 -34.28 46.25 32.12
CA LYS A 896 -35.52 46.52 31.40
C LYS A 896 -35.40 46.03 29.96
N PRO A 897 -35.98 44.86 29.63
CA PRO A 897 -35.92 44.32 28.27
C PRO A 897 -36.51 45.28 27.23
N GLY A 898 -35.87 45.41 26.07
CA GLY A 898 -36.40 46.16 24.93
C GLY A 898 -36.00 47.64 24.83
N GLU A 899 -35.46 48.27 25.88
CA GLU A 899 -35.04 49.70 25.84
C GLU A 899 -33.70 49.92 25.10
N GLN A 900 -32.79 48.94 25.16
CA GLN A 900 -31.47 48.94 24.52
C GLN A 900 -31.02 47.49 24.28
N THR A 901 -29.98 47.26 23.49
CA THR A 901 -29.48 45.89 23.22
C THR A 901 -28.96 45.21 24.50
N LEU A 902 -29.01 43.89 24.56
CA LEU A 902 -28.67 43.11 25.75
C LEU A 902 -27.22 43.36 26.19
N THR A 903 -26.30 43.38 25.23
CA THR A 903 -24.87 43.60 25.49
C THR A 903 -24.57 45.03 25.92
N ALA A 904 -25.29 46.03 25.41
CA ALA A 904 -25.16 47.42 25.85
C ALA A 904 -25.68 47.60 27.28
N ALA A 905 -26.86 47.04 27.59
CA ALA A 905 -27.41 47.06 28.95
C ALA A 905 -26.48 46.35 29.95
N LEU A 906 -25.93 45.19 29.55
CA LEU A 906 -25.04 44.41 30.38
C LEU A 906 -23.68 45.10 30.60
N ALA A 907 -23.11 45.71 29.56
CA ALA A 907 -21.88 46.50 29.67
C ALA A 907 -22.07 47.73 30.57
N ALA A 908 -23.18 48.46 30.41
CA ALA A 908 -23.51 49.60 31.27
C ALA A 908 -23.69 49.17 32.74
N PHE A 909 -24.34 48.03 32.98
CA PHE A 909 -24.50 47.47 34.32
C PHE A 909 -23.14 47.08 34.94
N ILE A 910 -22.27 46.44 34.17
CA ILE A 910 -20.93 46.03 34.62
C ILE A 910 -20.05 47.25 34.92
N HIS A 911 -20.07 48.27 34.06
CA HIS A 911 -19.38 49.53 34.32
C HIS A 911 -19.90 50.20 35.60
N LYS A 912 -21.22 50.34 35.75
CA LYS A 912 -21.83 50.98 36.92
C LYS A 912 -21.56 50.25 38.24
N LYS A 913 -21.54 48.91 38.22
CA LYS A 913 -21.42 48.09 39.44
C LYS A 913 -19.96 47.75 39.78
N ARG A 914 -19.07 47.68 38.80
CA ARG A 914 -17.70 47.17 38.96
C ARG A 914 -16.61 48.09 38.39
N GLY A 915 -16.96 49.19 37.71
CA GLY A 915 -16.00 50.12 37.12
C GLY A 915 -15.22 49.53 35.93
N ILE A 916 -15.78 48.51 35.28
CA ILE A 916 -15.13 47.81 34.17
C ILE A 916 -15.81 48.21 32.87
N ASP A 917 -15.06 48.87 32.00
CA ASP A 917 -15.46 49.09 30.61
C ASP A 917 -15.31 47.82 29.79
N ILE A 918 -16.38 47.47 29.08
CA ILE A 918 -16.41 46.38 28.10
C ILE A 918 -16.71 46.98 26.73
N HIS A 919 -15.75 46.87 25.83
CA HIS A 919 -15.91 47.31 24.44
C HIS A 919 -16.78 46.30 23.65
N PRO A 920 -17.60 46.73 22.68
CA PRO A 920 -18.43 45.82 21.87
C PRO A 920 -17.65 44.65 21.24
N ASP A 921 -16.42 44.89 20.80
CA ASP A 921 -15.54 43.86 20.21
C ASP A 921 -15.00 42.82 21.22
N GLU A 922 -15.20 43.02 22.53
CA GLU A 922 -14.77 42.07 23.57
C GLU A 922 -15.78 40.94 23.79
N TRP A 923 -17.00 41.06 23.26
CA TRP A 923 -18.01 39.98 23.24
C TRP A 923 -17.70 38.96 22.13
N LYS A 924 -16.56 38.25 22.22
CA LYS A 924 -16.01 37.40 21.14
C LYS A 924 -16.52 35.95 21.09
N GLY A 925 -17.57 35.62 21.85
CA GLY A 925 -18.10 34.26 21.89
C GLY A 925 -19.21 34.03 20.88
N GLU A 926 -19.09 32.96 20.10
CA GLU A 926 -20.21 32.46 19.31
C GLU A 926 -21.28 31.87 20.25
N LEU A 927 -22.48 32.44 20.22
CA LEU A 927 -23.63 31.87 20.89
C LEU A 927 -24.25 30.78 19.99
N PRO A 928 -24.72 29.66 20.57
CA PRO A 928 -25.51 28.68 19.84
C PRO A 928 -26.71 29.32 19.12
N ALA A 929 -27.11 28.71 18.01
CA ALA A 929 -28.14 29.28 17.13
C ALA A 929 -29.51 29.46 17.83
N HIS A 930 -29.86 28.59 18.79
CA HIS A 930 -31.11 28.70 19.57
C HIS A 930 -31.12 29.86 20.59
N LEU A 931 -29.98 30.50 20.86
CA LEU A 931 -29.88 31.71 21.68
C LEU A 931 -29.95 33.00 20.85
N HIS A 932 -30.44 32.89 19.62
CA HIS A 932 -30.81 34.01 18.76
C HIS A 932 -32.27 33.87 18.35
N MET A 933 -33.02 34.97 18.37
CA MET A 933 -34.42 34.99 17.93
C MET A 933 -34.45 34.69 16.44
N ASN A 934 -35.18 33.67 16.04
CA ASN A 934 -35.56 33.48 14.65
C ASN A 934 -36.79 34.34 14.36
N VAL A 935 -36.88 34.96 13.20
CA VAL A 935 -38.03 35.78 12.80
C VAL A 935 -38.63 35.14 11.56
N SER A 936 -39.91 34.80 11.61
CA SER A 936 -40.71 34.32 10.49
C SER A 936 -41.65 35.46 10.08
N VAL A 937 -41.41 36.03 8.91
CA VAL A 937 -42.22 37.13 8.38
C VAL A 937 -43.44 36.54 7.70
N ILE A 938 -44.63 36.96 8.12
CA ILE A 938 -45.91 36.43 7.61
C ILE A 938 -46.69 37.51 6.84
N ASP A 939 -47.48 37.08 5.86
CA ASP A 939 -48.45 37.91 5.16
C ASP A 939 -49.79 38.04 5.90
N ASP A 940 -50.75 38.78 5.32
CA ASP A 940 -52.08 39.04 5.90
C ASP A 940 -52.96 37.77 6.00
N SER A 941 -52.60 36.68 5.31
CA SER A 941 -53.27 35.38 5.40
C SER A 941 -52.64 34.45 6.46
N GLY A 942 -51.52 34.88 7.07
CA GLY A 942 -50.76 34.11 8.04
C GLY A 942 -49.76 33.13 7.42
N GLN A 943 -49.49 33.24 6.11
CA GLN A 943 -48.51 32.42 5.40
C GLN A 943 -47.10 33.00 5.55
N GLU A 944 -46.10 32.14 5.77
CA GLU A 944 -44.69 32.55 5.90
C GLU A 944 -44.11 32.97 4.54
N LEU A 945 -43.59 34.19 4.49
CA LEU A 945 -42.93 34.79 3.32
C LEU A 945 -41.42 34.52 3.32
N ALA A 946 -40.77 34.66 4.47
CA ALA A 946 -39.40 34.23 4.71
C ALA A 946 -39.13 34.10 6.21
N SER A 947 -38.16 33.27 6.60
CA SER A 947 -37.71 33.18 7.98
C SER A 947 -36.18 33.15 8.10
N GLY A 948 -35.67 33.68 9.21
CA GLY A 948 -34.24 33.75 9.47
C GLY A 948 -33.91 34.47 10.78
N ARG A 949 -32.65 34.32 11.23
CA ARG A 949 -32.15 34.92 12.48
C ARG A 949 -31.44 36.25 12.29
N ASP A 950 -31.08 36.61 11.05
CA ASP A 950 -30.54 37.94 10.73
C ASP A 950 -31.67 38.85 10.27
N LEU A 951 -32.16 39.69 11.19
CA LEU A 951 -33.19 40.69 10.90
C LEU A 951 -32.78 41.64 9.77
N ALA A 952 -31.48 41.95 9.63
CA ALA A 952 -31.00 42.81 8.54
C ALA A 952 -31.08 42.09 7.19
N ALA A 953 -30.78 40.79 7.15
CA ALA A 953 -30.94 39.98 5.93
C ALA A 953 -32.42 39.83 5.55
N LEU A 954 -33.32 39.61 6.52
CA LEU A 954 -34.77 39.58 6.28
C LEU A 954 -35.30 40.93 5.79
N ARG A 955 -34.80 42.05 6.33
CA ARG A 955 -35.10 43.40 5.82
C ARG A 955 -34.52 43.63 4.43
N GLN A 956 -33.37 43.06 4.09
CA GLN A 956 -32.82 43.17 2.74
C GLN A 956 -33.65 42.35 1.74
N GLN A 957 -34.09 41.15 2.14
CA GLN A 957 -34.85 40.22 1.32
C GLN A 957 -36.32 40.64 1.13
N LEU A 958 -36.98 41.01 2.23
CA LEU A 958 -38.41 41.31 2.27
C LEU A 958 -38.70 42.78 2.59
N GLY A 959 -37.70 43.60 2.94
CA GLY A 959 -37.93 45.01 3.22
C GLY A 959 -38.36 45.79 1.99
N GLY A 960 -38.00 45.33 0.78
CA GLY A 960 -38.60 45.78 -0.48
C GLY A 960 -40.10 45.44 -0.53
N ALA A 961 -40.49 44.19 -0.26
CA ALA A 961 -41.90 43.78 -0.19
C ALA A 961 -42.69 44.50 0.91
N ALA A 962 -42.07 44.76 2.07
CA ALA A 962 -42.63 45.51 3.20
C ALA A 962 -42.73 47.03 2.93
N ARG A 963 -41.90 47.57 2.02
CA ARG A 963 -42.01 48.91 1.41
C ARG A 963 -43.09 48.96 0.31
N ILE A 964 -43.27 47.84 -0.41
CA ILE A 964 -44.25 47.64 -1.49
C ILE A 964 -45.66 47.33 -0.97
N THR A 965 -45.84 46.95 0.31
CA THR A 965 -47.18 46.62 0.85
C THR A 965 -48.04 47.86 1.17
N TYR A 966 -48.02 48.85 0.27
CA TYR A 966 -49.15 49.76 0.08
C TYR A 966 -50.26 49.14 -0.81
N GLY A 967 -49.97 48.06 -1.54
CA GLY A 967 -50.86 47.40 -2.50
C GLY A 967 -51.77 46.32 -1.91
N GLY A 968 -52.57 46.66 -0.90
CA GLY A 968 -53.61 45.75 -0.36
C GLY A 968 -55.02 46.36 -0.36
N GLY A 969 -55.25 47.45 -1.10
CA GLY A 969 -56.56 48.11 -1.09
C GLY A 969 -56.79 49.15 -2.18
N ALA A 970 -56.09 49.05 -3.32
CA ALA A 970 -56.27 49.95 -4.44
C ALA A 970 -56.45 49.14 -5.73
N GLU A 971 -57.58 48.47 -5.88
CA GLU A 971 -58.02 47.94 -7.18
C GLU A 971 -58.34 49.05 -8.21
N ASP A 972 -58.22 50.34 -7.82
CA ASP A 972 -58.51 51.52 -8.65
C ASP A 972 -57.29 52.44 -8.93
N SER A 973 -56.05 52.01 -8.71
CA SER A 973 -54.84 52.81 -9.04
C SER A 973 -54.33 52.51 -10.46
N GLU A 974 -54.26 53.52 -11.34
CA GLU A 974 -53.77 53.35 -12.72
C GLU A 974 -52.29 52.91 -12.83
N PHE A 975 -51.53 52.99 -11.72
CA PHE A 975 -50.10 52.68 -11.60
C PHE A 975 -49.79 51.35 -10.90
N GLU A 976 -50.73 50.40 -10.90
CA GLU A 976 -50.48 49.00 -10.52
C GLU A 976 -50.83 48.06 -11.67
N ARG A 977 -49.81 47.59 -12.40
CA ARG A 977 -49.97 46.64 -13.51
C ARG A 977 -48.89 45.58 -13.46
N THR A 978 -49.24 44.33 -13.73
CA THR A 978 -48.29 43.22 -13.73
C THR A 978 -48.07 42.68 -15.13
N GLY A 979 -46.90 42.12 -15.39
CA GLY A 979 -46.68 41.34 -16.61
C GLY A 979 -46.47 42.18 -17.88
N LEU A 980 -45.98 43.41 -17.76
CA LEU A 980 -45.74 44.30 -18.91
C LEU A 980 -44.53 43.81 -19.71
N VAL A 981 -44.73 43.61 -21.00
CA VAL A 981 -43.70 43.19 -21.97
C VAL A 981 -43.36 44.28 -22.99
N GLU A 982 -44.10 45.39 -22.97
CA GLU A 982 -43.94 46.56 -23.83
C GLU A 982 -44.37 47.83 -23.08
N TRP A 983 -43.96 48.99 -23.58
CA TRP A 983 -44.33 50.29 -22.97
C TRP A 983 -45.74 50.71 -23.39
N ASN A 984 -46.77 50.21 -22.69
CA ASN A 984 -48.19 50.46 -23.00
C ASN A 984 -49.02 51.02 -21.81
N PHE A 985 -48.35 51.63 -20.84
CA PHE A 985 -48.95 52.12 -19.59
C PHE A 985 -48.91 53.65 -19.43
N GLY A 986 -48.54 54.39 -20.48
CA GLY A 986 -48.50 55.85 -20.46
C GLY A 986 -47.19 56.43 -19.92
N ASP A 987 -47.24 57.68 -19.45
CA ASP A 987 -46.10 58.38 -18.86
C ASP A 987 -45.91 57.95 -17.40
N LEU A 988 -44.67 57.87 -16.95
CA LEU A 988 -44.30 57.48 -15.58
C LEU A 988 -43.95 58.74 -14.77
N PRO A 989 -44.92 59.38 -14.08
CA PRO A 989 -44.65 60.60 -13.31
C PRO A 989 -43.67 60.33 -12.17
N GLU A 990 -42.97 61.36 -11.70
CA GLU A 990 -42.00 61.21 -10.60
C GLU A 990 -42.66 60.81 -9.27
N GLN A 991 -43.88 61.29 -9.02
CA GLN A 991 -44.67 60.96 -7.84
C GLN A 991 -46.17 61.10 -8.12
N VAL A 992 -47.00 60.36 -7.37
CA VAL A 992 -48.47 60.42 -7.44
C VAL A 992 -49.06 60.50 -6.04
N LYS A 993 -50.18 61.21 -5.90
CA LYS A 993 -50.92 61.32 -4.64
C LYS A 993 -52.15 60.42 -4.68
N PHE A 994 -52.42 59.66 -3.62
CA PHE A 994 -53.61 58.79 -3.51
C PHE A 994 -54.16 58.76 -2.07
N LYS A 995 -55.42 58.35 -1.89
CA LYS A 995 -56.10 58.29 -0.57
C LYS A 995 -56.34 56.85 -0.13
N ARG A 996 -56.02 56.52 1.14
CA ARG A 996 -56.29 55.20 1.76
C ARG A 996 -56.71 55.38 3.22
N GLY A 997 -57.81 54.74 3.64
CA GLY A 997 -58.33 54.84 5.02
C GLY A 997 -58.65 56.28 5.47
N GLY A 998 -59.09 57.15 4.55
CA GLY A 998 -59.40 58.56 4.83
C GLY A 998 -58.19 59.50 4.92
N ARG A 999 -56.96 59.04 4.65
CA ARG A 999 -55.73 59.86 4.66
C ARG A 999 -55.10 59.93 3.26
N GLU A 1000 -54.51 61.08 2.94
CA GLU A 1000 -53.83 61.35 1.67
C GLU A 1000 -52.33 61.03 1.77
N LEU A 1001 -51.80 60.28 0.80
CA LEU A 1001 -50.44 59.72 0.79
C LEU A 1001 -49.75 59.96 -0.56
N ILE A 1002 -48.41 59.92 -0.57
CA ILE A 1002 -47.57 60.08 -1.76
C ILE A 1002 -46.91 58.73 -2.07
N GLY A 1003 -46.93 58.30 -3.33
CA GLY A 1003 -46.18 57.15 -3.82
C GLY A 1003 -45.43 57.46 -5.11
N TYR A 1004 -44.41 56.66 -5.40
CA TYR A 1004 -43.47 56.85 -6.52
C TYR A 1004 -43.63 55.69 -7.51
N PRO A 1005 -44.17 55.92 -8.72
CA PRO A 1005 -44.32 54.87 -9.73
C PRO A 1005 -42.96 54.34 -10.18
N ALA A 1006 -42.84 53.02 -10.19
CA ALA A 1006 -41.64 52.30 -10.56
C ALA A 1006 -41.92 51.11 -11.46
N LEU A 1007 -40.97 50.80 -12.33
CA LEU A 1007 -40.97 49.60 -13.16
C LEU A 1007 -40.09 48.53 -12.51
N VAL A 1008 -40.66 47.46 -11.98
CA VAL A 1008 -39.96 46.40 -11.25
C VAL A 1008 -39.71 45.20 -12.17
N ASP A 1009 -38.46 44.72 -12.25
CA ASP A 1009 -38.09 43.56 -13.08
C ASP A 1009 -38.57 42.24 -12.45
N ASN A 1010 -39.42 41.50 -13.17
CA ASN A 1010 -39.93 40.18 -12.79
C ASN A 1010 -39.34 39.03 -13.63
N GLY A 1011 -38.22 39.27 -14.31
CA GLY A 1011 -37.48 38.28 -15.08
C GLY A 1011 -38.01 38.09 -16.50
N GLU A 1012 -39.28 37.74 -16.68
CA GLU A 1012 -39.88 37.57 -18.02
C GLU A 1012 -40.69 38.79 -18.48
N SER A 1013 -41.00 39.68 -17.55
CA SER A 1013 -41.83 40.86 -17.72
C SER A 1013 -41.45 41.92 -16.68
N VAL A 1014 -42.14 43.05 -16.71
CA VAL A 1014 -41.97 44.15 -15.76
C VAL A 1014 -43.30 44.51 -15.14
N ASP A 1015 -43.30 44.80 -13.85
CA ASP A 1015 -44.49 45.28 -13.14
C ASP A 1015 -44.40 46.79 -12.94
N LEU A 1016 -45.49 47.51 -13.18
CA LEU A 1016 -45.68 48.88 -12.75
C LEU A 1016 -46.23 48.87 -11.32
N ARG A 1017 -45.50 49.44 -10.36
CA ARG A 1017 -45.87 49.47 -8.93
C ARG A 1017 -45.67 50.86 -8.34
N LEU A 1018 -46.44 51.19 -7.31
CA LEU A 1018 -46.22 52.36 -6.46
C LEU A 1018 -45.31 52.00 -5.28
N LEU A 1019 -44.13 52.61 -5.21
CA LEU A 1019 -43.19 52.45 -4.10
C LEU A 1019 -43.25 53.64 -3.14
N ASP A 1020 -42.76 53.45 -1.91
CA ASP A 1020 -42.80 54.45 -0.83
C ASP A 1020 -41.56 55.36 -0.76
N ALA A 1021 -40.50 55.05 -1.53
CA ALA A 1021 -39.24 55.79 -1.54
C ALA A 1021 -38.73 56.11 -2.97
N PRO A 1022 -38.29 57.36 -3.23
CA PRO A 1022 -37.93 57.81 -4.58
C PRO A 1022 -36.64 57.21 -5.13
N ASP A 1023 -35.64 56.95 -4.28
CA ASP A 1023 -34.37 56.33 -4.63
C ASP A 1023 -34.55 54.86 -5.04
N VAL A 1024 -35.38 54.13 -4.29
CA VAL A 1024 -35.76 52.74 -4.61
C VAL A 1024 -36.54 52.70 -5.92
N ALA A 1025 -37.51 53.61 -6.11
CA ALA A 1025 -38.28 53.71 -7.34
C ALA A 1025 -37.39 54.00 -8.56
N ALA A 1026 -36.38 54.87 -8.43
CA ALA A 1026 -35.44 55.15 -9.50
C ALA A 1026 -34.59 53.92 -9.86
N MET A 1027 -34.07 53.20 -8.86
CA MET A 1027 -33.25 52.00 -9.08
C MET A 1027 -34.05 50.88 -9.73
N GLU A 1028 -35.23 50.56 -9.20
CA GLU A 1028 -36.08 49.52 -9.76
C GLU A 1028 -36.48 49.89 -11.18
N THR A 1029 -36.94 51.13 -11.41
CA THR A 1029 -37.28 51.60 -12.76
C THR A 1029 -36.12 51.43 -13.74
N ARG A 1030 -34.88 51.72 -13.32
CA ARG A 1030 -33.70 51.51 -14.16
C ARG A 1030 -33.55 50.05 -14.59
N ARG A 1031 -33.75 49.09 -13.68
CA ARG A 1031 -33.71 47.65 -13.96
C ARG A 1031 -34.88 47.20 -14.83
N GLY A 1032 -36.10 47.65 -14.51
CA GLY A 1032 -37.30 47.38 -15.30
C GLY A 1032 -37.17 47.89 -16.74
N VAL A 1033 -36.60 49.09 -16.94
CA VAL A 1033 -36.37 49.60 -18.31
C VAL A 1033 -35.36 48.74 -19.07
N VAL A 1034 -34.27 48.29 -18.43
CA VAL A 1034 -33.31 47.37 -19.07
C VAL A 1034 -34.00 46.06 -19.47
N ARG A 1035 -34.89 45.51 -18.61
CA ARG A 1035 -35.70 44.33 -18.95
C ARG A 1035 -36.62 44.58 -20.14
N LEU A 1036 -37.39 45.66 -20.14
CA LEU A 1036 -38.28 46.01 -21.27
C LEU A 1036 -37.49 46.23 -22.56
N LEU A 1037 -36.31 46.86 -22.51
CA LEU A 1037 -35.44 47.02 -23.68
C LEU A 1037 -34.91 45.67 -24.18
N ARG A 1038 -34.57 44.73 -23.29
CA ARG A 1038 -34.14 43.37 -23.63
C ARG A 1038 -35.28 42.58 -24.30
N ILE A 1039 -36.51 42.72 -23.81
CA ILE A 1039 -37.72 42.14 -24.44
C ILE A 1039 -37.96 42.77 -25.81
N ALA A 1040 -37.93 44.11 -25.91
CA ALA A 1040 -38.14 44.84 -27.15
C ALA A 1040 -37.07 44.61 -28.22
N LEU A 1041 -35.88 44.15 -27.82
CA LEU A 1041 -34.74 43.77 -28.68
C LEU A 1041 -34.46 42.25 -28.62
N ALA A 1042 -35.48 41.43 -28.34
CA ALA A 1042 -35.33 39.98 -28.19
C ALA A 1042 -34.67 39.30 -29.39
N ALA A 1043 -34.89 39.79 -30.62
CA ALA A 1043 -34.24 39.25 -31.81
C ALA A 1043 -32.70 39.45 -31.77
N GLN A 1044 -32.23 40.62 -31.34
CA GLN A 1044 -30.81 40.93 -31.19
C GLN A 1044 -30.18 40.11 -30.06
N PHE A 1045 -30.89 39.93 -28.94
CA PHE A 1045 -30.42 39.09 -27.84
C PHE A 1045 -30.43 37.60 -28.17
N LYS A 1046 -31.39 37.11 -28.96
CA LYS A 1046 -31.39 35.74 -29.48
C LYS A 1046 -30.23 35.50 -30.45
N GLN A 1047 -29.86 36.49 -31.25
CA GLN A 1047 -28.67 36.40 -32.11
C GLN A 1047 -27.38 36.48 -31.28
N LEU A 1048 -27.30 37.39 -30.30
CA LEU A 1048 -26.18 37.48 -29.37
C LEU A 1048 -25.95 36.16 -28.63
N ASP A 1049 -27.03 35.56 -28.13
CA ASP A 1049 -27.05 34.28 -27.46
C ASP A 1049 -26.52 33.14 -28.35
N LYS A 1050 -26.91 33.11 -29.65
CA LYS A 1050 -26.37 32.16 -30.63
C LYS A 1050 -24.89 32.38 -30.93
N ASP A 1051 -24.46 33.63 -31.06
CA ASP A 1051 -23.07 33.96 -31.36
C ASP A 1051 -22.16 33.54 -30.20
N LEU A 1052 -22.55 33.85 -28.96
CA LEU A 1052 -21.79 33.50 -27.76
C LEU A 1052 -21.74 31.98 -27.53
N ALA A 1053 -22.77 31.23 -27.93
CA ALA A 1053 -22.74 29.77 -27.89
C ALA A 1053 -21.66 29.15 -28.81
N ARG A 1054 -21.20 29.89 -29.82
CA ARG A 1054 -20.16 29.44 -30.76
C ARG A 1054 -18.73 29.78 -30.30
N GLU A 1055 -18.57 30.57 -29.24
CA GLU A 1055 -17.27 30.98 -28.69
C GLU A 1055 -16.62 29.89 -27.82
N THR A 1056 -16.36 28.72 -28.42
CA THR A 1056 -15.84 27.52 -27.72
C THR A 1056 -14.43 27.70 -27.17
N ALA A 1057 -13.60 28.53 -27.80
CA ALA A 1057 -12.24 28.83 -27.36
C ALA A 1057 -12.24 29.59 -26.02
N LEU A 1058 -13.16 30.54 -25.85
CA LEU A 1058 -13.31 31.28 -24.60
C LEU A 1058 -13.89 30.40 -23.50
N ALA A 1059 -14.89 29.57 -23.84
CA ALA A 1059 -15.48 28.60 -22.91
C ALA A 1059 -14.46 27.57 -22.38
N LEU A 1060 -13.49 27.16 -23.21
CA LEU A 1060 -12.41 26.24 -22.78
C LEU A 1060 -11.52 26.88 -21.71
N LYS A 1061 -11.19 28.16 -21.86
CA LYS A 1061 -10.35 28.92 -20.92
C LYS A 1061 -11.08 29.24 -19.61
N TYR A 1062 -12.41 29.36 -19.65
CA TYR A 1062 -13.25 29.64 -18.48
C TYR A 1062 -13.50 28.43 -17.57
N ARG A 1063 -13.12 27.20 -17.96
CA ARG A 1063 -13.44 25.96 -17.21
C ARG A 1063 -13.00 25.94 -15.75
N SER A 1064 -12.02 26.75 -15.35
CA SER A 1064 -11.60 26.89 -13.96
C SER A 1064 -12.59 27.69 -13.10
N PHE A 1065 -13.48 28.47 -13.71
CA PHE A 1065 -14.45 29.34 -13.04
C PHE A 1065 -15.88 28.81 -13.08
N GLY A 1066 -16.28 28.14 -14.17
CA GLY A 1066 -17.63 27.62 -14.30
C GLY A 1066 -17.91 26.96 -15.65
N SER A 1067 -19.18 26.63 -15.88
CA SER A 1067 -19.63 25.99 -17.12
C SER A 1067 -19.72 26.96 -18.30
N PRO A 1068 -19.67 26.48 -19.55
CA PRO A 1068 -19.91 27.29 -20.74
C PRO A 1068 -21.25 28.05 -20.70
N GLU A 1069 -22.29 27.44 -20.12
CA GLU A 1069 -23.61 28.05 -19.95
C GLU A 1069 -23.59 29.21 -18.96
N GLN A 1070 -22.84 29.07 -17.86
CA GLN A 1070 -22.63 30.15 -16.89
C GLN A 1070 -21.85 31.33 -17.49
N LEU A 1071 -20.79 31.05 -18.25
CA LEU A 1071 -20.05 32.09 -19.00
C LEU A 1071 -20.99 32.84 -19.97
N ARG A 1072 -21.80 32.09 -20.71
CA ARG A 1072 -22.74 32.64 -21.69
C ARG A 1072 -23.77 33.55 -21.03
N ALA A 1073 -24.39 33.10 -19.94
CA ALA A 1073 -25.35 33.91 -19.18
C ALA A 1073 -24.71 35.20 -18.64
N ALA A 1074 -23.53 35.09 -18.01
CA ALA A 1074 -22.80 36.24 -17.48
C ALA A 1074 -22.43 37.28 -18.56
N LEU A 1075 -21.98 36.82 -19.74
CA LEU A 1075 -21.69 37.70 -20.87
C LEU A 1075 -22.95 38.40 -21.39
N ILE A 1076 -24.08 37.70 -21.48
CA ILE A 1076 -25.35 38.27 -21.95
C ILE A 1076 -25.83 39.36 -20.99
N ASP A 1077 -25.85 39.10 -19.68
CA ASP A 1077 -26.34 40.06 -18.69
C ASP A 1077 -25.41 41.27 -18.57
N ALA A 1078 -24.09 41.06 -18.65
CA ALA A 1078 -23.11 42.14 -18.65
C ALA A 1078 -23.19 43.01 -19.92
N ILE A 1079 -23.47 42.42 -21.08
CA ILE A 1079 -23.72 43.16 -22.33
C ILE A 1079 -25.06 43.91 -22.24
N ALA A 1080 -26.11 43.30 -21.70
CA ALA A 1080 -27.43 43.92 -21.57
C ALA A 1080 -27.38 45.19 -20.73
N THR A 1081 -26.81 45.11 -19.53
CA THR A 1081 -26.71 46.24 -18.60
C THR A 1081 -25.93 47.42 -19.21
N ARG A 1082 -24.84 47.13 -19.93
CA ARG A 1082 -23.92 48.13 -20.48
C ARG A 1082 -24.38 48.72 -21.82
N ALA A 1083 -24.99 47.91 -22.69
CA ALA A 1083 -25.39 48.34 -24.03
C ALA A 1083 -26.77 48.97 -24.09
N LEU A 1084 -27.71 48.53 -23.24
CA LEU A 1084 -29.10 48.96 -23.29
C LEU A 1084 -29.33 50.31 -22.63
N LEU A 1085 -28.76 50.53 -21.46
CA LEU A 1085 -28.91 51.79 -20.73
C LEU A 1085 -27.55 52.39 -20.35
N GLY A 1086 -26.60 51.59 -19.84
CA GLY A 1086 -25.27 52.10 -19.49
C GLY A 1086 -25.34 53.21 -18.45
N ASP A 1087 -24.77 54.38 -18.75
CA ASP A 1087 -24.85 55.61 -17.93
C ASP A 1087 -25.92 56.61 -18.45
N ASP A 1088 -26.72 56.22 -19.45
CA ASP A 1088 -27.78 57.08 -19.98
C ASP A 1088 -28.92 57.26 -18.95
N ASP A 1089 -29.63 58.39 -19.04
CA ASP A 1089 -30.80 58.69 -18.22
C ASP A 1089 -31.91 57.65 -18.44
N THR A 1090 -32.67 57.35 -17.39
CA THR A 1090 -33.72 56.31 -17.44
C THR A 1090 -34.98 56.86 -18.12
N PRO A 1091 -35.45 56.27 -19.24
CA PRO A 1091 -36.71 56.63 -19.86
C PRO A 1091 -37.89 56.60 -18.89
N ARG A 1092 -38.72 57.66 -18.89
CA ARG A 1092 -39.98 57.74 -18.13
C ARG A 1092 -41.22 57.90 -19.02
N ASP A 1093 -41.06 57.94 -20.34
CA ASP A 1093 -42.16 57.99 -21.30
C ASP A 1093 -41.86 57.11 -22.53
N ALA A 1094 -42.89 56.83 -23.32
CA ALA A 1094 -42.81 55.95 -24.49
C ALA A 1094 -41.84 56.47 -25.57
N LYS A 1095 -41.72 57.80 -25.72
CA LYS A 1095 -40.88 58.44 -26.75
C LYS A 1095 -39.40 58.35 -26.38
N ALA A 1096 -39.06 58.60 -25.12
CA ALA A 1096 -37.73 58.41 -24.56
C ALA A 1096 -37.31 56.93 -24.61
N PHE A 1097 -38.24 56.01 -24.32
CA PHE A 1097 -37.98 54.57 -24.41
C PHE A 1097 -37.68 54.14 -25.86
N ALA A 1098 -38.49 54.58 -26.83
CA ALA A 1098 -38.27 54.29 -28.24
C ALA A 1098 -36.93 54.85 -28.74
N LYS A 1099 -36.56 56.08 -28.34
CA LYS A 1099 -35.26 56.69 -28.68
C LYS A 1099 -34.10 55.90 -28.07
N GLN A 1100 -34.23 55.45 -26.83
CA GLN A 1100 -33.19 54.65 -26.18
C GLN A 1100 -33.06 53.27 -26.83
N LYS A 1101 -34.17 52.64 -27.23
CA LYS A 1101 -34.17 51.38 -27.99
C LYS A 1101 -33.37 51.47 -29.28
N GLU A 1102 -33.61 52.50 -30.10
CA GLU A 1102 -32.87 52.72 -31.35
C GLU A 1102 -31.39 53.04 -31.11
N ARG A 1103 -31.06 53.75 -30.03
CA ARG A 1103 -29.66 54.05 -29.64
C ARG A 1103 -28.92 52.83 -29.11
N ALA A 1104 -29.59 51.97 -28.37
CA ALA A 1104 -29.04 50.76 -27.75
C ALA A 1104 -28.73 49.67 -28.79
N LYS A 1105 -29.58 49.52 -29.81
CA LYS A 1105 -29.49 48.48 -30.83
C LYS A 1105 -28.11 48.35 -31.49
N PRO A 1106 -27.44 49.41 -32.00
CA PRO A 1106 -26.09 49.30 -32.53
C PRO A 1106 -24.99 49.14 -31.45
N LYS A 1107 -25.22 49.63 -30.22
CA LYS A 1107 -24.26 49.49 -29.10
C LYS A 1107 -24.06 48.04 -28.67
N ILE A 1108 -25.07 47.17 -28.79
CA ILE A 1108 -24.98 45.75 -28.39
C ILE A 1108 -23.79 45.05 -29.05
N SER A 1109 -23.61 45.23 -30.36
CA SER A 1109 -22.50 44.58 -31.09
C SER A 1109 -21.14 45.13 -30.68
N VAL A 1110 -21.03 46.45 -30.48
CA VAL A 1110 -19.79 47.13 -30.08
C VAL A 1110 -19.37 46.70 -28.67
N VAL A 1111 -20.31 46.68 -27.73
CA VAL A 1111 -20.06 46.25 -26.34
C VAL A 1111 -19.71 44.78 -26.29
N LYS A 1112 -20.39 43.93 -27.07
CA LYS A 1112 -20.06 42.50 -27.21
C LYS A 1112 -18.60 42.30 -27.63
N GLN A 1113 -18.17 42.95 -28.71
CA GLN A 1113 -16.80 42.79 -29.24
C GLN A 1113 -15.74 43.25 -28.23
N ALA A 1114 -15.96 44.40 -27.58
CA ALA A 1114 -15.05 44.92 -26.56
C ALA A 1114 -14.96 43.97 -25.35
N LEU A 1115 -16.11 43.51 -24.84
CA LEU A 1115 -16.15 42.63 -23.67
C LEU A 1115 -15.51 41.26 -23.96
N LEU A 1116 -15.76 40.66 -25.14
CA LEU A 1116 -15.14 39.38 -25.51
C LEU A 1116 -13.63 39.47 -25.60
N ARG A 1117 -13.10 40.56 -26.19
CA ARG A 1117 -11.66 40.79 -26.27
C ARG A 1117 -11.05 40.92 -24.88
N ASP A 1118 -11.64 41.75 -24.03
CA ASP A 1118 -11.11 42.04 -22.71
C ASP A 1118 -11.18 40.78 -21.80
N VAL A 1119 -12.28 40.01 -21.84
CA VAL A 1119 -12.40 38.73 -21.11
C VAL A 1119 -11.44 37.67 -21.63
N ALA A 1120 -11.22 37.58 -22.94
CA ALA A 1120 -10.25 36.65 -23.52
C ALA A 1120 -8.82 36.93 -23.02
N GLU A 1121 -8.42 38.20 -23.00
CA GLU A 1121 -7.12 38.64 -22.48
C GLU A 1121 -6.96 38.34 -20.99
N ILE A 1122 -8.01 38.59 -20.19
CA ILE A 1122 -8.03 38.28 -18.76
C ILE A 1122 -7.83 36.78 -18.51
N LEU A 1123 -8.57 35.91 -19.21
CA LEU A 1123 -8.48 34.47 -19.03
C LEU A 1123 -7.13 33.90 -19.47
N ASP A 1124 -6.53 34.46 -20.52
CA ASP A 1124 -5.17 34.09 -20.94
C ASP A 1124 -4.11 34.46 -19.91
N LEU A 1125 -4.21 35.67 -19.33
CA LEU A 1125 -3.30 36.10 -18.27
C LEU A 1125 -3.50 35.30 -16.98
N HIS A 1126 -4.75 34.97 -16.63
CA HIS A 1126 -5.05 34.09 -15.49
C HIS A 1126 -4.40 32.71 -15.65
N ALA A 1127 -4.48 32.10 -16.84
CA ALA A 1127 -3.84 30.82 -17.11
C ALA A 1127 -2.30 30.90 -16.97
N GLN A 1128 -1.69 31.99 -17.44
CA GLN A 1128 -0.24 32.22 -17.30
C GLN A 1128 0.18 32.39 -15.84
N VAL A 1129 -0.57 33.18 -15.04
CA VAL A 1129 -0.31 33.35 -13.61
C VAL A 1129 -0.45 32.02 -12.89
N THR A 1130 -1.52 31.28 -13.15
CA THR A 1130 -1.78 29.96 -12.54
C THR A 1130 -0.66 28.97 -12.84
N ALA A 1131 -0.18 28.92 -14.09
CA ALA A 1131 0.92 28.05 -14.48
C ALA A 1131 2.24 28.44 -13.77
N ARG A 1132 2.51 29.74 -13.62
CA ARG A 1132 3.69 30.24 -12.87
C ARG A 1132 3.60 29.92 -11.38
N LEU A 1133 2.42 30.03 -10.77
CA LEU A 1133 2.19 29.67 -9.37
C LEU A 1133 2.23 28.15 -9.12
N ALA A 1134 1.99 27.32 -10.13
CA ALA A 1134 2.06 25.86 -10.05
C ALA A 1134 3.48 25.29 -10.28
N ALA A 1135 4.42 26.07 -10.82
CA ALA A 1135 5.81 25.66 -10.97
C ALA A 1135 6.49 25.49 -9.59
N LYS A 1136 7.50 24.60 -9.48
CA LYS A 1136 8.15 24.15 -8.22
C LYS A 1136 8.22 25.23 -7.12
N PRO A 1137 7.84 24.94 -5.86
CA PRO A 1137 7.69 25.96 -4.82
C PRO A 1137 9.05 26.55 -4.41
N GLN A 1138 9.26 27.81 -4.76
CA GLN A 1138 10.27 28.71 -4.21
C GLN A 1138 9.52 29.98 -3.74
N PHE A 1139 9.88 30.56 -2.59
CA PHE A 1139 9.20 31.74 -2.03
C PHE A 1139 7.73 31.52 -1.62
N THR A 1140 7.49 30.51 -0.78
CA THR A 1140 6.15 30.00 -0.39
C THR A 1140 5.18 31.07 0.15
N ALA A 1141 5.67 32.07 0.90
CA ALA A 1141 4.82 33.13 1.44
C ALA A 1141 4.25 34.05 0.34
N ALA A 1142 5.09 34.45 -0.62
CA ALA A 1142 4.68 35.29 -1.75
C ALA A 1142 3.77 34.52 -2.72
N MET A 1143 4.05 33.24 -2.97
CA MET A 1143 3.17 32.40 -3.78
C MET A 1143 1.78 32.25 -3.15
N ARG A 1144 1.71 32.11 -1.81
CA ARG A 1144 0.44 32.03 -1.09
C ARG A 1144 -0.35 33.34 -1.14
N ASP A 1145 0.31 34.49 -0.98
CA ASP A 1145 -0.33 35.80 -1.13
C ASP A 1145 -0.85 35.98 -2.56
N GLU A 1146 -0.04 35.71 -3.59
CA GLU A 1146 -0.46 35.88 -4.98
C GLU A 1146 -1.58 34.90 -5.40
N THR A 1147 -1.63 33.71 -4.79
CA THR A 1147 -2.76 32.80 -4.98
C THR A 1147 -4.05 33.39 -4.40
N ALA A 1148 -4.01 33.97 -3.20
CA ALA A 1148 -5.17 34.62 -2.59
C ALA A 1148 -5.57 35.91 -3.33
N HIS A 1149 -4.59 36.67 -3.81
CA HIS A 1149 -4.76 37.89 -4.58
C HIS A 1149 -5.41 37.61 -5.95
N LEU A 1150 -4.97 36.58 -6.66
CA LEU A 1150 -5.57 36.13 -7.91
C LEU A 1150 -7.04 35.77 -7.74
N ALA A 1151 -7.38 35.03 -6.67
CA ALA A 1151 -8.76 34.66 -6.36
C ALA A 1151 -9.63 35.89 -6.00
N ALA A 1152 -9.05 36.92 -5.38
CA ALA A 1152 -9.76 38.14 -5.03
C ALA A 1152 -9.97 39.09 -6.22
N LEU A 1153 -9.08 39.06 -7.23
CA LEU A 1153 -9.22 39.85 -8.47
C LEU A 1153 -10.20 39.21 -9.45
N LEU A 1154 -10.27 37.87 -9.47
CA LEU A 1154 -11.11 37.10 -10.38
C LEU A 1154 -11.99 36.11 -9.61
N PRO A 1155 -13.03 36.59 -8.88
CA PRO A 1155 -14.05 35.70 -8.35
C PRO A 1155 -14.84 35.01 -9.49
N PRO A 1156 -15.56 33.90 -9.23
CA PRO A 1156 -16.29 33.16 -10.26
C PRO A 1156 -17.27 33.99 -11.11
N ASP A 1157 -17.78 35.10 -10.58
CA ASP A 1157 -18.74 36.01 -11.22
C ASP A 1157 -18.12 37.36 -11.67
N PHE A 1158 -16.79 37.43 -11.81
CA PHE A 1158 -16.08 38.70 -12.09
C PHE A 1158 -16.57 39.48 -13.32
N ILE A 1159 -17.13 38.80 -14.33
CA ILE A 1159 -17.62 39.41 -15.58
C ILE A 1159 -18.80 40.37 -15.32
N THR A 1160 -19.67 39.99 -14.39
CA THR A 1160 -20.86 40.76 -13.98
C THR A 1160 -20.61 41.60 -12.73
N ALA A 1161 -19.80 41.11 -11.79
CA ALA A 1161 -19.53 41.78 -10.52
C ALA A 1161 -18.52 42.94 -10.62
N THR A 1162 -17.60 42.91 -11.60
CA THR A 1162 -16.57 43.97 -11.72
C THR A 1162 -17.12 45.17 -12.50
N PRO A 1163 -17.02 46.40 -11.93
CA PRO A 1163 -17.34 47.62 -12.66
C PRO A 1163 -16.56 47.74 -13.97
N TRP A 1164 -17.21 48.23 -15.03
CA TRP A 1164 -16.61 48.27 -16.37
C TRP A 1164 -15.32 49.09 -16.45
N THR A 1165 -15.23 50.16 -15.66
CA THR A 1165 -14.03 51.00 -15.53
C THR A 1165 -12.82 50.19 -15.08
N HIS A 1166 -13.00 49.23 -14.17
CA HIS A 1166 -11.94 48.41 -13.62
C HIS A 1166 -11.76 47.05 -14.32
N LEU A 1167 -12.78 46.56 -15.03
CA LEU A 1167 -12.65 45.33 -15.82
C LEU A 1167 -11.51 45.44 -16.85
N LYS A 1168 -11.32 46.62 -17.44
CA LYS A 1168 -10.22 46.92 -18.37
C LYS A 1168 -8.85 47.01 -17.71
N ASP A 1169 -8.80 47.24 -16.39
CA ASP A 1169 -7.56 47.28 -15.62
C ASP A 1169 -7.09 45.89 -15.17
N LEU A 1170 -7.98 44.89 -15.14
CA LEU A 1170 -7.64 43.52 -14.72
C LEU A 1170 -6.44 42.93 -15.47
N PRO A 1171 -6.31 43.06 -16.82
CA PRO A 1171 -5.10 42.64 -17.51
C PRO A 1171 -3.81 43.28 -16.99
N ARG A 1172 -3.86 44.56 -16.60
CA ARG A 1172 -2.70 45.28 -16.04
C ARG A 1172 -2.36 44.73 -14.65
N TYR A 1173 -3.35 44.45 -13.81
CA TYR A 1173 -3.11 43.86 -12.49
C TYR A 1173 -2.53 42.44 -12.57
N LEU A 1174 -3.05 41.59 -13.47
CA LEU A 1174 -2.54 40.24 -13.68
C LEU A 1174 -1.10 40.24 -14.24
N ARG A 1175 -0.78 41.18 -15.15
CA ARG A 1175 0.61 41.41 -15.57
C ARG A 1175 1.49 41.86 -14.39
N GLY A 1176 0.93 42.64 -13.47
CA GLY A 1176 1.60 43.03 -12.23
C GLY A 1176 2.01 41.82 -11.38
N ILE A 1177 1.12 40.84 -11.24
CA ILE A 1177 1.42 39.56 -10.55
C ILE A 1177 2.57 38.83 -11.25
N LEU A 1178 2.50 38.68 -12.58
CA LEU A 1178 3.57 38.03 -13.35
C LEU A 1178 4.92 38.74 -13.18
N LYS A 1179 4.91 40.08 -13.18
CA LYS A 1179 6.13 40.89 -12.99
C LYS A 1179 6.69 40.81 -11.58
N ARG A 1180 5.85 40.75 -10.55
CA ARG A 1180 6.30 40.48 -9.17
C ARG A 1180 6.97 39.12 -9.09
N LEU A 1181 6.32 38.06 -9.60
CA LEU A 1181 6.85 36.70 -9.61
C LEU A 1181 8.15 36.57 -10.43
N GLU A 1182 8.31 37.35 -11.50
CA GLU A 1182 9.54 37.42 -12.29
C GLU A 1182 10.70 38.05 -11.50
N LYS A 1183 10.45 39.15 -10.76
CA LYS A 1183 11.48 39.90 -10.02
C LYS A 1183 11.80 39.33 -8.65
N LEU A 1184 10.91 38.51 -8.09
CA LEU A 1184 10.98 37.98 -6.74
C LEU A 1184 12.32 37.30 -6.39
N PRO A 1185 12.93 36.46 -7.26
CA PRO A 1185 14.21 35.82 -6.93
C PRO A 1185 15.37 36.79 -6.69
N ALA A 1186 15.33 37.99 -7.27
CA ALA A 1186 16.38 39.01 -7.16
C ALA A 1186 16.09 40.09 -6.11
N ALA A 1187 14.89 40.12 -5.51
CA ALA A 1187 14.42 41.23 -4.68
C ALA A 1187 13.56 40.83 -3.46
N GLU A 1188 13.70 39.62 -2.94
CA GLU A 1188 12.87 39.03 -1.87
C GLU A 1188 12.72 39.90 -0.61
N GLN A 1189 13.81 40.47 -0.09
CA GLN A 1189 13.76 41.34 1.10
C GLN A 1189 13.01 42.66 0.84
N ARG A 1190 13.14 43.21 -0.37
CA ARG A 1190 12.43 44.43 -0.77
C ARG A 1190 10.94 44.15 -0.98
N ASP A 1191 10.62 43.02 -1.58
CA ASP A 1191 9.25 42.52 -1.75
C ASP A 1191 8.56 42.37 -0.39
N SER A 1192 9.19 41.67 0.55
CA SER A 1192 8.65 41.42 1.90
C SER A 1192 8.33 42.72 2.66
N ARG A 1193 9.21 43.74 2.55
CA ARG A 1193 8.98 45.06 3.16
C ARG A 1193 7.81 45.81 2.52
N GLY A 1194 7.70 45.79 1.19
CA GLY A 1194 6.57 46.38 0.48
C GLY A 1194 5.24 45.70 0.84
N MET A 1195 5.28 44.37 0.96
CA MET A 1195 4.11 43.56 1.25
C MET A 1195 3.52 43.79 2.64
N ALA A 1196 4.36 44.06 3.66
CA ALA A 1196 3.89 44.39 5.00
C ALA A 1196 2.96 45.62 5.03
N GLY A 1197 3.25 46.64 4.21
CA GLY A 1197 2.41 47.82 4.07
C GLY A 1197 1.07 47.52 3.39
N VAL A 1198 1.09 46.68 2.35
CA VAL A 1198 -0.12 46.24 1.64
C VAL A 1198 -1.03 45.44 2.57
N LEU A 1199 -0.50 44.45 3.28
CA LEU A 1199 -1.28 43.60 4.19
C LEU A 1199 -1.94 44.41 5.31
N THR A 1200 -1.26 45.43 5.84
CA THR A 1200 -1.82 46.30 6.88
C THR A 1200 -3.08 47.01 6.39
N LEU A 1201 -3.04 47.63 5.21
CA LEU A 1201 -4.17 48.36 4.64
C LEU A 1201 -5.27 47.41 4.15
N GLN A 1202 -4.90 46.25 3.60
CA GLN A 1202 -5.82 45.21 3.16
C GLN A 1202 -6.62 44.63 4.33
N ASN A 1203 -5.98 44.36 5.48
CA ASN A 1203 -6.66 43.86 6.67
C ASN A 1203 -7.64 44.91 7.24
N LYS A 1204 -7.26 46.19 7.25
CA LYS A 1204 -8.17 47.29 7.61
C LYS A 1204 -9.39 47.33 6.69
N TYR A 1205 -9.17 47.26 5.37
CA TYR A 1205 -10.23 47.17 4.37
C TYR A 1205 -11.19 46.00 4.62
N GLN A 1206 -10.65 44.79 4.79
CA GLN A 1206 -11.47 43.59 5.00
C GLN A 1206 -12.30 43.68 6.28
N ALA A 1207 -11.74 44.20 7.38
CA ALA A 1207 -12.45 44.40 8.63
C ALA A 1207 -13.64 45.38 8.47
N ARG A 1208 -13.45 46.50 7.78
CA ARG A 1208 -14.53 47.47 7.49
C ARG A 1208 -15.56 46.92 6.52
N ARG A 1209 -15.14 46.21 5.48
CA ARG A 1209 -16.05 45.59 4.50
C ARG A 1209 -16.98 44.59 5.17
N GLY A 1210 -16.49 43.85 6.16
CA GLY A 1210 -17.28 42.93 6.99
C GLY A 1210 -18.30 43.62 7.91
N GLN A 1211 -18.17 44.93 8.13
CA GLN A 1211 -19.13 45.74 8.92
C GLN A 1211 -20.24 46.36 8.06
N VAL A 1212 -20.10 46.39 6.73
CA VAL A 1212 -21.12 46.91 5.81
C VAL A 1212 -22.18 45.85 5.55
N LYS A 1213 -23.42 46.11 5.99
CA LYS A 1213 -24.61 45.29 5.69
C LYS A 1213 -25.45 45.97 4.60
N GLY A 1214 -25.29 45.53 3.35
CA GLY A 1214 -25.97 46.12 2.20
C GLY A 1214 -25.00 46.46 1.06
N GLU A 1215 -25.37 47.43 0.23
CA GLU A 1215 -24.50 47.92 -0.85
C GLU A 1215 -23.22 48.52 -0.29
N VAL A 1216 -22.10 48.27 -0.97
CA VAL A 1216 -20.79 48.77 -0.53
C VAL A 1216 -20.75 50.27 -0.80
N PRO A 1217 -20.44 51.12 0.19
CA PRO A 1217 -20.24 52.54 -0.07
C PRO A 1217 -19.21 52.72 -1.17
N ALA A 1218 -19.53 53.52 -2.20
CA ALA A 1218 -18.66 53.73 -3.37
C ALA A 1218 -17.22 54.12 -2.95
N ALA A 1219 -17.07 54.95 -1.92
CA ALA A 1219 -15.76 55.35 -1.40
C ALA A 1219 -14.94 54.18 -0.80
N LEU A 1220 -15.60 53.15 -0.25
CA LEU A 1220 -14.95 51.93 0.24
C LEU A 1220 -14.61 50.99 -0.92
N GLU A 1221 -15.43 50.95 -1.96
CA GLU A 1221 -15.13 50.23 -3.22
C GLU A 1221 -13.96 50.89 -3.98
N ASP A 1222 -13.90 52.22 -4.04
CA ASP A 1222 -12.76 52.95 -4.61
C ASP A 1222 -11.46 52.65 -3.86
N PHE A 1223 -11.52 52.55 -2.52
CA PHE A 1223 -10.36 52.18 -1.71
C PHE A 1223 -9.84 50.77 -2.05
N ARG A 1224 -10.73 49.82 -2.35
CA ARG A 1224 -10.36 48.47 -2.78
C ARG A 1224 -9.52 48.50 -4.04
N TRP A 1225 -9.88 49.33 -5.03
CA TRP A 1225 -9.14 49.45 -6.28
C TRP A 1225 -7.82 50.21 -6.11
N GLN A 1226 -7.75 51.19 -5.21
CA GLN A 1226 -6.49 51.85 -4.90
C GLN A 1226 -5.45 50.93 -4.23
N LEU A 1227 -5.88 49.87 -3.52
CA LEU A 1227 -4.97 48.83 -3.04
C LEU A 1227 -4.28 48.08 -4.19
N GLU A 1228 -4.95 47.92 -5.33
CA GLU A 1228 -4.35 47.32 -6.53
C GLU A 1228 -3.32 48.23 -7.16
N GLU A 1229 -3.60 49.53 -7.20
CA GLU A 1229 -2.62 50.52 -7.64
C GLU A 1229 -1.39 50.55 -6.72
N LEU A 1230 -1.57 50.38 -5.41
CA LEU A 1230 -0.46 50.26 -4.47
C LEU A 1230 0.41 49.04 -4.80
N ARG A 1231 -0.20 47.87 -5.06
CA ARG A 1231 0.52 46.65 -5.45
C ARG A 1231 1.32 46.88 -6.74
N ILE A 1232 0.76 47.54 -7.75
CA ILE A 1232 1.48 47.90 -8.98
C ILE A 1232 2.65 48.85 -8.69
N SER A 1233 2.45 49.89 -7.88
CA SER A 1233 3.51 50.85 -7.55
C SER A 1233 4.69 50.24 -6.78
N LEU A 1234 4.47 49.16 -6.03
CA LEU A 1234 5.50 48.50 -5.23
C LEU A 1234 6.22 47.39 -6.00
N PHE A 1235 5.48 46.61 -6.79
CA PHE A 1235 5.99 45.36 -7.37
C PHE A 1235 6.18 45.42 -8.90
N ALA A 1236 5.49 46.32 -9.60
CA ALA A 1236 5.47 46.39 -11.05
C ALA A 1236 5.46 47.85 -11.58
N GLN A 1237 6.38 48.68 -11.09
CA GLN A 1237 6.48 50.11 -11.40
C GLN A 1237 6.47 50.46 -12.89
N GLU A 1238 7.01 49.57 -13.73
CA GLU A 1238 7.04 49.72 -15.20
C GLU A 1238 5.65 49.75 -15.85
N LEU A 1239 4.63 49.17 -15.21
CA LEU A 1239 3.25 49.16 -15.71
C LEU A 1239 2.54 50.50 -15.47
N LYS A 1240 3.12 51.38 -14.64
CA LYS A 1240 2.60 52.68 -14.20
C LYS A 1240 1.24 52.58 -13.50
N THR A 1241 0.96 53.57 -12.66
CA THR A 1241 -0.34 53.77 -12.03
C THR A 1241 -1.01 55.00 -12.65
N PRO A 1242 -2.35 55.03 -12.78
CA PRO A 1242 -3.08 56.15 -13.39
C PRO A 1242 -2.98 57.43 -12.56
N TYR A 1243 -2.67 57.31 -11.26
CA TYR A 1243 -2.41 58.42 -10.34
C TYR A 1243 -1.33 58.04 -9.32
N PRO A 1244 -0.67 59.00 -8.64
CA PRO A 1244 0.40 58.67 -7.71
C PRO A 1244 -0.16 58.14 -6.39
N VAL A 1245 0.21 56.89 -6.08
CA VAL A 1245 -0.26 56.12 -4.90
C VAL A 1245 0.93 55.71 -4.02
N SER A 1246 0.72 55.67 -2.69
CA SER A 1246 1.71 55.17 -1.74
C SER A 1246 1.00 54.70 -0.46
N ALA A 1247 1.64 53.82 0.31
CA ALA A 1247 1.07 53.31 1.56
C ALA A 1247 0.69 54.44 2.53
N LYS A 1248 1.49 55.51 2.62
CA LYS A 1248 1.21 56.68 3.47
C LYS A 1248 -0.03 57.46 3.02
N ARG A 1249 -0.25 57.59 1.70
CA ARG A 1249 -1.44 58.27 1.15
C ARG A 1249 -2.71 57.46 1.40
N LEU A 1250 -2.63 56.14 1.19
CA LEU A 1250 -3.75 55.25 1.44
C LEU A 1250 -4.09 55.15 2.93
N ASP A 1251 -3.10 55.15 3.82
CA ASP A 1251 -3.37 55.14 5.26
C ASP A 1251 -4.06 56.44 5.72
N LYS A 1252 -3.69 57.60 5.14
CA LYS A 1252 -4.40 58.86 5.39
C LYS A 1252 -5.85 58.81 4.89
N LEU A 1253 -6.05 58.36 3.65
CA LEU A 1253 -7.39 58.20 3.07
C LEU A 1253 -8.24 57.23 3.90
N TRP A 1254 -7.65 56.15 4.38
CA TRP A 1254 -8.32 55.18 5.25
C TRP A 1254 -8.79 55.82 6.56
N ASN A 1255 -7.97 56.68 7.19
CA ASN A 1255 -8.35 57.35 8.43
C ASN A 1255 -9.52 58.33 8.23
N GLU A 1256 -9.68 58.89 7.03
CA GLU A 1256 -10.82 59.73 6.65
C GLU A 1256 -12.08 58.87 6.39
N LEU A 1257 -11.95 57.78 5.61
CA LEU A 1257 -13.00 56.77 5.37
C LEU A 1257 -13.49 56.11 6.66
N ALA A 1258 -12.59 55.82 7.59
CA ALA A 1258 -12.90 55.16 8.86
C ALA A 1258 -13.81 56.01 9.78
N ARG A 1259 -13.88 57.32 9.53
CA ARG A 1259 -14.73 58.25 10.29
C ARG A 1259 -16.10 58.46 9.67
N GLN A 1260 -16.32 58.02 8.43
CA GLN A 1260 -17.62 58.12 7.78
C GLN A 1260 -18.56 57.03 8.33
N PRO A 1261 -19.81 57.35 8.69
CA PRO A 1261 -20.77 56.34 9.15
C PRO A 1261 -21.02 55.30 8.06
N LEU A 1262 -21.04 54.03 8.48
CA LEU A 1262 -21.47 52.92 7.63
C LEU A 1262 -22.99 52.90 7.71
N TYR A 1263 -23.68 53.39 6.68
CA TYR A 1263 -25.14 53.28 6.59
C TYR A 1263 -25.55 51.90 6.11
#